data_AF-A0A956A7B2-F1
#
_entry.id   AF-A0A956A7B2-F1
#
_cell.length_a   1.000
_cell.length_b   1.000
_cell.length_c   1.000
_cell.angle_alpha   90.00
_cell.angle_beta   90.00
_cell.angle_gamma   90.00
#
_symmetry.space_group_name_H-M   'P 1'
#
loop_
_entity.id
_entity.type
_entity.pdbx_description
1 polymer ?
#
loop_
_entity_poly.entity_id
_entity_poly.type
_entity_poly.pdbx_seq_one_letter_code
_entity_poly.pdbx_strand_id
1 'polypeptide(L)'
;LHLLAAAHEAGVALRLEREDDDDARGRAAGSSERPLRAVLDAARDDVVAAVVLDVALILRDDTAASWRAAADKVDEALRYVPNGRVVVIERKGGISREELETRLATERVRSAWVKVAREYQLAPEGAGDAVDASIRGVAEGQGPDPRLSILVEPDAAALADVLSDAASAHAAIARFKDNGDTVVQAPLDTWLRTAMYRAFGPSELTTRFPGALLGLLALWILLVTARSLWGTRVAVIAGLVLLTMPLFWGQARIASGEPSSILGLTLFACGLLLRARGAASERLAWTYLGLGFLVGFLGEGLFGPLLFVSLALVLPVTSGARGLRDWLPVLVFGALTALLFAWVQAGPADGFAGQFRVTQPLFSEGPSAYSRTFDLVIREIGFGLYPWSPLVVVGVAGLMFHGLSRKDGGAILVAAWFTLSAAALMITQKSFNHLVWAGAPAAALGVGLLFEQVIRGSVKSRFIALALAAMFLLLINELARTPASLVAHLAYDPPFTAQGAMRFPEGVGETMLDALLVLVALALLMMAHFGRLMTFGGRALTTFRKERPFAIAVGVIVALIPLYWLAAKVGEAHRVAASASLVKDLGESQQRFVRSWASMYEPGFLLSLLTIVTLVLTVFLAYVPYIRDLGAKIGRVRAYLPAPRLLYTAAAACFVVLAFILALSVTFPSDYAQELWAPASLVAYLGVAGFAYITFRMTGDRVQAIAVGVAGLALLASIRIWRDGGFHDIGLVALLVAGWLCLAFAALPQLLARPERFALGAGFLIATALLANVIPLLDRYTWIEDVLEPGTGGTLAGRVVLRSVGTWILVLGIALLVVNRLYHDRLAPMARRLVVLERGPIVVAGALFVGLVVTVSTVSGYQRDLGANVSQKHVLDAYHESFGDDGLAHIYKHGNFGAVGRKDNNFYTAGIPEIRDRQTALEVLLASEDQVVTLDTAEGTETKALPGWSRADDTDGDGHRDRLAIRGFATAATESTLTDATQTWTPGSLKGRVLLDASGREWTVVDNDAHSVSVDAAASRLSFVPGSPLRSYYIIDVASGAPDHRATAETPARRALLLPADALSEINYAFRKIAGGRHLPVLDGTSYRVLLAASWLEEGEQQQNRLANATLTQAEYDAMSDPRLHRVSGVYDGEIEVVGYRVEDGKKGGTYPVTIYFKALKPINKSYKLFMHMDLEGGTERIHGDHWILNLTRDTEDQKSCVGCYRTDHWLPGDIVADHYEVDAGQSPAGDYMMWIGFYIPGPDTRVKVTRFDQGSVKHDGQNRLGIGTIHIR
;
A
#
# COMPACT_ATOMS: atom_id res chain seq x y z
N LEU A 1 22.10 -29.57 -10.44
CA LEU A 1 23.15 -29.48 -9.39
C LEU A 1 24.56 -29.68 -9.96
N HIS A 2 24.91 -30.81 -10.60
CA HIS A 2 26.12 -30.87 -11.46
C HIS A 2 26.10 -29.86 -12.64
N LEU A 3 24.91 -29.48 -13.11
CA LEU A 3 24.68 -28.47 -14.15
C LEU A 3 24.96 -27.00 -13.74
N LEU A 4 25.03 -26.68 -12.44
CA LEU A 4 25.39 -25.34 -11.94
C LEU A 4 26.90 -25.26 -11.62
N ALA A 5 27.53 -26.38 -11.26
CA ALA A 5 29.00 -26.49 -11.20
C ALA A 5 29.65 -26.32 -12.58
N ALA A 6 28.99 -26.73 -13.66
CA ALA A 6 29.44 -26.49 -15.04
C ALA A 6 29.31 -25.01 -15.48
N ALA A 7 28.40 -24.24 -14.88
CA ALA A 7 28.30 -22.79 -15.10
C ALA A 7 29.42 -22.02 -14.37
N HIS A 8 30.01 -22.61 -13.32
CA HIS A 8 31.11 -22.05 -12.53
C HIS A 8 32.50 -22.26 -13.17
N GLU A 9 32.64 -23.14 -14.17
CA GLU A 9 33.89 -23.30 -14.93
C GLU A 9 33.95 -22.48 -16.24
N ALA A 10 32.85 -21.85 -16.68
CA ALA A 10 32.71 -21.31 -18.04
C ALA A 10 32.66 -19.78 -18.18
N GLY A 11 32.69 -19.01 -17.08
CA GLY A 11 32.47 -17.55 -17.11
C GLY A 11 33.69 -16.66 -17.46
N VAL A 12 34.92 -17.17 -17.36
CA VAL A 12 36.14 -16.59 -17.92
C VAL A 12 37.07 -17.75 -18.25
N ALA A 13 37.02 -18.24 -19.49
CA ALA A 13 37.96 -19.25 -19.95
C ALA A 13 39.31 -18.60 -20.28
N LEU A 14 40.12 -18.39 -19.25
CA LEU A 14 41.56 -18.62 -19.31
C LEU A 14 41.94 -19.36 -18.03
N ARG A 15 41.51 -20.61 -17.92
CA ARG A 15 42.19 -21.60 -17.08
C ARG A 15 43.50 -21.87 -17.80
N LEU A 16 44.53 -21.05 -17.55
CA LEU A 16 45.90 -21.50 -17.75
C LEU A 16 46.01 -22.75 -16.88
N GLU A 17 46.14 -23.91 -17.51
CA GLU A 17 46.58 -25.10 -16.81
C GLU A 17 47.81 -24.71 -16.00
N ARG A 18 47.71 -25.05 -14.73
CA ARG A 18 48.74 -24.93 -13.73
C ARG A 18 49.96 -25.70 -14.26
N GLU A 19 50.91 -25.01 -14.90
CA GLU A 19 52.30 -25.47 -15.04
C GLU A 19 52.95 -25.45 -13.64
N ASP A 20 52.41 -26.23 -12.70
CA ASP A 20 53.00 -26.44 -11.37
C ASP A 20 54.00 -27.63 -11.38
N ASP A 21 54.35 -28.17 -12.55
CA ASP A 21 55.27 -29.33 -12.65
C ASP A 21 56.62 -29.06 -13.35
N ASP A 22 56.88 -27.86 -13.87
CA ASP A 22 58.18 -27.55 -14.53
C ASP A 22 58.99 -26.40 -13.89
N ASP A 23 58.52 -25.79 -12.81
CA ASP A 23 59.27 -24.77 -12.05
C ASP A 23 60.46 -25.32 -11.24
N ALA A 24 60.77 -26.61 -11.40
CA ALA A 24 62.03 -27.19 -10.94
C ALA A 24 63.23 -26.90 -11.89
N ARG A 25 63.04 -26.23 -13.04
CA ARG A 25 64.16 -25.85 -13.92
C ARG A 25 64.05 -24.41 -14.41
N GLY A 26 64.62 -23.50 -13.59
CA GLY A 26 64.75 -22.08 -13.90
C GLY A 26 65.25 -21.77 -15.32
N ARG A 27 64.31 -21.46 -16.21
CA ARG A 27 64.54 -20.70 -17.43
C ARG A 27 63.58 -19.52 -17.43
N ALA A 28 64.15 -18.34 -17.66
CA ALA A 28 63.44 -17.08 -17.70
C ALA A 28 62.30 -17.11 -18.72
N ALA A 29 61.05 -17.14 -18.25
CA ALA A 29 59.91 -16.68 -19.03
C ALA A 29 60.20 -15.24 -19.47
N GLY A 30 60.10 -14.98 -20.78
CA GLY A 30 60.49 -13.71 -21.40
C GLY A 30 59.74 -12.50 -20.81
N SER A 31 60.41 -11.35 -20.76
CA SER A 31 59.91 -10.10 -20.16
C SER A 31 58.62 -9.53 -20.79
N SER A 32 58.11 -10.11 -21.88
CA SER A 32 56.89 -9.69 -22.58
C SER A 32 55.59 -10.20 -21.95
N GLU A 33 55.59 -11.24 -21.12
CA GLU A 33 54.34 -11.82 -20.57
C GLU A 33 53.82 -11.12 -19.31
N ARG A 34 54.71 -10.53 -18.48
CA ARG A 34 54.30 -9.82 -17.24
C ARG A 34 53.35 -8.64 -17.49
N PRO A 35 53.60 -7.76 -18.48
CA PRO A 35 52.69 -6.64 -18.77
C PRO A 35 51.32 -7.12 -19.25
N LEU A 36 51.29 -8.14 -20.11
CA LEU A 36 50.04 -8.70 -20.63
C LEU A 36 49.19 -9.34 -19.51
N ARG A 37 49.84 -10.05 -18.57
CA ARG A 37 49.18 -10.66 -17.41
C ARG A 37 48.58 -9.60 -16.48
N ALA A 38 49.32 -8.52 -16.21
CA ALA A 38 48.81 -7.40 -15.41
C ALA A 38 47.60 -6.71 -16.06
N VAL A 39 47.57 -6.57 -17.40
CA VAL A 39 46.40 -6.03 -18.12
C VAL A 39 45.20 -6.98 -18.07
N LEU A 40 45.43 -8.30 -18.18
CA LEU A 40 44.38 -9.31 -18.07
C LEU A 40 43.80 -9.40 -16.65
N ASP A 41 44.64 -9.27 -15.62
CA ASP A 41 44.21 -9.27 -14.22
C ASP A 41 43.40 -7.99 -13.90
N ALA A 42 43.85 -6.81 -14.36
CA ALA A 42 43.08 -5.58 -14.24
C ALA A 42 41.73 -5.64 -14.99
N ALA A 43 41.69 -6.27 -16.16
CA ALA A 43 40.45 -6.49 -16.90
C ALA A 43 39.51 -7.46 -16.18
N ARG A 44 40.04 -8.43 -15.42
CA ARG A 44 39.22 -9.40 -14.70
C ARG A 44 38.40 -8.77 -13.57
N ASP A 45 38.95 -7.75 -12.93
CA ASP A 45 38.32 -7.05 -11.81
C ASP A 45 37.27 -6.03 -12.28
N ASP A 46 37.35 -5.54 -13.53
CA ASP A 46 36.56 -4.41 -14.02
C ASP A 46 35.44 -4.76 -15.03
N VAL A 47 35.33 -6.01 -15.53
CA VAL A 47 34.70 -6.21 -16.85
C VAL A 47 33.44 -7.08 -16.85
N VAL A 48 32.31 -6.39 -17.08
CA VAL A 48 31.16 -6.89 -17.88
C VAL A 48 31.26 -6.40 -19.35
N ALA A 49 32.31 -5.61 -19.67
CA ALA A 49 32.48 -4.91 -20.96
C ALA A 49 33.13 -5.72 -22.10
N ALA A 50 33.81 -6.84 -21.82
CA ALA A 50 34.47 -7.67 -22.81
C ALA A 50 34.69 -9.11 -22.29
N VAL A 51 34.69 -10.10 -23.19
CA VAL A 51 35.11 -11.48 -22.92
C VAL A 51 36.33 -11.77 -23.78
N VAL A 52 37.45 -12.11 -23.16
CA VAL A 52 38.67 -12.49 -23.87
C VAL A 52 38.69 -14.01 -24.04
N LEU A 53 38.77 -14.49 -25.28
CA LEU A 53 38.89 -15.90 -25.63
C LEU A 53 40.24 -16.16 -26.26
N ASP A 54 41.00 -17.09 -25.70
CA ASP A 54 42.28 -17.51 -26.28
C ASP A 54 42.04 -18.65 -27.29
N VAL A 55 42.44 -18.42 -28.54
CA VAL A 55 42.26 -19.37 -29.64
C VAL A 55 42.96 -20.69 -29.33
N ALA A 56 44.13 -20.65 -28.68
CA ALA A 56 44.90 -21.84 -28.34
C ALA A 56 44.20 -22.72 -27.29
N LEU A 57 43.23 -22.18 -26.53
CA LEU A 57 42.44 -22.92 -25.55
C LEU A 57 41.11 -23.43 -26.12
N ILE A 58 40.54 -22.73 -27.10
CA ILE A 58 39.26 -23.11 -27.71
C ILE A 58 39.42 -24.01 -28.94
N LEU A 59 40.53 -23.89 -29.69
CA LEU A 59 40.88 -24.78 -30.80
C LEU A 59 41.89 -25.83 -30.33
N ARG A 60 41.43 -27.09 -30.20
CA ARG A 60 42.30 -28.22 -29.83
C ARG A 60 43.08 -28.76 -31.02
N ASP A 61 42.48 -28.71 -32.20
CA ASP A 61 43.03 -29.14 -33.49
C ASP A 61 42.39 -28.35 -34.65
N ASP A 62 42.91 -28.53 -35.86
CA ASP A 62 42.40 -27.91 -37.10
C ASP A 62 41.27 -28.75 -37.75
N THR A 63 40.35 -29.29 -36.93
CA THR A 63 39.18 -30.02 -37.44
C THR A 63 37.92 -29.16 -37.46
N ALA A 64 37.01 -29.44 -38.39
CA ALA A 64 35.72 -28.73 -38.46
C ALA A 64 34.93 -28.79 -37.13
N ALA A 65 35.06 -29.86 -36.35
CA ALA A 65 34.41 -29.99 -35.05
C ALA A 65 34.98 -29.02 -34.00
N SER A 66 36.32 -28.86 -33.98
CA SER A 66 37.02 -27.90 -33.11
C SER A 66 36.65 -26.46 -33.45
N TRP A 67 36.62 -26.12 -34.74
CA TRP A 67 36.17 -24.81 -35.22
C TRP A 67 34.71 -24.51 -34.89
N ARG A 68 33.84 -25.51 -34.96
CA ARG A 68 32.43 -25.37 -34.56
C ARG A 68 32.28 -25.15 -33.05
N ALA A 69 33.03 -25.87 -32.23
CA ALA A 69 33.04 -25.66 -30.80
C ALA A 69 33.55 -24.26 -30.43
N ALA A 70 34.58 -23.77 -31.11
CA ALA A 70 35.07 -22.40 -30.96
C ALA A 70 34.01 -21.35 -31.38
N ALA A 71 33.33 -21.57 -32.52
CA ALA A 71 32.23 -20.72 -32.98
C ALA A 71 31.06 -20.68 -31.97
N ASP A 72 30.65 -21.83 -31.42
CA ASP A 72 29.60 -21.91 -30.41
C ASP A 72 30.01 -21.19 -29.11
N LYS A 73 31.30 -21.25 -28.73
CA LYS A 73 31.86 -20.51 -27.58
C LYS A 73 31.90 -19.01 -27.82
N VAL A 74 32.24 -18.57 -29.04
CA VAL A 74 32.15 -17.15 -29.44
C VAL A 74 30.69 -16.68 -29.39
N ASP A 75 29.72 -17.47 -29.87
CA ASP A 75 28.30 -17.13 -29.79
C ASP A 75 27.74 -17.17 -28.36
N GLU A 76 28.24 -18.06 -27.51
CA GLU A 76 27.98 -18.05 -26.06
C GLU A 76 28.52 -16.77 -25.41
N ALA A 77 29.78 -16.41 -25.71
CA ALA A 77 30.39 -15.18 -25.22
C ALA A 77 29.64 -13.93 -25.73
N LEU A 78 29.27 -13.86 -27.01
CA LEU A 78 28.50 -12.75 -27.59
C LEU A 78 27.08 -12.63 -27.01
N ARG A 79 26.50 -13.73 -26.51
CA ARG A 79 25.25 -13.71 -25.74
C ARG A 79 25.46 -13.28 -24.30
N TYR A 80 26.60 -13.63 -23.71
CA TYR A 80 26.98 -13.27 -22.34
C TYR A 80 27.33 -11.78 -22.22
N VAL A 81 27.97 -11.22 -23.24
CA VAL A 81 28.26 -9.79 -23.39
C VAL A 81 27.51 -9.19 -24.58
N PRO A 82 26.16 -9.06 -24.52
CA PRO A 82 25.36 -8.61 -25.66
C PRO A 82 25.82 -7.25 -26.21
N ASN A 83 26.46 -6.43 -25.37
CA ASN A 83 26.98 -5.12 -25.76
C ASN A 83 28.45 -4.90 -25.40
N GLY A 84 29.15 -5.97 -25.02
CA GLY A 84 30.58 -5.94 -24.80
C GLY A 84 31.33 -6.36 -26.05
N ARG A 85 32.65 -6.45 -25.96
CA ARG A 85 33.45 -7.03 -27.04
C ARG A 85 33.85 -8.45 -26.71
N VAL A 86 33.72 -9.36 -27.66
CA VAL A 86 34.41 -10.65 -27.58
C VAL A 86 35.76 -10.46 -28.23
N VAL A 87 36.83 -10.53 -27.45
CA VAL A 87 38.20 -10.36 -27.93
C VAL A 87 38.80 -11.74 -28.10
N VAL A 88 39.02 -12.16 -29.34
CA VAL A 88 39.64 -13.45 -29.65
C VAL A 88 41.13 -13.22 -29.87
N ILE A 89 41.99 -13.90 -29.10
CA ILE A 89 43.45 -13.75 -29.13
C ILE A 89 44.09 -15.02 -29.70
N GLU A 90 44.88 -14.89 -30.76
CA GLU A 90 45.72 -15.96 -31.31
C GLU A 90 47.19 -15.67 -31.00
N ARG A 91 47.86 -16.54 -30.23
CA ARG A 91 49.25 -16.31 -29.78
C ARG A 91 50.31 -17.12 -30.52
N LYS A 92 49.95 -18.20 -31.22
CA LYS A 92 50.91 -19.20 -31.73
C LYS A 92 51.36 -18.93 -33.17
N GLY A 93 50.97 -17.81 -33.79
CA GLY A 93 51.48 -17.36 -35.10
C GLY A 93 51.14 -18.29 -36.27
N GLY A 94 50.21 -19.23 -36.09
CA GLY A 94 49.89 -20.27 -37.08
C GLY A 94 48.67 -19.98 -37.96
N ILE A 95 47.81 -19.05 -37.56
CA ILE A 95 46.55 -18.73 -38.25
C ILE A 95 46.51 -17.22 -38.47
N SER A 96 46.33 -16.81 -39.73
CA SER A 96 46.21 -15.39 -40.04
C SER A 96 44.88 -14.82 -39.51
N ARG A 97 44.83 -13.51 -39.25
CA ARG A 97 43.60 -12.85 -38.80
C ARG A 97 42.43 -13.09 -39.76
N GLU A 98 42.69 -12.95 -41.06
CA GLU A 98 41.68 -13.14 -42.12
C GLU A 98 41.16 -14.58 -42.16
N GLU A 99 42.05 -15.56 -41.98
CA GLU A 99 41.67 -16.97 -41.91
C GLU A 99 40.82 -17.27 -40.67
N LEU A 100 41.23 -16.74 -39.51
CA LEU A 100 40.51 -16.89 -38.25
C LEU A 100 39.11 -16.26 -38.32
N GLU A 101 39.00 -15.04 -38.86
CA GLU A 101 37.73 -14.34 -39.09
C GLU A 101 36.82 -15.13 -40.04
N THR A 102 37.35 -15.59 -41.18
CA THR A 102 36.58 -16.29 -42.21
C THR A 102 36.07 -17.65 -41.73
N ARG A 103 36.93 -18.43 -41.05
CA ARG A 103 36.55 -19.76 -40.55
C ARG A 103 35.55 -19.67 -39.40
N LEU A 104 35.73 -18.75 -38.45
CA LEU A 104 34.75 -18.52 -37.39
C LEU A 104 33.42 -18.03 -37.95
N ALA A 105 33.41 -17.09 -38.89
CA ALA A 105 32.17 -16.62 -39.52
C ALA A 105 31.43 -17.76 -40.23
N THR A 106 32.16 -18.60 -40.97
CA THR A 106 31.59 -19.76 -41.67
C THR A 106 30.95 -20.74 -40.70
N GLU A 107 31.64 -21.12 -39.62
CA GLU A 107 31.10 -22.08 -38.65
C GLU A 107 29.96 -21.50 -37.79
N ARG A 108 29.91 -20.19 -37.57
CA ARG A 108 28.78 -19.52 -36.89
C ARG A 108 27.52 -19.53 -37.74
N VAL A 109 27.62 -19.13 -39.03
CA VAL A 109 26.50 -19.21 -39.98
C VAL A 109 26.02 -20.65 -40.11
N ARG A 110 26.96 -21.60 -40.13
CA ARG A 110 26.68 -23.03 -40.14
C ARG A 110 25.91 -23.49 -38.89
N SER A 111 26.35 -23.12 -37.68
CA SER A 111 25.66 -23.45 -36.42
C SER A 111 24.24 -22.86 -36.36
N ALA A 112 24.07 -21.62 -36.84
CA ALA A 112 22.76 -20.99 -36.97
C ALA A 112 21.85 -21.72 -37.98
N TRP A 113 22.38 -22.10 -39.15
CA TRP A 113 21.65 -22.87 -40.16
C TRP A 113 21.19 -24.22 -39.62
N VAL A 114 22.02 -24.97 -38.87
CA VAL A 114 21.61 -26.25 -38.27
C VAL A 114 20.41 -26.09 -37.34
N LYS A 115 20.36 -25.02 -36.55
CA LYS A 115 19.24 -24.73 -35.64
C LYS A 115 17.97 -24.42 -36.43
N VAL A 116 18.05 -23.55 -37.43
CA VAL A 116 16.92 -23.18 -38.31
C VAL A 116 16.46 -24.39 -39.13
N ALA A 117 17.37 -25.14 -39.74
CA ALA A 117 17.05 -26.31 -40.53
C ALA A 117 16.33 -27.37 -39.69
N ARG A 118 16.73 -27.56 -38.43
CA ARG A 118 16.02 -28.43 -37.49
C ARG A 118 14.61 -27.92 -37.17
N GLU A 119 14.47 -26.63 -36.89
CA GLU A 119 13.19 -26.00 -36.53
C GLU A 119 12.18 -26.05 -37.69
N TYR A 120 12.64 -25.83 -38.92
CA TYR A 120 11.81 -25.80 -40.13
C TYR A 120 11.85 -27.10 -40.94
N GLN A 121 12.43 -28.17 -40.41
CA GLN A 121 12.58 -29.49 -41.07
C GLN A 121 13.24 -29.40 -42.47
N LEU A 122 14.17 -28.48 -42.65
CA LEU A 122 14.99 -28.37 -43.87
C LEU A 122 16.09 -29.44 -43.85
N ALA A 123 16.68 -29.70 -45.01
CA ALA A 123 17.75 -30.67 -45.14
C ALA A 123 18.95 -30.29 -44.23
N PRO A 124 19.43 -31.20 -43.36
CA PRO A 124 20.57 -30.95 -42.49
C PRO A 124 21.89 -30.88 -43.30
N GLU A 125 22.97 -30.45 -42.65
CA GLU A 125 24.33 -30.38 -43.22
C GLU A 125 24.70 -31.61 -44.05
N GLY A 126 25.39 -31.40 -45.17
CA GLY A 126 25.87 -32.47 -46.06
C GLY A 126 24.93 -32.83 -47.22
N ALA A 127 23.82 -32.11 -47.39
CA ALA A 127 22.87 -32.32 -48.50
C ALA A 127 23.38 -31.85 -49.88
N GLY A 128 24.62 -31.36 -49.99
CA GLY A 128 25.31 -31.04 -51.24
C GLY A 128 26.18 -29.78 -51.17
N ASP A 129 27.20 -29.69 -52.04
CA ASP A 129 28.16 -28.59 -52.14
C ASP A 129 27.52 -27.19 -52.23
N ALA A 130 26.27 -27.12 -52.71
CA ALA A 130 25.49 -25.90 -52.84
C ALA A 130 25.14 -25.25 -51.49
N VAL A 131 24.89 -26.03 -50.44
CA VAL A 131 24.58 -25.49 -49.10
C VAL A 131 25.85 -24.94 -48.46
N ASP A 132 26.98 -25.64 -48.58
CA ASP A 132 28.27 -25.17 -48.08
C ASP A 132 28.80 -23.95 -48.84
N ALA A 133 28.57 -23.87 -50.15
CA ALA A 133 28.84 -22.66 -50.92
C ALA A 133 27.95 -21.49 -50.48
N SER A 134 26.68 -21.76 -50.16
CA SER A 134 25.74 -20.73 -49.67
C SER A 134 26.10 -20.23 -48.27
N ILE A 135 26.47 -21.13 -47.35
CA ILE A 135 26.93 -20.79 -46.00
C ILE A 135 28.19 -19.92 -46.08
N ARG A 136 29.18 -20.30 -46.91
CA ARG A 136 30.38 -19.49 -47.13
C ARG A 136 30.07 -18.14 -47.74
N GLY A 137 29.23 -18.09 -48.77
CA GLY A 137 28.81 -16.82 -49.39
C GLY A 137 28.07 -15.90 -48.43
N VAL A 138 27.25 -16.45 -47.53
CA VAL A 138 26.58 -15.67 -46.47
C VAL A 138 27.59 -15.19 -45.42
N ALA A 139 28.54 -16.03 -45.01
CA ALA A 139 29.59 -15.66 -44.06
C ALA A 139 30.50 -14.55 -44.60
N GLU A 140 30.93 -14.67 -45.86
CA GLU A 140 31.72 -13.65 -46.57
C GLU A 140 30.93 -12.33 -46.72
N GLY A 141 29.62 -12.42 -46.96
CA GLY A 141 28.75 -11.24 -47.12
C GLY A 141 28.36 -10.53 -45.82
N GLN A 142 28.33 -11.23 -44.67
CA GLN A 142 27.96 -10.64 -43.38
C GLN A 142 29.12 -9.90 -42.69
N GLY A 143 30.37 -10.24 -43.01
CA GLY A 143 31.53 -9.74 -42.28
C GLY A 143 31.57 -10.23 -40.81
N PRO A 144 32.66 -9.94 -40.08
CA PRO A 144 32.74 -10.28 -38.66
C PRO A 144 31.67 -9.51 -37.85
N ASP A 145 31.15 -10.13 -36.78
CA ASP A 145 30.26 -9.44 -35.83
C ASP A 145 31.00 -8.20 -35.31
N PRO A 146 30.40 -6.99 -35.35
CA PRO A 146 31.09 -5.75 -34.96
C PRO A 146 31.54 -5.74 -33.50
N ARG A 147 31.05 -6.67 -32.67
CA ARG A 147 31.48 -6.88 -31.28
C ARG A 147 32.65 -7.85 -31.16
N LEU A 148 33.01 -8.58 -32.21
CA LEU A 148 34.14 -9.51 -32.25
C LEU A 148 35.41 -8.76 -32.67
N SER A 149 36.40 -8.71 -31.78
CA SER A 149 37.73 -8.16 -32.07
C SER A 149 38.74 -9.29 -32.10
N ILE A 150 39.38 -9.53 -33.25
CA ILE A 150 40.39 -10.58 -33.39
C ILE A 150 41.78 -9.95 -33.34
N LEU A 151 42.59 -10.42 -32.41
CA LEU A 151 43.96 -10.01 -32.20
C LEU A 151 44.90 -11.19 -32.46
N VAL A 152 45.81 -11.05 -33.43
CA VAL A 152 46.84 -12.06 -33.73
C VAL A 152 48.17 -11.53 -33.23
N GLU A 153 48.84 -12.30 -32.38
CA GLU A 153 50.07 -11.93 -31.67
C GLU A 153 49.98 -10.55 -30.97
N PRO A 154 48.92 -10.26 -30.18
CA PRO A 154 48.80 -8.94 -29.57
C PRO A 154 49.88 -8.70 -28.53
N ASP A 155 50.44 -7.49 -28.55
CA ASP A 155 51.16 -6.96 -27.41
C ASP A 155 50.18 -6.43 -26.34
N ALA A 156 50.71 -6.07 -25.17
CA ALA A 156 49.91 -5.55 -24.06
C ALA A 156 49.21 -4.22 -24.42
N ALA A 157 49.75 -3.44 -25.35
CA ALA A 157 49.17 -2.17 -25.77
C ALA A 157 47.93 -2.39 -26.65
N ALA A 158 48.01 -3.27 -27.65
CA ALA A 158 46.90 -3.62 -28.52
C ALA A 158 45.72 -4.20 -27.73
N LEU A 159 45.99 -5.05 -26.73
CA LEU A 159 44.93 -5.57 -25.86
C LEU A 159 44.35 -4.47 -24.95
N ALA A 160 45.20 -3.62 -24.35
CA ALA A 160 44.75 -2.51 -23.52
C ALA A 160 43.89 -1.51 -24.30
N ASP A 161 44.23 -1.22 -25.56
CA ASP A 161 43.45 -0.33 -26.44
C ASP A 161 42.07 -0.93 -26.73
N VAL A 162 41.99 -2.22 -27.09
CA VAL A 162 40.70 -2.89 -27.34
C VAL A 162 39.84 -2.98 -26.08
N LEU A 163 40.45 -3.23 -24.90
CA LEU A 163 39.74 -3.26 -23.62
C LEU A 163 39.30 -1.86 -23.18
N SER A 164 40.11 -0.83 -23.41
CA SER A 164 39.77 0.58 -23.16
C SER A 164 38.62 1.04 -24.07
N ASP A 165 38.65 0.66 -25.35
CA ASP A 165 37.56 0.88 -26.30
C ASP A 165 36.27 0.17 -25.85
N ALA A 166 36.38 -1.07 -25.37
CA ALA A 166 35.24 -1.83 -24.84
C ALA A 166 34.67 -1.20 -23.55
N ALA A 167 35.54 -0.77 -22.64
CA ALA A 167 35.17 -0.15 -21.37
C ALA A 167 34.55 1.24 -21.56
N SER A 168 35.11 2.06 -22.46
CA SER A 168 34.59 3.40 -22.77
C SER A 168 33.22 3.36 -23.45
N ALA A 169 33.00 2.38 -24.35
CA ALA A 169 31.69 2.13 -24.95
C ALA A 169 30.65 1.67 -23.90
N HIS A 170 31.08 1.01 -22.82
CA HIS A 170 30.23 0.55 -21.73
C HIS A 170 29.89 1.63 -20.70
N ALA A 171 30.86 2.48 -20.35
CA ALA A 171 30.70 3.49 -19.29
C ALA A 171 29.61 4.53 -19.58
N ALA A 172 29.24 4.69 -20.85
CA ALA A 172 28.21 5.63 -21.28
C ALA A 172 26.77 5.07 -21.25
N ILE A 173 26.58 3.76 -21.08
CA ILE A 173 25.26 3.12 -21.20
C ILE A 173 24.72 2.81 -19.79
N ALA A 174 23.57 3.40 -19.44
CA ALA A 174 22.90 3.10 -18.19
C ALA A 174 22.15 1.76 -18.29
N ARG A 175 22.63 0.74 -17.56
CA ARG A 175 22.11 -0.63 -17.62
C ARG A 175 21.69 -1.13 -16.27
N PHE A 176 20.58 -1.86 -16.26
CA PHE A 176 20.05 -2.57 -15.10
C PHE A 176 19.88 -4.03 -15.49
N LYS A 177 20.17 -4.94 -14.55
CA LYS A 177 19.85 -6.36 -14.71
C LYS A 177 18.54 -6.64 -14.00
N ASP A 178 17.53 -7.11 -14.72
CA ASP A 178 16.29 -7.64 -14.16
C ASP A 178 16.12 -9.10 -14.59
N ASN A 179 16.11 -10.04 -13.64
CA ASN A 179 16.09 -11.50 -13.89
C ASN A 179 17.11 -12.01 -14.93
N GLY A 180 18.26 -11.34 -15.06
CA GLY A 180 19.30 -11.68 -16.05
C GLY A 180 19.19 -10.92 -17.38
N ASP A 181 18.06 -10.27 -17.65
CA ASP A 181 17.88 -9.40 -18.82
C ASP A 181 18.48 -8.02 -18.56
N THR A 182 19.18 -7.49 -19.56
CA THR A 182 19.76 -6.15 -19.50
C THR A 182 18.74 -5.14 -20.01
N VAL A 183 18.21 -4.32 -19.11
CA VAL A 183 17.34 -3.19 -19.46
C VAL A 183 18.18 -1.93 -19.53
N VAL A 184 18.00 -1.16 -20.60
CA VAL A 184 18.65 0.14 -20.79
C VAL A 184 17.69 1.27 -20.41
N GLN A 185 18.18 2.26 -19.68
CA GLN A 185 17.45 3.48 -19.33
C GLN A 185 18.11 4.70 -19.95
N ALA A 186 17.33 5.77 -20.08
CA ALA A 186 17.90 7.07 -20.38
C ALA A 186 18.92 7.45 -19.28
N PRO A 187 20.12 7.94 -19.65
CA PRO A 187 21.27 7.79 -18.78
C PRO A 187 21.46 8.92 -17.77
N LEU A 188 20.70 10.03 -17.84
CA LEU A 188 20.98 11.24 -17.07
C LEU A 188 21.08 10.99 -15.57
N ASP A 189 20.08 10.36 -14.97
CA ASP A 189 20.04 10.13 -13.52
C ASP A 189 21.13 9.15 -13.08
N THR A 190 21.45 8.16 -13.92
CA THR A 190 22.54 7.22 -13.66
C THR A 190 23.91 7.88 -13.76
N TRP A 191 24.13 8.71 -14.79
CA TRP A 191 25.38 9.48 -14.94
C TRP A 191 25.61 10.43 -13.78
N LEU A 192 24.58 11.14 -13.32
CA LEU A 192 24.71 12.04 -12.19
C LEU A 192 25.00 11.27 -10.89
N ARG A 193 24.36 10.12 -10.66
CA ARG A 193 24.66 9.23 -9.52
C ARG A 193 26.10 8.73 -9.56
N THR A 194 26.55 8.22 -10.70
CA THR A 194 27.94 7.78 -10.90
C THR A 194 28.93 8.93 -10.66
N ALA A 195 28.61 10.15 -11.13
CA ALA A 195 29.43 11.32 -10.86
C ALA A 195 29.51 11.64 -9.35
N MET A 196 28.39 11.53 -8.62
CA MET A 196 28.38 11.72 -7.17
C MET A 196 29.14 10.62 -6.43
N TYR A 197 29.04 9.35 -6.86
CA TYR A 197 29.83 8.26 -6.29
C TYR A 197 31.33 8.48 -6.50
N ARG A 198 31.73 8.97 -7.67
CA ARG A 198 33.14 9.33 -7.92
C ARG A 198 33.60 10.51 -7.06
N ALA A 199 32.73 11.49 -6.83
CA ALA A 199 33.07 12.69 -6.06
C ALA A 199 33.09 12.47 -4.54
N PHE A 200 32.20 11.63 -4.02
CA PHE A 200 31.90 11.56 -2.58
C PHE A 200 31.88 10.12 -2.02
N GLY A 201 32.12 9.11 -2.87
CA GLY A 201 31.96 7.70 -2.52
C GLY A 201 30.49 7.22 -2.58
N PRO A 202 30.25 5.91 -2.65
CA PRO A 202 28.92 5.34 -2.59
C PRO A 202 28.33 5.44 -1.18
N SER A 203 27.16 6.07 -1.05
CA SER A 203 26.39 6.19 0.19
C SER A 203 24.93 6.48 -0.16
N GLU A 204 23.98 6.26 0.77
CA GLU A 204 22.58 6.63 0.53
C GLU A 204 22.41 8.11 0.15
N LEU A 205 23.18 9.00 0.80
CA LEU A 205 23.14 10.42 0.52
C LEU A 205 23.58 10.68 -0.92
N THR A 206 24.72 10.13 -1.33
CA THR A 206 25.29 10.38 -2.66
C THR A 206 24.47 9.74 -3.78
N THR A 207 23.74 8.64 -3.50
CA THR A 207 22.76 8.05 -4.42
C THR A 207 21.55 8.95 -4.64
N ARG A 208 21.01 9.57 -3.59
CA ARG A 208 19.78 10.37 -3.63
C ARG A 208 20.03 11.85 -3.95
N PHE A 209 21.27 12.32 -3.76
CA PHE A 209 21.65 13.72 -3.90
C PHE A 209 21.42 14.31 -5.30
N PRO A 210 21.72 13.62 -6.42
CA PRO A 210 21.40 14.12 -7.75
C PRO A 210 19.92 14.43 -7.91
N GLY A 211 19.06 13.50 -7.50
CA GLY A 211 17.62 13.66 -7.60
C GLY A 211 17.12 14.87 -6.80
N ALA A 212 17.67 15.04 -5.59
CA ALA A 212 17.34 16.18 -4.74
C ALA A 212 17.76 17.50 -5.38
N LEU A 213 18.94 17.54 -6.00
CA LEU A 213 19.44 18.73 -6.71
C LEU A 213 18.59 19.07 -7.94
N LEU A 214 18.19 18.08 -8.73
CA LEU A 214 17.31 18.27 -9.89
C LEU A 214 15.92 18.75 -9.47
N GLY A 215 15.36 18.20 -8.39
CA GLY A 215 14.12 18.68 -7.78
C GLY A 215 14.24 20.14 -7.31
N LEU A 216 15.29 20.49 -6.56
CA LEU A 216 15.55 21.87 -6.14
C LEU A 216 15.69 22.84 -7.32
N LEU A 217 16.35 22.40 -8.39
CA LEU A 217 16.48 23.17 -9.62
C LEU A 217 15.12 23.38 -10.30
N ALA A 218 14.26 22.35 -10.37
CA ALA A 218 12.91 22.47 -10.90
C ALA A 218 12.07 23.47 -10.09
N LEU A 219 12.14 23.39 -8.76
CA LEU A 219 11.50 24.35 -7.86
C LEU A 219 12.00 25.78 -8.10
N TRP A 220 13.31 25.97 -8.21
CA TRP A 220 13.90 27.30 -8.43
C TRP A 220 13.49 27.90 -9.78
N ILE A 221 13.54 27.11 -10.86
CA ILE A 221 13.10 27.53 -12.19
C ILE A 221 11.62 27.93 -12.18
N LEU A 222 10.76 27.14 -11.52
CA LEU A 222 9.34 27.48 -11.36
C LEU A 222 9.19 28.80 -10.61
N LEU A 223 9.90 29.00 -9.49
CA LEU A 223 9.83 30.22 -8.68
C LEU A 223 10.24 31.47 -9.46
N VAL A 224 11.37 31.43 -10.17
CA VAL A 224 11.87 32.56 -10.97
C VAL A 224 10.91 32.89 -12.10
N THR A 225 10.42 31.88 -12.81
CA THR A 225 9.46 32.05 -13.91
C THR A 225 8.11 32.58 -13.40
N ALA A 226 7.60 32.02 -12.32
CA ALA A 226 6.34 32.49 -11.74
C ALA A 226 6.44 33.93 -11.22
N ARG A 227 7.60 34.30 -10.67
CA ARG A 227 7.87 35.67 -10.21
C ARG A 227 7.88 36.66 -11.36
N SER A 228 8.50 36.32 -12.49
CA SER A 228 8.55 37.21 -13.66
C SER A 228 7.18 37.38 -14.33
N LEU A 229 6.37 36.32 -14.34
CA LEU A 229 5.08 36.31 -15.04
C LEU A 229 3.91 36.84 -14.21
N TRP A 230 3.86 36.52 -12.91
CA TRP A 230 2.71 36.82 -12.06
C TRP A 230 3.08 37.50 -10.72
N GLY A 231 4.37 37.76 -10.50
CA GLY A 231 4.88 38.47 -9.32
C GLY A 231 5.29 37.54 -8.18
N THR A 232 6.01 38.12 -7.20
CA THR A 232 6.62 37.38 -6.07
C THR A 232 5.61 36.57 -5.27
N ARG A 233 4.37 37.05 -5.12
CA ARG A 233 3.33 36.36 -4.34
C ARG A 233 2.95 35.01 -4.94
N VAL A 234 2.65 34.96 -6.24
CA VAL A 234 2.32 33.71 -6.94
C VAL A 234 3.50 32.75 -6.89
N ALA A 235 4.72 33.24 -7.08
CA ALA A 235 5.92 32.44 -6.97
C ALA A 235 6.03 31.77 -5.60
N VAL A 236 6.02 32.54 -4.51
CA VAL A 236 6.15 31.99 -3.14
C VAL A 236 5.06 30.97 -2.85
N ILE A 237 3.81 31.25 -3.21
CA ILE A 237 2.69 30.33 -2.99
C ILE A 237 2.91 29.03 -3.79
N ALA A 238 3.20 29.12 -5.09
CA ALA A 238 3.41 27.94 -5.93
C ALA A 238 4.61 27.12 -5.45
N GLY A 239 5.68 27.77 -5.00
CA GLY A 239 6.84 27.07 -4.45
C GLY A 239 6.54 26.34 -3.15
N LEU A 240 5.79 26.95 -2.22
CA LEU A 240 5.36 26.28 -0.98
C LEU A 240 4.45 25.10 -1.26
N VAL A 241 3.51 25.26 -2.19
CA VAL A 241 2.61 24.19 -2.62
C VAL A 241 3.42 23.03 -3.24
N LEU A 242 4.36 23.32 -4.14
CA LEU A 242 5.20 22.28 -4.77
C LEU A 242 6.08 21.56 -3.75
N LEU A 243 6.73 22.31 -2.85
CA LEU A 243 7.62 21.77 -1.81
C LEU A 243 6.87 20.83 -0.84
N THR A 244 5.55 21.02 -0.70
CA THR A 244 4.71 20.25 0.22
C THR A 244 3.87 19.17 -0.47
N MET A 245 4.08 18.91 -1.76
CA MET A 245 3.50 17.77 -2.48
C MET A 245 4.36 16.52 -2.27
N PRO A 246 3.82 15.44 -1.63
CA PRO A 246 4.53 14.19 -1.42
C PRO A 246 5.11 13.59 -2.69
N LEU A 247 4.40 13.71 -3.83
CA LEU A 247 4.91 13.25 -5.12
C LEU A 247 6.22 13.94 -5.49
N PHE A 248 6.22 15.27 -5.50
CA PHE A 248 7.41 16.03 -5.91
C PHE A 248 8.59 15.78 -4.97
N TRP A 249 8.32 15.81 -3.66
CA TRP A 249 9.33 15.56 -2.64
C TRP A 249 9.86 14.13 -2.67
N GLY A 250 8.97 13.14 -2.80
CA GLY A 250 9.30 11.72 -2.86
C GLY A 250 10.16 11.43 -4.09
N GLN A 251 9.77 11.93 -5.26
CA GLN A 251 10.53 11.77 -6.50
C GLN A 251 11.92 12.42 -6.44
N ALA A 252 12.05 13.55 -5.76
CA ALA A 252 13.36 14.17 -5.56
C ALA A 252 14.24 13.41 -4.56
N ARG A 253 13.68 12.55 -3.69
CA ARG A 253 14.43 11.89 -2.60
C ARG A 253 14.67 10.40 -2.83
N ILE A 254 13.83 9.73 -3.59
CA ILE A 254 13.96 8.30 -3.88
C ILE A 254 15.07 8.09 -4.92
N ALA A 255 15.86 7.03 -4.77
CA ALA A 255 16.98 6.72 -5.66
C ALA A 255 16.53 6.38 -7.08
N SER A 256 15.32 5.80 -7.21
CA SER A 256 14.63 5.51 -8.47
C SER A 256 13.65 6.60 -8.92
N GLY A 257 13.63 7.75 -8.25
CA GLY A 257 12.74 8.83 -8.66
C GLY A 257 13.13 9.41 -10.03
N GLU A 258 12.19 10.11 -10.65
CA GLU A 258 12.36 10.72 -11.98
C GLU A 258 12.37 12.27 -11.92
N PRO A 259 13.20 12.92 -11.08
CA PRO A 259 13.22 14.38 -10.98
C PRO A 259 13.79 15.05 -12.23
N SER A 260 14.54 14.32 -13.07
CA SER A 260 15.00 14.77 -14.38
C SER A 260 13.83 15.06 -15.34
N SER A 261 12.81 14.20 -15.36
CA SER A 261 11.62 14.39 -16.20
C SER A 261 10.79 15.59 -15.74
N ILE A 262 10.63 15.74 -14.41
CA ILE A 262 9.99 16.89 -13.79
C ILE A 262 10.73 18.18 -14.16
N LEU A 263 12.06 18.21 -14.04
CA LEU A 263 12.88 19.36 -14.39
C LEU A 263 12.80 19.68 -15.90
N GLY A 264 12.96 18.68 -16.76
CA GLY A 264 12.94 18.82 -18.21
C GLY A 264 11.62 19.43 -18.70
N LEU A 265 10.50 18.88 -18.21
CA LEU A 265 9.18 19.39 -18.53
C LEU A 265 8.94 20.79 -17.95
N THR A 266 9.44 21.07 -16.74
CA THR A 266 9.36 22.40 -16.11
C THR A 266 10.09 23.45 -16.93
N LEU A 267 11.35 23.21 -17.30
CA LEU A 267 12.13 24.10 -18.16
C LEU A 267 11.40 24.37 -19.48
N PHE A 268 10.91 23.32 -20.13
CA PHE A 268 10.23 23.43 -21.41
C PHE A 268 8.92 24.25 -21.30
N ALA A 269 8.07 23.92 -20.32
CA ALA A 269 6.82 24.65 -20.08
C ALA A 269 7.06 26.11 -19.69
N CYS A 270 8.06 26.39 -18.83
CA CYS A 270 8.48 27.73 -18.46
C CYS A 270 9.00 28.53 -19.67
N GLY A 271 9.77 27.91 -20.57
CA GLY A 271 10.21 28.53 -21.82
C GLY A 271 9.04 28.93 -22.73
N LEU A 272 8.03 28.04 -22.87
CA LEU A 272 6.80 28.35 -23.60
C LEU A 272 6.00 29.48 -22.95
N LEU A 273 5.90 29.51 -21.62
CA LEU A 273 5.20 30.56 -20.87
C LEU A 273 5.87 31.93 -21.01
N LEU A 274 7.20 31.99 -20.86
CA LEU A 274 7.98 33.21 -21.04
C LEU A 274 7.79 33.80 -22.44
N ARG A 275 7.79 32.94 -23.46
CA ARG A 275 7.53 33.33 -24.85
C ARG A 275 6.10 33.82 -25.04
N ALA A 276 5.11 33.03 -24.61
CA ALA A 276 3.69 33.34 -24.78
C ALA A 276 3.28 34.65 -24.10
N ARG A 277 3.98 35.04 -23.03
CA ARG A 277 3.73 36.29 -22.28
C ARG A 277 4.69 37.43 -22.65
N GLY A 278 5.70 37.19 -23.49
CA GLY A 278 6.71 38.18 -23.85
C GLY A 278 7.49 38.73 -22.65
N ALA A 279 7.62 37.96 -21.57
CA ALA A 279 8.15 38.43 -20.29
C ALA A 279 9.68 38.33 -20.15
N ALA A 280 10.35 37.74 -21.15
CA ALA A 280 11.79 37.60 -21.20
C ALA A 280 12.31 37.80 -22.62
N SER A 281 13.63 37.89 -22.77
CA SER A 281 14.25 37.85 -24.09
C SER A 281 13.95 36.51 -24.77
N GLU A 282 13.74 36.54 -26.09
CA GLU A 282 13.58 35.32 -26.90
C GLU A 282 14.73 34.34 -26.66
N ARG A 283 15.96 34.85 -26.50
CA ARG A 283 17.13 34.01 -26.18
C ARG A 283 16.91 33.19 -24.92
N LEU A 284 16.48 33.80 -23.82
CA LEU A 284 16.25 33.09 -22.56
C LEU A 284 15.14 32.03 -22.69
N ALA A 285 14.04 32.38 -23.36
CA ALA A 285 12.95 31.44 -23.60
C ALA A 285 13.41 30.22 -24.43
N TRP A 286 14.18 30.44 -25.50
CA TRP A 286 14.76 29.36 -26.30
C TRP A 286 15.82 28.55 -25.56
N THR A 287 16.60 29.17 -24.67
CA THR A 287 17.52 28.43 -23.78
C THR A 287 16.73 27.48 -22.88
N TYR A 288 15.62 27.92 -22.28
CA TYR A 288 14.77 27.07 -21.45
C TYR A 288 14.15 25.92 -22.25
N LEU A 289 13.66 26.20 -23.46
CA LEU A 289 13.12 25.16 -24.35
C LEU A 289 14.19 24.14 -24.75
N GLY A 290 15.37 24.59 -25.15
CA GLY A 290 16.47 23.72 -25.57
C GLY A 290 17.02 22.86 -24.43
N LEU A 291 17.26 23.47 -23.25
CA LEU A 291 17.70 22.74 -22.06
C LEU A 291 16.62 21.78 -21.57
N GLY A 292 15.36 22.20 -21.53
CA GLY A 292 14.24 21.33 -21.16
C GLY A 292 14.15 20.12 -22.07
N PHE A 293 14.18 20.33 -23.39
CA PHE A 293 14.18 19.26 -24.38
C PHE A 293 15.36 18.28 -24.21
N LEU A 294 16.58 18.81 -24.01
CA LEU A 294 17.76 17.98 -23.79
C LEU A 294 17.67 17.17 -22.49
N VAL A 295 17.29 17.80 -21.38
CA VAL A 295 17.13 17.12 -20.08
C VAL A 295 16.04 16.05 -20.16
N GLY A 296 14.89 16.36 -20.78
CA GLY A 296 13.83 15.36 -20.96
C GLY A 296 14.22 14.21 -21.88
N PHE A 297 15.02 14.46 -22.93
CA PHE A 297 15.55 13.38 -23.76
C PHE A 297 16.56 12.50 -23.00
N LEU A 298 17.46 13.10 -22.24
CA LEU A 298 18.47 12.36 -21.48
C LEU A 298 17.89 11.68 -20.23
N GLY A 299 16.77 12.16 -19.70
CA GLY A 299 16.07 11.57 -18.54
C GLY A 299 15.01 10.52 -18.91
N GLU A 300 14.33 10.67 -20.05
CA GLU A 300 13.16 9.82 -20.42
C GLU A 300 13.25 9.21 -21.83
N GLY A 301 14.38 9.36 -22.52
CA GLY A 301 14.51 8.93 -23.90
C GLY A 301 13.53 9.67 -24.81
N LEU A 302 12.96 8.97 -25.79
CA LEU A 302 12.00 9.52 -26.75
C LEU A 302 10.66 9.93 -26.11
N PHE A 303 10.32 9.43 -24.92
CA PHE A 303 9.07 9.79 -24.25
C PHE A 303 9.01 11.28 -23.89
N GLY A 304 10.10 11.83 -23.34
CA GLY A 304 10.22 13.25 -22.99
C GLY A 304 9.94 14.19 -24.19
N PRO A 305 10.73 14.12 -25.28
CA PRO A 305 10.50 14.90 -26.50
C PRO A 305 9.08 14.81 -27.06
N LEU A 306 8.49 13.61 -27.11
CA LEU A 306 7.12 13.42 -27.59
C LEU A 306 6.09 14.17 -26.72
N LEU A 307 6.22 14.08 -25.39
CA LEU A 307 5.38 14.82 -24.46
C LEU A 307 5.56 16.34 -24.62
N PHE A 308 6.80 16.80 -24.83
CA PHE A 308 7.11 18.23 -24.87
C PHE A 308 6.66 18.87 -26.19
N VAL A 309 6.83 18.18 -27.32
CA VAL A 309 6.27 18.61 -28.61
C VAL A 309 4.75 18.66 -28.54
N SER A 310 4.11 17.68 -27.89
CA SER A 310 2.66 17.69 -27.65
C SER A 310 2.23 18.91 -26.84
N LEU A 311 2.99 19.30 -25.82
CA LEU A 311 2.74 20.52 -25.05
C LEU A 311 2.94 21.80 -25.89
N ALA A 312 3.99 21.87 -26.71
CA ALA A 312 4.23 22.99 -27.61
C ALA A 312 3.10 23.18 -28.64
N LEU A 313 2.49 22.09 -29.10
CA LEU A 313 1.39 22.09 -30.07
C LEU A 313 0.12 22.76 -29.52
N VAL A 314 -0.11 22.70 -28.21
CA VAL A 314 -1.32 23.22 -27.58
C VAL A 314 -1.49 24.72 -27.84
N LEU A 315 -0.43 25.52 -27.72
CA LEU A 315 -0.50 26.98 -27.86
C LEU A 315 -1.04 27.41 -29.23
N PRO A 316 -0.40 27.05 -30.38
CA PRO A 316 -0.88 27.49 -31.68
C PRO A 316 -2.25 26.90 -32.03
N VAL A 317 -2.54 25.65 -31.64
CA VAL A 317 -3.83 25.00 -31.90
C VAL A 317 -4.97 25.70 -31.16
N THR A 318 -4.81 25.95 -29.85
CA THR A 318 -5.87 26.54 -29.03
C THR A 318 -6.04 28.05 -29.23
N SER A 319 -4.96 28.75 -29.57
CA SER A 319 -5.03 30.18 -29.92
C SER A 319 -5.53 30.42 -31.35
N GLY A 320 -5.56 29.39 -32.21
CA GLY A 320 -5.87 29.53 -33.63
C GLY A 320 -4.79 30.31 -34.39
N ALA A 321 -3.54 30.29 -33.89
CA ALA A 321 -2.44 31.03 -34.48
C ALA A 321 -2.11 30.50 -35.87
N ARG A 322 -2.01 31.42 -36.84
CA ARG A 322 -1.61 31.11 -38.22
C ARG A 322 -0.17 31.52 -38.53
N GLY A 323 0.45 32.29 -37.64
CA GLY A 323 1.81 32.81 -37.85
C GLY A 323 2.86 31.73 -37.64
N LEU A 324 3.84 31.64 -38.56
CA LEU A 324 4.96 30.69 -38.46
C LEU A 324 5.72 30.83 -37.13
N ARG A 325 5.79 32.04 -36.57
CA ARG A 325 6.46 32.30 -35.28
C ARG A 325 5.82 31.51 -34.13
N ASP A 326 4.50 31.35 -34.10
CA ASP A 326 3.82 30.64 -33.00
C ASP A 326 3.97 29.12 -33.14
N TRP A 327 4.13 28.64 -34.37
CA TRP A 327 4.41 27.23 -34.70
C TRP A 327 5.89 26.87 -34.58
N LEU A 328 6.79 27.85 -34.52
CA LEU A 328 8.23 27.62 -34.57
C LEU A 328 8.74 26.63 -33.50
N PRO A 329 8.32 26.67 -32.21
CA PRO A 329 8.70 25.65 -31.24
C PRO A 329 8.26 24.24 -31.66
N VAL A 330 7.03 24.08 -32.16
CA VAL A 330 6.51 22.79 -32.63
C VAL A 330 7.32 22.27 -33.81
N LEU A 331 7.62 23.13 -34.78
CA LEU A 331 8.37 22.74 -35.98
C LEU A 331 9.82 22.37 -35.64
N VAL A 332 10.50 23.17 -34.84
CA VAL A 332 11.90 22.93 -34.45
C VAL A 332 12.02 21.67 -33.61
N PHE A 333 11.27 21.57 -32.51
CA PHE A 333 11.37 20.41 -31.62
C PHE A 333 10.70 19.17 -32.20
N GLY A 334 9.69 19.32 -33.06
CA GLY A 334 9.11 18.22 -33.83
C GLY A 334 10.10 17.63 -34.83
N ALA A 335 10.82 18.47 -35.58
CA ALA A 335 11.88 18.02 -36.47
C ALA A 335 13.03 17.35 -35.70
N LEU A 336 13.47 17.94 -34.59
CA LEU A 336 14.49 17.33 -33.72
C LEU A 336 14.02 15.98 -33.16
N THR A 337 12.76 15.88 -32.72
CA THR A 337 12.19 14.62 -32.22
C THR A 337 12.13 13.57 -33.32
N ALA A 338 11.76 13.95 -34.55
CA ALA A 338 11.75 13.03 -35.70
C ALA A 338 13.16 12.54 -36.04
N LEU A 339 14.17 13.41 -35.99
CA LEU A 339 15.57 13.05 -36.20
C LEU A 339 16.10 12.13 -35.09
N LEU A 340 15.80 12.44 -33.83
CA LEU A 340 16.14 11.58 -32.69
C LEU A 340 15.44 10.22 -32.80
N PHE A 341 14.16 10.20 -33.18
CA PHE A 341 13.42 8.96 -33.39
C PHE A 341 14.06 8.12 -34.49
N ALA A 342 14.41 8.72 -35.63
CA ALA A 342 15.10 8.02 -36.71
C ALA A 342 16.46 7.47 -36.25
N TRP A 343 17.24 8.25 -35.51
CA TRP A 343 18.53 7.82 -34.96
C TRP A 343 18.38 6.67 -33.96
N VAL A 344 17.45 6.78 -33.01
CA VAL A 344 17.19 5.76 -31.98
C VAL A 344 16.67 4.45 -32.57
N GLN A 345 15.83 4.53 -33.60
CA GLN A 345 15.28 3.34 -34.27
C GLN A 345 16.25 2.71 -35.25
N ALA A 346 17.12 3.49 -35.89
CA ALA A 346 18.20 2.97 -36.72
C ALA A 346 19.33 2.36 -35.86
N GLY A 347 19.47 2.82 -34.62
CA GLY A 347 20.45 2.31 -33.68
C GLY A 347 20.10 0.93 -33.13
N PRO A 348 21.11 0.09 -32.82
CA PRO A 348 20.89 -1.22 -32.21
C PRO A 348 20.21 -1.07 -30.83
N ALA A 349 19.34 -2.02 -30.48
CA ALA A 349 18.48 -1.95 -29.30
C ALA A 349 19.25 -1.93 -27.97
N ASP A 350 20.44 -2.48 -28.02
CA ASP A 350 21.33 -2.80 -26.94
C ASP A 350 22.52 -1.81 -26.88
N GLY A 351 22.77 -1.07 -27.97
CA GLY A 351 23.74 0.01 -28.02
C GLY A 351 23.29 1.34 -27.38
N PHE A 352 24.16 2.36 -27.45
CA PHE A 352 23.93 3.67 -26.82
C PHE A 352 22.63 4.35 -27.24
N ALA A 353 22.21 4.21 -28.50
CA ALA A 353 20.95 4.79 -28.98
C ALA A 353 19.72 4.05 -28.41
N GLY A 354 19.84 2.75 -28.16
CA GLY A 354 18.78 1.90 -27.62
C GLY A 354 18.26 2.36 -26.25
N GLN A 355 19.12 2.96 -25.43
CA GLN A 355 18.78 3.49 -24.11
C GLN A 355 17.79 4.67 -24.14
N PHE A 356 17.59 5.28 -25.32
CA PHE A 356 16.64 6.36 -25.53
C PHE A 356 15.34 5.92 -26.20
N ARG A 357 15.12 4.62 -26.43
CA ARG A 357 13.83 4.12 -26.95
C ARG A 357 12.71 4.48 -25.99
N VAL A 358 11.47 4.55 -26.50
CA VAL A 358 10.28 4.68 -25.63
C VAL A 358 10.33 3.49 -24.66
N THR A 359 10.52 3.80 -23.38
CA THR A 359 11.24 2.99 -22.38
C THR A 359 10.79 1.54 -22.33
N GLN A 360 11.67 0.58 -22.09
CA GLN A 360 11.23 -0.80 -21.81
C GLN A 360 10.66 -0.89 -20.39
N PRO A 361 9.71 -1.82 -20.09
CA PRO A 361 9.29 -2.09 -18.72
C PRO A 361 10.54 -2.41 -17.88
N LEU A 362 10.75 -1.60 -16.85
CA LEU A 362 12.02 -1.59 -16.11
C LEU A 362 12.15 -2.73 -15.12
N PHE A 363 11.01 -3.24 -14.67
CA PHE A 363 10.92 -4.34 -13.72
C PHE A 363 9.76 -5.24 -14.11
N SER A 364 10.05 -6.52 -14.29
CA SER A 364 9.08 -7.61 -14.49
C SER A 364 8.10 -7.76 -13.31
N GLU A 365 8.46 -7.24 -12.13
CA GLU A 365 7.68 -7.39 -10.89
C GLU A 365 6.83 -6.18 -10.47
N GLY A 366 6.82 -5.06 -11.20
CA GLY A 366 5.90 -3.95 -10.88
C GLY A 366 4.44 -4.36 -11.01
N PRO A 367 3.45 -3.66 -10.38
CA PRO A 367 2.08 -4.13 -10.14
C PRO A 367 1.52 -4.97 -11.30
N SER A 368 0.84 -6.09 -11.04
CA SER A 368 0.34 -6.94 -12.12
C SER A 368 -0.42 -6.11 -13.16
N ALA A 369 -0.39 -6.51 -14.44
CA ALA A 369 -1.10 -5.77 -15.49
C ALA A 369 -2.60 -5.55 -15.18
N TYR A 370 -3.18 -6.40 -14.32
CA TYR A 370 -4.55 -6.26 -13.81
C TYR A 370 -4.72 -5.12 -12.79
N SER A 371 -3.70 -4.86 -11.97
CA SER A 371 -3.69 -3.77 -10.98
C SER A 371 -3.30 -2.40 -11.55
N ARG A 372 -2.74 -2.34 -12.77
CA ARG A 372 -2.40 -1.10 -13.48
C ARG A 372 -3.63 -0.49 -14.15
N THR A 373 -4.56 0.02 -13.36
CA THR A 373 -5.82 0.60 -13.82
C THR A 373 -5.82 2.13 -13.74
N PHE A 374 -6.87 2.75 -14.29
CA PHE A 374 -7.16 4.17 -14.11
C PHE A 374 -7.16 4.58 -12.63
N ASP A 375 -7.68 3.72 -11.76
CA ASP A 375 -7.74 3.98 -10.32
C ASP A 375 -6.34 4.11 -9.71
N LEU A 376 -5.35 3.36 -10.19
CA LEU A 376 -3.96 3.48 -9.72
C LEU A 376 -3.42 4.89 -10.02
N VAL A 377 -3.61 5.38 -11.24
CA VAL A 377 -3.17 6.73 -11.66
C VAL A 377 -3.89 7.82 -10.87
N ILE A 378 -5.19 7.68 -10.66
CA ILE A 378 -5.98 8.66 -9.90
C ILE A 378 -5.57 8.65 -8.42
N ARG A 379 -5.26 7.50 -7.86
CA ARG A 379 -4.69 7.40 -6.50
C ARG A 379 -3.32 8.05 -6.45
N GLU A 380 -2.43 7.74 -7.39
CA GLU A 380 -1.10 8.36 -7.48
C GLU A 380 -1.17 9.89 -7.56
N ILE A 381 -1.98 10.45 -8.47
CA ILE A 381 -2.15 11.90 -8.59
C ILE A 381 -2.87 12.47 -7.37
N GLY A 382 -3.94 11.82 -6.90
CA GLY A 382 -4.77 12.30 -5.79
C GLY A 382 -4.01 12.36 -4.46
N PHE A 383 -3.27 11.31 -4.13
CA PHE A 383 -2.47 11.19 -2.92
C PHE A 383 -1.10 11.86 -3.07
N GLY A 384 -0.47 11.76 -4.23
CA GLY A 384 0.80 12.43 -4.52
C GLY A 384 0.70 13.95 -4.47
N LEU A 385 -0.49 14.50 -4.74
CA LEU A 385 -0.78 15.94 -4.63
C LEU A 385 -1.38 16.35 -3.28
N TYR A 386 -1.60 15.43 -2.34
CA TYR A 386 -2.11 15.76 -1.00
C TYR A 386 -1.17 16.74 -0.28
N PRO A 387 -1.66 17.72 0.50
CA PRO A 387 -3.05 18.07 0.78
C PRO A 387 -3.67 19.02 -0.27
N TRP A 388 -3.00 19.26 -1.40
CA TRP A 388 -3.41 20.23 -2.41
C TRP A 388 -4.33 19.68 -3.48
N SER A 389 -4.51 18.36 -3.57
CA SER A 389 -5.25 17.71 -4.68
C SER A 389 -6.63 18.32 -4.97
N PRO A 390 -7.48 18.69 -3.99
CA PRO A 390 -8.76 19.34 -4.30
C PRO A 390 -8.57 20.72 -4.94
N LEU A 391 -7.60 21.49 -4.46
CA LEU A 391 -7.28 22.82 -4.97
C LEU A 391 -6.67 22.77 -6.35
N VAL A 392 -5.91 21.72 -6.66
CA VAL A 392 -5.33 21.51 -7.99
C VAL A 392 -6.42 21.32 -9.02
N VAL A 393 -7.40 20.44 -8.77
CA VAL A 393 -8.52 20.21 -9.69
C VAL A 393 -9.26 21.51 -10.00
N VAL A 394 -9.56 22.30 -8.96
CA VAL A 394 -10.24 23.60 -9.12
C VAL A 394 -9.35 24.63 -9.80
N GLY A 395 -8.07 24.72 -9.42
CA GLY A 395 -7.13 25.68 -9.98
C GLY A 395 -6.89 25.45 -11.46
N VAL A 396 -6.60 24.21 -11.84
CA VAL A 396 -6.38 23.80 -13.23
C VAL A 396 -7.65 23.93 -14.07
N ALA A 397 -8.80 23.48 -13.58
CA ALA A 397 -10.07 23.66 -14.29
C ALA A 397 -10.39 25.16 -14.46
N GLY A 398 -10.19 25.96 -13.41
CA GLY A 398 -10.35 27.41 -13.45
C GLY A 398 -9.45 28.08 -14.50
N LEU A 399 -8.19 27.65 -14.61
CA LEU A 399 -7.27 28.11 -15.65
C LEU A 399 -7.71 27.67 -17.05
N MET A 400 -8.21 26.45 -17.21
CA MET A 400 -8.74 25.98 -18.49
C MET A 400 -9.94 26.83 -18.94
N PHE A 401 -10.93 27.04 -18.07
CA PHE A 401 -12.08 27.89 -18.37
C PHE A 401 -11.69 29.35 -18.61
N HIS A 402 -10.77 29.90 -17.81
CA HIS A 402 -10.26 31.26 -18.00
C HIS A 402 -9.52 31.38 -19.33
N GLY A 403 -8.62 30.44 -19.61
CA GLY A 403 -7.85 30.35 -20.83
C GLY A 403 -8.74 30.29 -22.08
N LEU A 404 -9.72 29.40 -22.10
CA LEU A 404 -10.65 29.26 -23.23
C LEU A 404 -11.56 30.48 -23.40
N SER A 405 -12.10 31.02 -22.30
CA SER A 405 -13.03 32.17 -22.37
C SER A 405 -12.34 33.50 -22.68
N ARG A 406 -11.10 33.68 -22.25
CA ARG A 406 -10.31 34.92 -22.44
C ARG A 406 -9.25 34.80 -23.54
N LYS A 407 -9.10 33.63 -24.15
CA LYS A 407 -8.00 33.28 -25.05
C LYS A 407 -6.63 33.56 -24.41
N ASP A 408 -6.51 33.31 -23.10
CA ASP A 408 -5.24 33.45 -22.39
C ASP A 408 -4.39 32.19 -22.61
N GLY A 409 -3.50 32.25 -23.60
CA GLY A 409 -2.62 31.14 -23.94
C GLY A 409 -1.74 30.66 -22.78
N GLY A 410 -1.37 31.54 -21.85
CA GLY A 410 -0.60 31.13 -20.66
C GLY A 410 -1.42 30.25 -19.71
N ALA A 411 -2.69 30.59 -19.50
CA ALA A 411 -3.59 29.78 -18.66
C ALA A 411 -3.90 28.43 -19.30
N ILE A 412 -4.11 28.39 -20.62
CA ILE A 412 -4.30 27.14 -21.38
C ILE A 412 -3.06 26.26 -21.27
N LEU A 413 -1.87 26.85 -21.42
CA LEU A 413 -0.61 26.11 -21.37
C LEU A 413 -0.37 25.46 -19.99
N VAL A 414 -0.62 26.16 -18.88
CA VAL A 414 -0.51 25.58 -17.53
C VAL A 414 -1.50 24.43 -17.35
N ALA A 415 -2.74 24.60 -17.81
CA ALA A 415 -3.74 23.53 -17.73
C ALA A 415 -3.33 22.31 -18.58
N ALA A 416 -2.83 22.55 -19.79
CA ALA A 416 -2.37 21.49 -20.68
C ALA A 416 -1.13 20.77 -20.16
N TRP A 417 -0.20 21.48 -19.52
CA TRP A 417 0.94 20.89 -18.84
C TRP A 417 0.47 19.86 -17.81
N PHE A 418 -0.50 20.21 -16.97
CA PHE A 418 -1.08 19.25 -16.02
C PHE A 418 -1.75 18.06 -16.72
N THR A 419 -2.65 18.33 -17.67
CA THR A 419 -3.50 17.28 -18.27
C THR A 419 -2.76 16.35 -19.22
N LEU A 420 -1.78 16.86 -19.98
CA LEU A 420 -1.00 16.04 -20.91
C LEU A 420 -0.10 15.08 -20.15
N SER A 421 0.53 15.51 -19.04
CA SER A 421 1.29 14.60 -18.18
C SER A 421 0.41 13.50 -17.60
N ALA A 422 -0.81 13.84 -17.16
CA ALA A 422 -1.75 12.85 -16.62
C ALA A 422 -2.21 11.86 -17.69
N ALA A 423 -2.56 12.36 -18.88
CA ALA A 423 -2.97 11.51 -20.00
C ALA A 423 -1.83 10.62 -20.50
N ALA A 424 -0.60 11.16 -20.56
CA ALA A 424 0.58 10.40 -20.94
C ALA A 424 0.78 9.22 -19.99
N LEU A 425 0.78 9.48 -18.68
CA LEU A 425 0.87 8.43 -17.65
C LEU A 425 -0.25 7.38 -17.80
N MET A 426 -1.50 7.79 -17.98
CA MET A 426 -2.61 6.85 -18.17
C MET A 426 -2.46 5.96 -19.40
N ILE A 427 -1.95 6.51 -20.51
CA ILE A 427 -1.73 5.76 -21.76
C ILE A 427 -0.56 4.79 -21.58
N THR A 428 0.47 5.19 -20.84
CA THR A 428 1.71 4.46 -20.70
C THR A 428 1.70 3.42 -19.58
N GLN A 429 0.91 3.59 -18.52
CA GLN A 429 0.94 2.77 -17.29
C GLN A 429 0.94 1.25 -17.55
N LYS A 430 0.13 0.80 -18.52
CA LYS A 430 -0.01 -0.63 -18.81
C LYS A 430 1.28 -1.22 -19.37
N SER A 431 1.96 -0.46 -20.23
CA SER A 431 3.19 -0.87 -20.93
C SER A 431 4.45 -0.51 -20.14
N PHE A 432 4.39 0.52 -19.31
CA PHE A 432 5.53 1.14 -18.64
C PHE A 432 5.16 1.42 -17.18
N ASN A 433 5.76 0.67 -16.26
CA ASN A 433 5.40 0.63 -14.84
C ASN A 433 6.27 1.49 -13.92
N HIS A 434 7.18 2.26 -14.49
CA HIS A 434 8.12 3.11 -13.77
C HIS A 434 7.80 4.59 -13.93
N LEU A 435 7.18 4.97 -15.06
CA LEU A 435 6.92 6.36 -15.39
C LEU A 435 6.10 7.04 -14.30
N VAL A 436 6.54 8.22 -13.90
CA VAL A 436 5.91 9.02 -12.87
C VAL A 436 5.23 10.23 -13.48
N TRP A 437 4.18 10.72 -12.81
CA TRP A 437 3.49 11.92 -13.22
C TRP A 437 4.34 13.21 -13.07
N ALA A 438 4.95 13.69 -14.15
CA ALA A 438 5.79 14.89 -14.18
C ALA A 438 5.04 16.26 -14.06
N GLY A 439 3.73 16.25 -13.84
CA GLY A 439 2.86 17.45 -13.87
C GLY A 439 2.77 18.23 -12.56
N ALA A 440 3.48 17.84 -11.49
CA ALA A 440 3.40 18.48 -10.17
C ALA A 440 3.66 20.00 -10.17
N PRO A 441 4.65 20.54 -10.92
CA PRO A 441 4.87 21.99 -10.98
C PRO A 441 3.71 22.77 -11.62
N ALA A 442 3.01 22.16 -12.59
CA ALA A 442 1.81 22.73 -13.20
C ALA A 442 0.66 22.83 -12.19
N ALA A 443 0.46 21.77 -11.40
CA ALA A 443 -0.51 21.74 -10.30
C ALA A 443 -0.22 22.83 -9.27
N ALA A 444 1.04 22.97 -8.85
CA ALA A 444 1.45 23.96 -7.88
C ALA A 444 1.23 25.40 -8.39
N LEU A 445 1.56 25.67 -9.65
CA LEU A 445 1.29 26.95 -10.29
C LEU A 445 -0.22 27.23 -10.42
N GLY A 446 -1.01 26.19 -10.73
CA GLY A 446 -2.47 26.26 -10.75
C GLY A 446 -3.07 26.70 -9.43
N VAL A 447 -2.60 26.11 -8.32
CA VAL A 447 -3.00 26.50 -6.96
C VAL A 447 -2.50 27.91 -6.61
N GLY A 448 -1.26 28.26 -6.97
CA GLY A 448 -0.71 29.59 -6.74
C GLY A 448 -1.51 30.70 -7.42
N LEU A 449 -1.93 30.48 -8.67
CA LEU A 449 -2.77 31.40 -9.42
C LEU A 449 -4.20 31.46 -8.86
N LEU A 450 -4.75 30.33 -8.42
CA LEU A 450 -6.04 30.29 -7.72
C LEU A 450 -5.99 31.13 -6.44
N PHE A 451 -4.96 30.97 -5.60
CA PHE A 451 -4.81 31.74 -4.37
C PHE A 451 -4.59 33.23 -4.62
N GLU A 452 -3.87 33.63 -5.67
CA GLU A 452 -3.77 35.05 -6.04
C GLU A 452 -5.14 35.62 -6.45
N GLN A 453 -5.99 34.84 -7.13
CA GLN A 453 -7.37 35.25 -7.41
C GLN A 453 -8.20 35.38 -6.12
N VAL A 454 -7.99 34.49 -5.14
CA VAL A 454 -8.63 34.58 -3.81
C VAL A 454 -8.18 35.85 -3.08
N ILE A 455 -6.88 36.14 -3.05
CA ILE A 455 -6.31 37.35 -2.45
C ILE A 455 -6.88 38.62 -3.08
N ARG A 456 -7.02 38.64 -4.41
CA ARG A 456 -7.64 39.75 -5.16
C ARG A 456 -9.17 39.80 -5.04
N GLY A 457 -9.80 38.81 -4.41
CA GLY A 457 -11.25 38.70 -4.29
C GLY A 457 -11.98 38.46 -5.62
N SER A 458 -11.29 37.99 -6.66
CA SER A 458 -11.85 37.78 -8.00
C SER A 458 -12.60 36.46 -8.15
N VAL A 459 -12.35 35.47 -7.29
CA VAL A 459 -13.10 34.21 -7.28
C VAL A 459 -14.52 34.46 -6.78
N LYS A 460 -15.50 34.34 -7.69
CA LYS A 460 -16.91 34.65 -7.39
C LYS A 460 -17.82 33.45 -7.12
N SER A 461 -17.35 32.23 -7.31
CA SER A 461 -18.22 31.06 -7.30
C SER A 461 -18.30 30.39 -5.92
N ARG A 462 -19.50 30.40 -5.31
CA ARG A 462 -19.82 29.63 -4.10
C ARG A 462 -19.74 28.11 -4.36
N PHE A 463 -19.94 27.71 -5.60
CA PHE A 463 -19.88 26.31 -6.03
C PHE A 463 -18.46 25.75 -5.88
N ILE A 464 -17.43 26.55 -6.16
CA ILE A 464 -16.03 26.14 -6.00
C ILE A 464 -15.72 25.77 -4.55
N ALA A 465 -16.17 26.60 -3.59
CA ALA A 465 -15.94 26.33 -2.17
C ALA A 465 -16.66 25.06 -1.69
N LEU A 466 -17.91 24.83 -2.16
CA LEU A 466 -18.66 23.63 -1.84
C LEU A 466 -18.00 22.38 -2.44
N ALA A 467 -17.54 22.46 -3.69
CA ALA A 467 -16.81 21.38 -4.35
C ALA A 467 -15.52 21.04 -3.61
N LEU A 468 -14.73 22.04 -3.19
CA LEU A 468 -13.53 21.84 -2.40
C LEU A 468 -13.83 21.16 -1.07
N ALA A 469 -14.84 21.63 -0.34
CA ALA A 469 -15.24 21.02 0.94
C ALA A 469 -15.66 19.56 0.76
N ALA A 470 -16.46 19.26 -0.26
CA ALA A 470 -16.88 17.89 -0.57
C ALA A 470 -15.67 17.00 -0.94
N MET A 471 -14.77 17.49 -1.80
CA MET A 471 -13.59 16.74 -2.22
C MET A 471 -12.64 16.44 -1.06
N PHE A 472 -12.39 17.39 -0.17
CA PHE A 472 -11.57 17.15 1.01
C PHE A 472 -12.25 16.19 1.99
N LEU A 473 -13.57 16.30 2.23
CA LEU A 473 -14.28 15.34 3.09
C LEU A 473 -14.21 13.92 2.54
N LEU A 474 -14.34 13.76 1.23
CA LEU A 474 -14.12 12.48 0.55
C LEU A 474 -12.68 12.00 0.76
N LEU A 475 -11.69 12.87 0.55
CA LEU A 475 -10.28 12.52 0.69
C LEU A 475 -9.92 12.09 2.12
N ILE A 476 -10.42 12.78 3.14
CA ILE A 476 -10.25 12.39 4.55
C ILE A 476 -10.89 11.03 4.80
N ASN A 477 -12.11 10.82 4.32
CA ASN A 477 -12.79 9.54 4.49
C ASN A 477 -12.04 8.40 3.79
N GLU A 478 -11.45 8.63 2.62
CA GLU A 478 -10.65 7.62 1.91
C GLU A 478 -9.28 7.37 2.56
N LEU A 479 -8.61 8.43 3.02
CA LEU A 479 -7.34 8.33 3.75
C LEU A 479 -7.50 7.58 5.07
N ALA A 480 -8.53 7.90 5.85
CA ALA A 480 -8.84 7.22 7.10
C ALA A 480 -9.18 5.72 6.90
N ARG A 481 -9.68 5.35 5.71
CA ARG A 481 -9.99 3.94 5.37
C ARG A 481 -8.80 3.20 4.76
N THR A 482 -7.94 3.89 4.00
CA THR A 482 -6.91 3.26 3.16
C THR A 482 -5.61 4.08 3.07
N PRO A 483 -4.89 4.29 4.18
CA PRO A 483 -3.64 5.07 4.19
C PRO A 483 -2.54 4.44 3.30
N ALA A 484 -2.67 3.13 3.01
CA ALA A 484 -1.82 2.40 2.08
C ALA A 484 -1.69 3.07 0.70
N SER A 485 -2.72 3.75 0.21
CA SER A 485 -2.67 4.37 -1.13
C SER A 485 -1.72 5.56 -1.22
N LEU A 486 -1.48 6.28 -0.12
CA LEU A 486 -0.54 7.40 -0.08
C LEU A 486 0.92 6.92 0.00
N VAL A 487 1.14 5.77 0.65
CA VAL A 487 2.48 5.21 0.87
C VAL A 487 2.93 4.28 -0.23
N ALA A 488 2.02 3.50 -0.83
CA ALA A 488 2.37 2.57 -1.91
C ALA A 488 3.10 3.28 -3.06
N HIS A 489 2.81 4.57 -3.26
CA HIS A 489 3.49 5.40 -4.24
C HIS A 489 4.84 5.96 -3.76
N LEU A 490 5.00 6.26 -2.46
CA LEU A 490 6.27 6.74 -1.86
C LEU A 490 7.25 5.60 -1.56
N ALA A 491 6.75 4.38 -1.37
CA ALA A 491 7.52 3.19 -1.04
C ALA A 491 7.94 2.38 -2.27
N TYR A 492 7.62 2.86 -3.48
CA TYR A 492 8.03 2.24 -4.74
C TYR A 492 9.50 2.56 -5.04
N ASP A 493 10.39 1.98 -4.23
CA ASP A 493 11.81 1.85 -4.53
C ASP A 493 12.02 0.40 -5.06
N PRO A 494 12.26 0.18 -6.36
CA PRO A 494 12.39 -1.17 -6.91
C PRO A 494 13.74 -1.79 -6.53
N PRO A 495 13.89 -3.13 -6.31
CA PRO A 495 12.92 -4.21 -6.19
C PRO A 495 13.04 -4.87 -4.80
N PHE A 496 12.50 -4.25 -3.74
CA PHE A 496 12.59 -4.86 -2.41
C PHE A 496 11.38 -5.74 -2.02
N THR A 497 10.36 -5.90 -2.88
CA THR A 497 9.16 -6.70 -2.56
C THR A 497 8.54 -7.44 -3.74
N ALA A 498 8.13 -8.69 -3.47
CA ALA A 498 7.12 -9.38 -4.26
C ALA A 498 5.79 -8.59 -4.27
N GLN A 499 5.09 -8.59 -5.42
CA GLN A 499 3.79 -7.94 -5.58
C GLN A 499 2.81 -8.32 -4.46
N GLY A 500 2.14 -7.33 -3.88
CA GLY A 500 1.07 -7.53 -2.89
C GLY A 500 1.53 -7.77 -1.45
N ALA A 501 2.84 -7.86 -1.18
CA ALA A 501 3.39 -8.13 0.14
C ALA A 501 3.97 -6.89 0.86
N MET A 502 3.77 -5.67 0.34
CA MET A 502 4.06 -4.45 1.11
C MET A 502 3.07 -4.37 2.28
N ARG A 503 3.47 -5.01 3.39
CA ARG A 503 2.80 -4.93 4.68
C ARG A 503 2.88 -3.49 5.13
N PHE A 504 1.72 -2.88 5.28
CA PHE A 504 1.61 -1.56 5.85
C PHE A 504 1.84 -1.69 7.36
N PRO A 505 2.69 -0.86 7.99
CA PRO A 505 2.76 -0.83 9.43
C PRO A 505 1.38 -0.44 9.96
N GLU A 506 0.74 -1.29 10.75
CA GLU A 506 -0.54 -0.96 11.41
C GLU A 506 -0.40 0.30 12.28
N GLY A 507 0.83 0.62 12.69
CA GLY A 507 1.21 1.84 13.41
C GLY A 507 1.08 3.16 12.63
N VAL A 508 0.95 3.14 11.29
CA VAL A 508 0.62 4.37 10.53
C VAL A 508 -0.89 4.65 10.50
N GLY A 509 -1.63 4.16 11.49
CA GLY A 509 -2.97 4.66 11.79
C GLY A 509 -2.90 6.17 11.94
N GLU A 510 -3.66 6.90 11.11
CA GLU A 510 -3.64 8.36 11.11
C GLU A 510 -3.83 8.87 12.53
N THR A 511 -2.93 9.73 12.99
CA THR A 511 -3.16 10.38 14.26
C THR A 511 -4.43 11.21 14.12
N MET A 512 -5.33 11.16 15.11
CA MET A 512 -6.52 12.02 15.17
C MET A 512 -6.19 13.51 14.91
N LEU A 513 -4.93 13.88 15.13
CA LEU A 513 -4.34 15.18 14.83
C LEU A 513 -4.34 15.50 13.33
N ASP A 514 -4.01 14.56 12.44
CA ASP A 514 -3.96 14.79 10.98
C ASP A 514 -5.37 15.05 10.43
N ALA A 515 -6.34 14.21 10.81
CA ALA A 515 -7.75 14.43 10.47
C ALA A 515 -8.29 15.76 11.02
N LEU A 516 -7.91 16.14 12.25
CA LEU A 516 -8.29 17.41 12.88
C LEU A 516 -7.66 18.60 12.15
N LEU A 517 -6.39 18.52 11.76
CA LEU A 517 -5.68 19.57 11.03
C LEU A 517 -6.28 19.76 9.64
N VAL A 518 -6.60 18.69 8.92
CA VAL A 518 -7.29 18.80 7.62
C VAL A 518 -8.69 19.39 7.81
N LEU A 519 -9.44 19.02 8.85
CA LEU A 519 -10.72 19.65 9.19
C LEU A 519 -10.58 21.14 9.49
N VAL A 520 -9.50 21.56 10.15
CA VAL A 520 -9.18 22.98 10.37
C VAL A 520 -8.80 23.66 9.05
N ALA A 521 -8.06 23.02 8.15
CA ALA A 521 -7.80 23.51 6.79
C ALA A 521 -9.11 23.71 6.02
N LEU A 522 -10.00 22.72 6.10
CA LEU A 522 -11.32 22.73 5.51
C LEU A 522 -12.12 23.92 6.02
N ALA A 523 -12.11 24.12 7.35
CA ALA A 523 -12.77 25.23 8.00
C ALA A 523 -12.19 26.58 7.55
N LEU A 524 -10.86 26.72 7.43
CA LEU A 524 -10.21 27.95 6.98
C LEU A 524 -10.46 28.26 5.49
N LEU A 525 -10.40 27.25 4.61
CA LEU A 525 -10.73 27.36 3.19
C LEU A 525 -12.22 27.64 2.96
N MET A 526 -13.09 27.03 3.76
CA MET A 526 -14.50 27.36 3.79
C MET A 526 -14.70 28.79 4.28
N MET A 527 -14.05 29.20 5.39
CA MET A 527 -14.11 30.57 5.95
C MET A 527 -13.74 31.64 4.92
N ALA A 528 -12.77 31.37 4.05
CA ALA A 528 -12.37 32.24 2.96
C ALA A 528 -13.45 32.62 1.96
N HIS A 529 -14.21 31.63 1.54
CA HIS A 529 -15.29 31.79 0.59
C HIS A 529 -16.63 32.06 1.30
N PHE A 530 -16.68 31.84 2.61
CA PHE A 530 -17.75 32.23 3.51
C PHE A 530 -17.87 33.73 3.68
N GLY A 531 -16.98 34.60 3.21
CA GLY A 531 -17.26 36.04 3.29
C GLY A 531 -18.53 36.48 2.57
N ARG A 532 -18.96 35.70 1.58
CA ARG A 532 -20.29 35.80 0.97
C ARG A 532 -21.39 34.98 1.63
N LEU A 533 -21.05 34.03 2.51
CA LEU A 533 -21.96 33.30 3.39
C LEU A 533 -22.11 33.92 4.78
N MET A 534 -21.24 34.86 5.17
CA MET A 534 -21.23 35.68 6.39
C MET A 534 -21.68 37.11 6.09
N THR A 535 -21.56 37.60 4.84
CA THR A 535 -22.43 38.68 4.36
C THR A 535 -23.81 38.16 3.95
N PHE A 536 -23.92 37.00 3.30
CA PHE A 536 -25.22 36.32 3.22
C PHE A 536 -25.67 35.90 4.61
N GLY A 537 -24.76 35.55 5.52
CA GLY A 537 -25.00 35.18 6.90
C GLY A 537 -25.48 36.38 7.66
N GLY A 538 -24.82 37.53 7.58
CA GLY A 538 -25.29 38.81 8.11
C GLY A 538 -26.61 39.25 7.49
N ARG A 539 -26.78 39.09 6.17
CA ARG A 539 -28.07 39.32 5.48
C ARG A 539 -29.12 38.31 5.90
N ALA A 540 -28.77 37.07 6.18
CA ALA A 540 -29.64 35.98 6.60
C ALA A 540 -29.99 36.17 8.06
N LEU A 541 -29.04 36.51 8.92
CA LEU A 541 -29.19 36.86 10.33
C LEU A 541 -30.11 38.09 10.46
N THR A 542 -29.97 39.10 9.59
CA THR A 542 -30.87 40.27 9.53
C THR A 542 -32.21 39.97 8.84
N THR A 543 -32.24 39.07 7.85
CA THR A 543 -33.48 38.65 7.16
C THR A 543 -34.32 37.76 8.06
N PHE A 544 -33.72 36.76 8.69
CA PHE A 544 -34.26 35.86 9.72
C PHE A 544 -34.37 36.52 11.11
N ARG A 545 -33.99 37.79 11.27
CA ARG A 545 -34.46 38.61 12.41
C ARG A 545 -35.92 39.00 12.23
N LYS A 546 -36.35 39.22 10.97
CA LYS A 546 -37.73 39.55 10.65
C LYS A 546 -38.59 38.32 10.90
N GLU A 547 -39.79 38.53 11.42
CA GLU A 547 -40.69 37.44 11.80
C GLU A 547 -41.01 36.51 10.63
N ARG A 548 -41.21 37.07 9.41
CA ARG A 548 -41.60 36.29 8.24
C ARG A 548 -40.53 35.32 7.75
N PRO A 549 -39.30 35.78 7.42
CA PRO A 549 -38.29 34.88 6.90
C PRO A 549 -37.84 33.87 7.95
N PHE A 550 -37.79 34.27 9.22
CA PHE A 550 -37.53 33.35 10.34
C PHE A 550 -38.54 32.20 10.33
N ALA A 551 -39.83 32.56 10.28
CA ALA A 551 -40.89 31.58 10.36
C ALA A 551 -40.88 30.64 9.14
N ILE A 552 -40.54 31.17 7.96
CA ILE A 552 -40.36 30.39 6.74
C ILE A 552 -39.17 29.43 6.83
N ALA A 553 -37.99 29.89 7.27
CA ALA A 553 -36.82 29.03 7.37
C ALA A 553 -36.99 27.94 8.41
N VAL A 554 -37.53 28.25 9.59
CA VAL A 554 -37.84 27.24 10.61
C VAL A 554 -38.86 26.24 10.07
N GLY A 555 -39.92 26.71 9.42
CA GLY A 555 -40.91 25.84 8.78
C GLY A 555 -40.31 24.90 7.73
N VAL A 556 -39.43 25.41 6.86
CA VAL A 556 -38.73 24.62 5.84
C VAL A 556 -37.76 23.61 6.48
N ILE A 557 -36.97 24.01 7.47
CA ILE A 557 -36.03 23.10 8.15
C ILE A 557 -36.81 21.99 8.87
N VAL A 558 -37.89 22.34 9.58
CA VAL A 558 -38.77 21.37 10.25
C VAL A 558 -39.39 20.39 9.24
N ALA A 559 -39.72 20.83 8.02
CA ALA A 559 -40.19 19.96 6.94
C ALA A 559 -39.07 19.10 6.32
N LEU A 560 -37.87 19.66 6.16
CA LEU A 560 -36.73 18.99 5.52
C LEU A 560 -36.10 17.91 6.41
N ILE A 561 -36.15 18.03 7.73
CA ILE A 561 -35.66 16.99 8.67
C ILE A 561 -36.24 15.61 8.33
N PRO A 562 -37.58 15.41 8.34
CA PRO A 562 -38.18 14.12 8.01
C PRO A 562 -38.07 13.76 6.52
N LEU A 563 -38.00 14.73 5.61
CA LEU A 563 -37.87 14.49 4.16
C LEU A 563 -36.47 14.02 3.74
N TYR A 564 -35.42 14.68 4.24
CA TYR A 564 -34.03 14.26 4.06
C TYR A 564 -33.82 12.87 4.63
N TRP A 565 -34.38 12.63 5.81
CA TRP A 565 -34.36 11.32 6.43
C TRP A 565 -35.02 10.26 5.54
N LEU A 566 -36.23 10.53 5.05
CA LEU A 566 -36.97 9.61 4.17
C LEU A 566 -36.15 9.33 2.90
N ALA A 567 -35.59 10.36 2.25
CA ALA A 567 -34.79 10.19 1.04
C ALA A 567 -33.51 9.37 1.27
N ALA A 568 -32.77 9.66 2.35
CA ALA A 568 -31.53 8.95 2.67
C ALA A 568 -31.79 7.47 2.99
N LYS A 569 -32.81 7.17 3.80
CA LYS A 569 -33.11 5.79 4.22
C LYS A 569 -33.89 4.99 3.18
N VAL A 570 -34.75 5.61 2.37
CA VAL A 570 -35.32 4.97 1.18
C VAL A 570 -34.23 4.67 0.16
N GLY A 571 -33.25 5.57 -0.02
CA GLY A 571 -32.08 5.33 -0.87
C GLY A 571 -31.22 4.16 -0.38
N GLU A 572 -30.94 4.09 0.92
CA GLU A 572 -30.22 2.98 1.55
C GLU A 572 -31.00 1.66 1.40
N ALA A 573 -32.32 1.68 1.70
CA ALA A 573 -33.20 0.52 1.56
C ALA A 573 -33.32 0.05 0.10
N HIS A 574 -33.35 0.96 -0.87
CA HIS A 574 -33.26 0.62 -2.29
C HIS A 574 -31.88 0.08 -2.68
N ARG A 575 -30.79 0.59 -2.12
CA ARG A 575 -29.44 0.06 -2.38
C ARG A 575 -29.31 -1.38 -1.87
N VAL A 576 -29.85 -1.65 -0.67
CA VAL A 576 -29.92 -2.99 -0.09
C VAL A 576 -30.84 -3.89 -0.91
N ALA A 577 -32.04 -3.43 -1.28
CA ALA A 577 -32.98 -4.19 -2.11
C ALA A 577 -32.53 -4.37 -3.58
N ALA A 578 -31.64 -3.53 -4.09
CA ALA A 578 -31.05 -3.67 -5.42
C ALA A 578 -29.81 -4.58 -5.43
N SER A 579 -29.21 -4.86 -4.25
CA SER A 579 -28.15 -5.85 -4.13
C SER A 579 -28.77 -7.26 -4.20
N ALA A 580 -28.49 -7.97 -5.30
CA ALA A 580 -29.16 -9.23 -5.62
C ALA A 580 -28.88 -10.38 -4.62
N SER A 581 -27.85 -10.26 -3.77
CA SER A 581 -27.53 -11.22 -2.72
C SER A 581 -28.50 -11.14 -1.55
N LEU A 582 -28.74 -9.95 -1.00
CA LEU A 582 -29.57 -9.76 0.20
C LEU A 582 -31.07 -10.03 -0.02
N VAL A 583 -31.60 -9.83 -1.23
CA VAL A 583 -33.03 -10.07 -1.52
C VAL A 583 -33.40 -11.55 -1.41
N LYS A 584 -32.45 -12.46 -1.66
CA LYS A 584 -32.68 -13.90 -1.53
C LYS A 584 -32.79 -14.36 -0.07
N ASP A 585 -32.15 -13.63 0.84
CA ASP A 585 -32.12 -13.96 2.27
C ASP A 585 -33.33 -13.38 3.02
N LEU A 586 -34.08 -12.47 2.39
CA LEU A 586 -35.34 -11.96 2.95
C LEU A 586 -36.44 -13.03 2.90
N GLY A 587 -37.06 -13.28 4.05
CA GLY A 587 -38.23 -14.15 4.18
C GLY A 587 -39.42 -13.66 3.35
N GLU A 588 -40.34 -14.56 3.04
CA GLU A 588 -41.45 -14.30 2.10
C GLU A 588 -42.39 -13.16 2.56
N SER A 589 -42.49 -12.93 3.87
CA SER A 589 -43.21 -11.79 4.46
C SER A 589 -42.48 -10.45 4.22
N GLN A 590 -41.15 -10.44 4.27
CA GLN A 590 -40.30 -9.28 4.01
C GLN A 590 -40.27 -8.93 2.51
N GLN A 591 -40.22 -9.94 1.64
CA GLN A 591 -40.34 -9.74 0.19
C GLN A 591 -41.71 -9.21 -0.22
N ARG A 592 -42.79 -9.73 0.40
CA ARG A 592 -44.15 -9.18 0.20
C ARG A 592 -44.25 -7.73 0.66
N PHE A 593 -43.58 -7.36 1.75
CA PHE A 593 -43.52 -5.99 2.23
C PHE A 593 -42.82 -5.04 1.24
N VAL A 594 -41.65 -5.40 0.71
CA VAL A 594 -40.96 -4.54 -0.29
C VAL A 594 -41.84 -4.33 -1.52
N ARG A 595 -42.61 -5.35 -1.93
CA ARG A 595 -43.58 -5.24 -3.04
C ARG A 595 -44.83 -4.44 -2.67
N SER A 596 -45.36 -4.58 -1.45
CA SER A 596 -46.59 -3.90 -1.01
C SER A 596 -46.35 -2.43 -0.68
N TRP A 597 -45.18 -2.10 -0.13
CA TRP A 597 -44.74 -0.74 0.18
C TRP A 597 -44.52 0.10 -1.10
N ALA A 598 -44.07 -0.54 -2.18
CA ALA A 598 -44.01 0.08 -3.51
C ALA A 598 -45.37 0.15 -4.23
N SER A 599 -46.43 -0.41 -3.64
CA SER A 599 -47.76 -0.40 -4.28
C SER A 599 -48.49 0.92 -4.01
N MET A 600 -49.12 1.47 -5.05
CA MET A 600 -49.92 2.70 -4.93
C MET A 600 -51.17 2.55 -4.04
N TYR A 601 -51.45 1.36 -3.54
CA TYR A 601 -52.61 1.06 -2.69
C TYR A 601 -52.27 1.13 -1.19
N GLU A 602 -51.01 1.33 -0.82
CA GLU A 602 -50.61 1.52 0.57
C GLU A 602 -51.10 2.89 1.06
N PRO A 603 -51.98 2.95 2.08
CA PRO A 603 -52.61 4.19 2.50
C PRO A 603 -51.65 5.25 3.02
N GLY A 604 -50.55 4.84 3.66
CA GLY A 604 -49.52 5.75 4.14
C GLY A 604 -48.79 6.43 2.99
N PHE A 605 -48.58 5.70 1.88
CA PHE A 605 -48.04 6.25 0.64
C PHE A 605 -49.04 7.23 -0.01
N LEU A 606 -50.31 6.84 -0.14
CA LEU A 606 -51.36 7.71 -0.69
C LEU A 606 -51.54 8.99 0.14
N LEU A 607 -51.50 8.91 1.46
CA LEU A 607 -51.58 10.08 2.34
C LEU A 607 -50.37 10.99 2.21
N SER A 608 -49.17 10.41 2.18
CA SER A 608 -47.94 11.15 2.01
C SER A 608 -47.94 11.86 0.67
N LEU A 609 -48.36 11.17 -0.40
CA LEU A 609 -48.53 11.74 -1.74
C LEU A 609 -49.61 12.84 -1.76
N LEU A 610 -50.78 12.62 -1.16
CA LEU A 610 -51.85 13.63 -1.10
C LEU A 610 -51.40 14.87 -0.31
N THR A 611 -50.67 14.67 0.79
CA THR A 611 -50.14 15.75 1.63
C THR A 611 -49.08 16.53 0.87
N ILE A 612 -48.14 15.85 0.23
CA ILE A 612 -47.10 16.47 -0.62
C ILE A 612 -47.74 17.22 -1.79
N VAL A 613 -48.67 16.60 -2.51
CA VAL A 613 -49.38 17.22 -3.64
C VAL A 613 -50.16 18.44 -3.18
N THR A 614 -50.98 18.32 -2.12
CA THR A 614 -51.76 19.45 -1.59
C THR A 614 -50.85 20.60 -1.20
N LEU A 615 -49.70 20.30 -0.60
CA LEU A 615 -48.80 21.31 -0.08
C LEU A 615 -47.90 21.94 -1.15
N VAL A 616 -47.42 21.16 -2.12
CA VAL A 616 -46.78 21.67 -3.35
C VAL A 616 -47.76 22.56 -4.10
N LEU A 617 -49.02 22.13 -4.28
CA LEU A 617 -50.07 22.96 -4.85
C LEU A 617 -50.22 24.24 -4.02
N THR A 618 -50.26 24.17 -2.69
CA THR A 618 -50.44 25.34 -1.83
C THR A 618 -49.29 26.33 -1.92
N VAL A 619 -48.04 25.85 -1.90
CA VAL A 619 -46.85 26.69 -2.07
C VAL A 619 -46.83 27.31 -3.47
N PHE A 620 -47.18 26.53 -4.50
CA PHE A 620 -47.30 27.00 -5.88
C PHE A 620 -48.39 28.08 -6.02
N LEU A 621 -49.56 27.88 -5.42
CA LEU A 621 -50.68 28.83 -5.40
C LEU A 621 -50.36 30.13 -4.61
N ALA A 622 -49.54 30.04 -3.55
CA ALA A 622 -49.20 31.17 -2.70
C ALA A 622 -48.10 32.09 -3.28
N TYR A 623 -47.20 31.55 -4.09
CA TYR A 623 -46.00 32.26 -4.54
C TYR A 623 -45.95 32.57 -6.05
N VAL A 624 -46.84 31.97 -6.88
CA VAL A 624 -46.97 32.34 -8.29
C VAL A 624 -47.87 33.59 -8.43
N PRO A 625 -47.34 34.74 -8.93
CA PRO A 625 -48.05 36.03 -8.91
C PRO A 625 -49.42 36.02 -9.58
N TYR A 626 -49.58 35.24 -10.67
CA TYR A 626 -50.81 35.15 -11.45
C TYR A 626 -51.95 34.42 -10.71
N ILE A 627 -51.63 33.60 -9.70
CA ILE A 627 -52.60 32.79 -8.96
C ILE A 627 -52.96 33.40 -7.60
N ARG A 628 -52.19 34.37 -7.11
CA ARG A 628 -52.54 35.20 -5.94
C ARG A 628 -53.92 35.85 -6.10
N ASP A 629 -54.29 36.18 -7.34
CA ASP A 629 -55.60 36.72 -7.70
C ASP A 629 -56.73 35.66 -7.62
N LEU A 630 -56.41 34.39 -7.89
CA LEU A 630 -57.30 33.25 -7.64
C LEU A 630 -57.51 33.03 -6.13
N GLY A 631 -56.47 33.18 -5.31
CA GLY A 631 -56.58 33.14 -3.85
C GLY A 631 -57.52 34.22 -3.29
N ALA A 632 -57.47 35.43 -3.86
CA ALA A 632 -58.41 36.51 -3.54
C ALA A 632 -59.85 36.21 -4.01
N LYS A 633 -60.03 35.51 -5.14
CA LYS A 633 -61.34 35.02 -5.62
C LYS A 633 -61.89 33.87 -4.77
N ILE A 634 -61.06 32.92 -4.36
CA ILE A 634 -61.40 31.84 -3.40
C ILE A 634 -61.76 32.44 -2.02
N GLY A 635 -61.06 33.51 -1.60
CA GLY A 635 -61.41 34.27 -0.40
C GLY A 635 -62.82 34.86 -0.43
N ARG A 636 -63.39 35.17 -1.61
CA ARG A 636 -64.80 35.57 -1.76
C ARG A 636 -65.76 34.39 -1.69
N VAL A 637 -65.38 33.22 -2.21
CA VAL A 637 -66.15 31.96 -2.05
C VAL A 637 -66.22 31.54 -0.58
N ARG A 638 -65.19 31.84 0.22
CA ARG A 638 -65.15 31.60 1.67
C ARG A 638 -66.26 32.28 2.46
N ALA A 639 -66.81 33.39 1.96
CA ALA A 639 -67.95 34.06 2.59
C ALA A 639 -69.26 33.23 2.50
N TYR A 640 -69.29 32.22 1.61
CA TYR A 640 -70.45 31.36 1.35
C TYR A 640 -70.26 29.91 1.84
N LEU A 641 -69.05 29.52 2.28
CA LEU A 641 -68.77 28.20 2.84
C LEU A 641 -69.04 28.18 4.35
N PRO A 642 -69.51 27.05 4.93
CA PRO A 642 -69.74 26.93 6.36
C PRO A 642 -68.48 27.31 7.16
N ALA A 643 -68.66 28.01 8.29
CA ALA A 643 -67.59 28.58 9.08
C ALA A 643 -66.45 27.55 9.29
N PRO A 644 -65.16 27.93 9.21
CA PRO A 644 -64.03 27.00 9.33
C PRO A 644 -64.06 26.12 10.59
N ARG A 645 -64.77 26.56 11.64
CA ARG A 645 -65.13 25.73 12.80
C ARG A 645 -65.78 24.41 12.39
N LEU A 646 -66.79 24.47 11.51
CA LEU A 646 -67.58 23.34 11.03
C LEU A 646 -66.73 22.29 10.30
N LEU A 647 -65.78 22.74 9.46
CA LEU A 647 -64.84 21.86 8.75
C LEU A 647 -63.81 21.22 9.69
N TYR A 648 -63.28 21.96 10.68
CA TYR A 648 -62.41 21.38 11.71
C TYR A 648 -63.13 20.37 12.59
N THR A 649 -64.38 20.64 12.99
CA THR A 649 -65.21 19.67 13.71
C THR A 649 -65.59 18.48 12.84
N ALA A 650 -65.84 18.66 11.55
CA ALA A 650 -66.12 17.56 10.63
C ALA A 650 -64.88 16.66 10.43
N ALA A 651 -63.69 17.26 10.28
CA ALA A 651 -62.43 16.50 10.24
C ALA A 651 -62.22 15.71 11.55
N ALA A 652 -62.41 16.35 12.71
CA ALA A 652 -62.32 15.69 14.01
C ALA A 652 -63.33 14.54 14.14
N ALA A 653 -64.58 14.75 13.72
CA ALA A 653 -65.62 13.73 13.75
C ALA A 653 -65.27 12.54 12.85
N CYS A 654 -64.84 12.78 11.60
CA CYS A 654 -64.41 11.72 10.69
C CYS A 654 -63.28 10.87 11.29
N PHE A 655 -62.25 11.50 11.86
CA PHE A 655 -61.12 10.76 12.44
C PHE A 655 -61.47 10.06 13.76
N VAL A 656 -62.36 10.62 14.59
CA VAL A 656 -62.82 9.96 15.82
C VAL A 656 -63.70 8.75 15.49
N VAL A 657 -64.62 8.89 14.53
CA VAL A 657 -65.44 7.78 14.04
C VAL A 657 -64.55 6.68 13.46
N LEU A 658 -63.55 7.06 12.67
CA LEU A 658 -62.58 6.12 12.13
C LEU A 658 -61.80 5.38 13.23
N ALA A 659 -61.28 6.11 14.22
CA ALA A 659 -60.56 5.54 15.35
C ALA A 659 -61.44 4.57 16.15
N PHE A 660 -62.72 4.91 16.32
CA PHE A 660 -63.69 4.10 17.06
C PHE A 660 -64.07 2.82 16.30
N ILE A 661 -64.36 2.92 14.99
CA ILE A 661 -64.61 1.75 14.13
C ILE A 661 -63.41 0.80 14.20
N LEU A 662 -62.21 1.33 14.04
CA LEU A 662 -60.98 0.55 14.09
C LEU A 662 -60.74 -0.08 15.47
N ALA A 663 -60.95 0.67 16.56
CA ALA A 663 -60.76 0.17 17.93
C ALA A 663 -61.72 -0.97 18.31
N LEU A 664 -62.94 -0.98 17.74
CA LEU A 664 -63.91 -2.04 17.96
C LEU A 664 -63.70 -3.26 17.06
N SER A 665 -62.92 -3.12 15.98
CA SER A 665 -62.74 -4.16 14.96
C SER A 665 -61.50 -5.03 15.19
N VAL A 666 -60.69 -4.74 16.21
CA VAL A 666 -59.37 -5.35 16.42
C VAL A 666 -59.24 -5.89 17.84
N THR A 667 -58.84 -7.15 17.98
CA THR A 667 -58.33 -7.71 19.24
C THR A 667 -56.86 -7.32 19.39
N PHE A 668 -56.55 -6.48 20.38
CA PHE A 668 -55.20 -5.99 20.62
C PHE A 668 -54.37 -6.99 21.44
N PRO A 669 -53.06 -7.15 21.14
CA PRO A 669 -52.11 -7.84 22.02
C PRO A 669 -52.06 -7.18 23.41
N SER A 670 -51.75 -7.96 24.46
CA SER A 670 -51.70 -7.51 25.86
C SER A 670 -50.73 -6.35 26.14
N ASP A 671 -49.72 -6.22 25.29
CA ASP A 671 -48.55 -5.37 25.37
C ASP A 671 -48.72 -4.08 24.53
N TYR A 672 -49.77 -4.02 23.71
CA TYR A 672 -50.09 -2.88 22.83
C TYR A 672 -50.29 -1.56 23.58
N ALA A 673 -50.82 -1.62 24.80
CA ALA A 673 -51.01 -0.44 25.64
C ALA A 673 -49.67 0.20 26.06
N GLN A 674 -48.61 -0.58 26.28
CA GLN A 674 -47.29 -0.04 26.64
C GLN A 674 -46.64 0.69 25.45
N GLU A 675 -46.79 0.16 24.24
CA GLU A 675 -46.27 0.80 23.03
C GLU A 675 -46.98 2.12 22.67
N LEU A 676 -48.26 2.24 23.00
CA LEU A 676 -49.03 3.47 22.88
C LEU A 676 -48.40 4.60 23.71
N TRP A 677 -47.75 4.28 24.83
CA TRP A 677 -47.05 5.25 25.68
C TRP A 677 -45.53 5.30 25.45
N ALA A 678 -45.02 4.58 24.44
CA ALA A 678 -43.61 4.60 24.11
C ALA A 678 -43.10 6.03 23.79
N PRO A 679 -41.82 6.32 24.03
CA PRO A 679 -41.25 7.66 23.80
C PRO A 679 -41.49 8.21 22.38
N ALA A 680 -41.49 7.35 21.36
CA ALA A 680 -41.77 7.73 19.97
C ALA A 680 -43.23 8.22 19.78
N SER A 681 -44.19 7.50 20.37
CA SER A 681 -45.61 7.87 20.42
C SER A 681 -45.80 9.20 21.16
N LEU A 682 -45.08 9.39 22.27
CA LEU A 682 -45.10 10.63 23.05
C LEU A 682 -44.62 11.83 22.22
N VAL A 683 -43.57 11.68 21.41
CA VAL A 683 -43.11 12.74 20.48
C VAL A 683 -44.18 13.10 19.46
N ALA A 684 -44.88 12.11 18.88
CA ALA A 684 -45.98 12.35 17.96
C ALA A 684 -47.15 13.08 18.64
N TYR A 685 -47.50 12.70 19.88
CA TYR A 685 -48.54 13.37 20.67
C TYR A 685 -48.16 14.80 21.07
N LEU A 686 -46.91 15.02 21.47
CA LEU A 686 -46.38 16.36 21.71
C LEU A 686 -46.35 17.19 20.41
N GLY A 687 -46.11 16.55 19.26
CA GLY A 687 -46.24 17.16 17.94
C GLY A 687 -47.66 17.64 17.65
N VAL A 688 -48.67 16.80 17.91
CA VAL A 688 -50.09 17.16 17.77
C VAL A 688 -50.51 18.24 18.77
N ALA A 689 -50.06 18.16 20.02
CA ALA A 689 -50.31 19.19 21.03
C ALA A 689 -49.65 20.53 20.64
N GLY A 690 -48.43 20.48 20.11
CA GLY A 690 -47.73 21.63 19.54
C GLY A 690 -48.48 22.22 18.35
N PHE A 691 -49.01 21.39 17.45
CA PHE A 691 -49.82 21.82 16.31
C PHE A 691 -51.15 22.45 16.74
N ALA A 692 -51.82 21.88 17.75
CA ALA A 692 -53.02 22.46 18.35
C ALA A 692 -52.72 23.81 19.03
N TYR A 693 -51.61 23.92 19.75
CA TYR A 693 -51.16 25.18 20.36
C TYR A 693 -50.80 26.25 19.32
N ILE A 694 -50.12 25.87 18.24
CA ILE A 694 -49.83 26.76 17.10
C ILE A 694 -51.15 27.22 16.46
N THR A 695 -52.09 26.30 16.23
CA THR A 695 -53.42 26.63 15.70
C THR A 695 -54.14 27.62 16.61
N PHE A 696 -54.12 27.41 17.93
CA PHE A 696 -54.66 28.36 18.90
C PHE A 696 -54.00 29.74 18.79
N ARG A 697 -52.67 29.80 18.69
CA ARG A 697 -51.94 31.07 18.54
C ARG A 697 -52.19 31.75 17.18
N MET A 698 -52.52 30.96 16.15
CA MET A 698 -52.82 31.47 14.82
C MET A 698 -54.24 32.04 14.72
N THR A 699 -55.23 31.33 15.26
CA THR A 699 -56.66 31.63 15.10
C THR A 699 -57.24 32.43 16.26
N GLY A 700 -56.61 32.37 17.44
CA GLY A 700 -57.17 32.88 18.69
C GLY A 700 -58.35 32.06 19.22
N ASP A 701 -58.72 30.97 18.53
CA ASP A 701 -59.93 30.21 18.77
C ASP A 701 -59.61 28.87 19.46
N ARG A 702 -59.98 28.78 20.74
CA ARG A 702 -59.76 27.58 21.56
C ARG A 702 -60.51 26.37 21.03
N VAL A 703 -61.70 26.55 20.46
CA VAL A 703 -62.53 25.44 19.96
C VAL A 703 -61.91 24.82 18.72
N GLN A 704 -61.38 25.65 17.80
CA GLN A 704 -60.65 25.15 16.64
C GLN A 704 -59.36 24.42 17.03
N ALA A 705 -58.62 24.97 17.99
CA ALA A 705 -57.40 24.33 18.49
C ALA A 705 -57.67 22.96 19.13
N ILE A 706 -58.73 22.86 19.94
CA ILE A 706 -59.16 21.59 20.54
C ILE A 706 -59.61 20.62 19.45
N ALA A 707 -60.43 21.05 18.48
CA ALA A 707 -60.87 20.21 17.38
C ALA A 707 -59.69 19.67 16.55
N VAL A 708 -58.67 20.49 16.29
CA VAL A 708 -57.45 20.07 15.59
C VAL A 708 -56.61 19.11 16.42
N GLY A 709 -56.47 19.35 17.73
CA GLY A 709 -55.77 18.44 18.64
C GLY A 709 -56.46 17.07 18.70
N VAL A 710 -57.78 17.04 18.85
CA VAL A 710 -58.59 15.82 18.85
C VAL A 710 -58.50 15.10 17.50
N ALA A 711 -58.62 15.83 16.39
CA ALA A 711 -58.48 15.28 15.04
C ALA A 711 -57.10 14.63 14.82
N GLY A 712 -56.02 15.28 15.27
CA GLY A 712 -54.66 14.76 15.15
C GLY A 712 -54.41 13.52 16.01
N LEU A 713 -54.92 13.50 17.24
CA LEU A 713 -54.82 12.34 18.13
C LEU A 713 -55.62 11.15 17.57
N ALA A 714 -56.85 11.41 17.11
CA ALA A 714 -57.70 10.39 16.51
C ALA A 714 -57.13 9.86 15.18
N LEU A 715 -56.52 10.71 14.36
CA LEU A 715 -55.81 10.31 13.14
C LEU A 715 -54.60 9.42 13.46
N LEU A 716 -53.76 9.82 14.44
CA LEU A 716 -52.63 9.00 14.90
C LEU A 716 -53.08 7.64 15.43
N ALA A 717 -54.16 7.62 16.23
CA ALA A 717 -54.73 6.38 16.75
C ALA A 717 -55.29 5.52 15.61
N SER A 718 -56.05 6.12 14.68
CA SER A 718 -56.63 5.42 13.53
C SER A 718 -55.57 4.80 12.62
N ILE A 719 -54.53 5.56 12.23
CA ILE A 719 -53.46 5.05 11.36
C ILE A 719 -52.75 3.87 12.04
N ARG A 720 -52.50 3.95 13.34
CA ARG A 720 -51.85 2.87 14.10
C ARG A 720 -52.72 1.62 14.17
N ILE A 721 -54.00 1.76 14.55
CA ILE A 721 -54.93 0.63 14.67
C ILE A 721 -55.21 -0.01 13.30
N TRP A 722 -55.40 0.82 12.26
CA TRP A 722 -55.65 0.36 10.89
C TRP A 722 -54.52 -0.51 10.36
N ARG A 723 -53.29 -0.04 10.56
CA ARG A 723 -52.07 -0.76 10.22
C ARG A 723 -51.95 -2.06 11.01
N ASP A 724 -52.20 -2.03 12.32
CA ASP A 724 -51.97 -3.19 13.20
C ASP A 724 -52.97 -4.31 12.99
N GLY A 725 -54.23 -3.98 12.66
CA GLY A 725 -55.25 -4.93 12.25
C GLY A 725 -55.15 -5.43 10.80
N GLY A 726 -54.26 -4.86 9.96
CA GLY A 726 -54.06 -5.30 8.58
C GLY A 726 -55.27 -5.07 7.65
N PHE A 727 -56.13 -4.10 7.94
CA PHE A 727 -57.33 -3.86 7.14
C PHE A 727 -56.99 -3.11 5.85
N HIS A 728 -57.60 -3.49 4.73
CA HIS A 728 -57.49 -2.78 3.45
C HIS A 728 -58.85 -2.34 2.92
N ASP A 729 -59.81 -2.07 3.81
CA ASP A 729 -61.16 -1.70 3.46
C ASP A 729 -61.22 -0.30 2.83
N ILE A 730 -61.78 -0.21 1.63
CA ILE A 730 -61.93 1.04 0.85
C ILE A 730 -62.76 2.09 1.60
N GLY A 731 -63.71 1.70 2.44
CA GLY A 731 -64.52 2.59 3.26
C GLY A 731 -63.72 3.30 4.35
N LEU A 732 -62.76 2.60 4.97
CA LEU A 732 -61.83 3.20 5.93
C LEU A 732 -60.88 4.17 5.24
N VAL A 733 -60.36 3.81 4.06
CA VAL A 733 -59.55 4.70 3.21
C VAL A 733 -60.34 5.97 2.88
N ALA A 734 -61.61 5.84 2.49
CA ALA A 734 -62.47 6.95 2.13
C ALA A 734 -62.74 7.90 3.31
N LEU A 735 -63.00 7.38 4.51
CA LEU A 735 -63.17 8.17 5.74
C LEU A 735 -61.90 8.94 6.11
N LEU A 736 -60.74 8.30 5.95
CA LEU A 736 -59.45 8.88 6.27
C LEU A 736 -59.07 9.97 5.26
N VAL A 737 -59.32 9.75 3.96
CA VAL A 737 -59.18 10.78 2.89
C VAL A 737 -60.15 11.93 3.11
N ALA A 738 -61.41 11.66 3.45
CA ALA A 738 -62.42 12.70 3.70
C ALA A 738 -62.07 13.59 4.90
N GLY A 739 -61.61 12.99 6.00
CA GLY A 739 -61.12 13.72 7.17
C GLY A 739 -59.92 14.61 6.82
N TRP A 740 -59.00 14.11 5.99
CA TRP A 740 -57.83 14.86 5.54
C TRP A 740 -58.18 16.03 4.63
N LEU A 741 -59.09 15.82 3.67
CA LEU A 741 -59.57 16.88 2.80
C LEU A 741 -60.29 17.96 3.62
N CYS A 742 -61.10 17.59 4.61
CA CYS A 742 -61.75 18.56 5.50
C CYS A 742 -60.73 19.38 6.30
N LEU A 743 -59.69 18.73 6.85
CA LEU A 743 -58.62 19.39 7.59
C LEU A 743 -57.81 20.33 6.69
N ALA A 744 -57.47 19.87 5.48
CA ALA A 744 -56.77 20.65 4.47
C ALA A 744 -57.60 21.87 4.06
N PHE A 745 -58.86 21.71 3.68
CA PHE A 745 -59.75 22.81 3.30
C PHE A 745 -60.04 23.79 4.45
N ALA A 746 -60.04 23.35 5.71
CA ALA A 746 -60.18 24.22 6.88
C ALA A 746 -58.92 25.07 7.12
N ALA A 747 -57.74 24.45 7.00
CA ALA A 747 -56.44 25.08 7.27
C ALA A 747 -55.96 25.97 6.12
N LEU A 748 -56.13 25.53 4.87
CA LEU A 748 -55.60 26.17 3.66
C LEU A 748 -55.89 27.68 3.58
N PRO A 749 -57.13 28.16 3.84
CA PRO A 749 -57.46 29.58 3.69
C PRO A 749 -56.95 30.44 4.87
N GLN A 750 -56.77 29.84 6.06
CA GLN A 750 -56.16 30.53 7.20
C GLN A 750 -54.64 30.65 7.02
N LEU A 751 -54.05 29.59 6.48
CA LEU A 751 -52.66 29.49 6.11
C LEU A 751 -52.31 30.52 5.01
N LEU A 752 -53.03 30.54 3.88
CA LEU A 752 -52.79 31.47 2.77
C LEU A 752 -52.95 32.97 3.13
N ALA A 753 -53.70 33.31 4.19
CA ALA A 753 -53.92 34.69 4.61
C ALA A 753 -52.73 35.31 5.36
N ARG A 754 -51.84 34.51 5.95
CA ARG A 754 -50.66 34.96 6.71
C ARG A 754 -49.44 34.11 6.35
N PRO A 755 -48.71 34.45 5.27
CA PRO A 755 -47.66 33.60 4.68
C PRO A 755 -46.52 33.26 5.66
N GLU A 756 -46.20 34.13 6.63
CA GLU A 756 -45.26 33.83 7.71
C GLU A 756 -45.71 32.68 8.62
N ARG A 757 -46.99 32.66 8.96
CA ARG A 757 -47.58 31.62 9.81
C ARG A 757 -47.83 30.36 8.99
N PHE A 758 -48.12 30.50 7.69
CA PHE A 758 -48.23 29.40 6.76
C PHE A 758 -46.99 28.52 6.74
N ALA A 759 -45.80 29.07 6.50
CA ALA A 759 -44.63 28.23 6.31
C ALA A 759 -44.25 27.46 7.59
N LEU A 760 -44.42 28.07 8.77
CA LEU A 760 -44.14 27.41 10.05
C LEU A 760 -45.23 26.37 10.39
N GLY A 761 -46.51 26.71 10.19
CA GLY A 761 -47.63 25.80 10.40
C GLY A 761 -47.65 24.64 9.40
N ALA A 762 -47.38 24.89 8.12
CA ALA A 762 -47.26 23.91 7.05
C ALA A 762 -46.03 23.02 7.25
N GLY A 763 -44.89 23.59 7.65
CA GLY A 763 -43.70 22.82 8.00
C GLY A 763 -43.94 21.85 9.14
N PHE A 764 -44.64 22.31 10.19
CA PHE A 764 -45.08 21.46 11.30
C PHE A 764 -46.10 20.41 10.84
N LEU A 765 -47.03 20.77 9.95
CA LEU A 765 -48.00 19.84 9.38
C LEU A 765 -47.34 18.74 8.56
N ILE A 766 -46.35 19.08 7.73
CA ILE A 766 -45.55 18.12 6.95
C ILE A 766 -44.77 17.23 7.89
N ALA A 767 -44.09 17.81 8.87
CA ALA A 767 -43.31 17.04 9.83
C ALA A 767 -44.21 16.12 10.64
N THR A 768 -45.34 16.61 11.13
CA THR A 768 -46.29 15.81 11.91
C THR A 768 -46.95 14.74 11.03
N ALA A 769 -47.34 15.04 9.80
CA ALA A 769 -47.91 14.06 8.88
C ALA A 769 -46.89 13.01 8.47
N LEU A 770 -45.66 13.39 8.14
CA LEU A 770 -44.59 12.45 7.82
C LEU A 770 -44.24 11.61 9.05
N LEU A 771 -44.00 12.22 10.21
CA LEU A 771 -43.70 11.48 11.45
C LEU A 771 -44.87 10.57 11.86
N ALA A 772 -46.12 11.00 11.71
CA ALA A 772 -47.32 10.22 11.99
C ALA A 772 -47.50 9.00 11.07
N ASN A 773 -47.08 9.09 9.81
CA ASN A 773 -47.14 7.97 8.88
C ASN A 773 -45.89 7.07 9.00
N VAL A 774 -44.71 7.68 9.10
CA VAL A 774 -43.41 7.05 8.96
C VAL A 774 -42.90 6.43 10.28
N ILE A 775 -43.02 7.13 11.42
CA ILE A 775 -42.53 6.60 12.72
C ILE A 775 -43.24 5.29 13.06
N PRO A 776 -44.59 5.21 12.99
CA PRO A 776 -45.24 3.94 13.27
C PRO A 776 -44.75 2.87 12.28
N LEU A 777 -44.71 3.16 10.97
CA LEU A 777 -44.26 2.21 9.94
C LEU A 777 -42.87 1.59 10.24
N LEU A 778 -42.02 2.26 11.01
CA LEU A 778 -40.69 1.78 11.38
C LEU A 778 -40.67 1.12 12.76
N ASP A 779 -41.45 1.63 13.72
CA ASP A 779 -41.55 1.10 15.09
C ASP A 779 -42.07 -0.36 15.12
N ARG A 780 -42.92 -0.76 14.16
CA ARG A 780 -43.44 -2.14 14.07
C ARG A 780 -42.45 -3.13 13.44
N TYR A 781 -41.45 -2.64 12.73
CA TYR A 781 -40.57 -3.48 11.91
C TYR A 781 -39.11 -3.24 12.30
N THR A 782 -38.84 -3.52 13.57
CA THR A 782 -37.48 -3.60 14.15
C THR A 782 -36.52 -4.43 13.29
N TRP A 783 -37.01 -5.36 12.47
CA TRP A 783 -36.19 -6.08 11.49
C TRP A 783 -35.57 -5.18 10.39
N ILE A 784 -36.19 -4.07 10.00
CA ILE A 784 -35.59 -3.10 9.05
C ILE A 784 -34.46 -2.33 9.75
N GLU A 785 -34.62 -2.04 11.04
CA GLU A 785 -33.53 -1.56 11.89
C GLU A 785 -32.39 -2.58 11.95
N ASP A 786 -32.73 -3.86 12.10
CA ASP A 786 -31.76 -4.94 12.13
C ASP A 786 -31.09 -5.18 10.78
N VAL A 787 -31.73 -4.85 9.65
CA VAL A 787 -31.11 -4.98 8.31
C VAL A 787 -30.27 -3.74 7.95
N LEU A 788 -30.73 -2.54 8.30
CA LEU A 788 -30.02 -1.29 7.95
C LEU A 788 -28.86 -0.96 8.89
N GLU A 789 -29.04 -1.16 10.20
CA GLU A 789 -28.04 -0.86 11.23
C GLU A 789 -28.08 -1.87 12.41
N PRO A 790 -27.86 -3.19 12.15
CA PRO A 790 -28.08 -4.29 13.10
C PRO A 790 -27.52 -4.07 14.52
N GLY A 791 -28.27 -4.04 15.61
CA GLY A 791 -27.66 -4.03 16.96
C GLY A 791 -27.31 -2.71 17.65
N THR A 792 -27.74 -1.55 17.15
CA THR A 792 -27.45 -0.27 17.84
C THR A 792 -28.43 0.13 18.98
N GLY A 793 -29.19 -0.81 19.56
CA GLY A 793 -29.87 -0.71 20.87
C GLY A 793 -30.82 0.46 21.19
N GLY A 794 -31.43 1.15 20.22
CA GLY A 794 -32.36 2.25 20.51
C GLY A 794 -33.35 2.50 19.40
N THR A 795 -34.55 3.02 19.73
CA THR A 795 -35.61 3.27 18.74
C THR A 795 -35.07 4.11 17.59
N LEU A 796 -35.44 3.76 16.36
CA LEU A 796 -35.02 4.44 15.14
C LEU A 796 -35.32 5.94 15.26
N ALA A 797 -36.47 6.30 15.82
CA ALA A 797 -36.84 7.67 16.13
C ALA A 797 -35.82 8.36 17.07
N GLY A 798 -35.42 7.71 18.15
CA GLY A 798 -34.38 8.20 19.06
C GLY A 798 -33.05 8.43 18.35
N ARG A 799 -32.61 7.53 17.47
CA ARG A 799 -31.35 7.69 16.71
C ARG A 799 -31.45 8.73 15.60
N VAL A 800 -32.60 8.84 14.96
CA VAL A 800 -32.86 9.84 13.92
C VAL A 800 -32.87 11.24 14.50
N VAL A 801 -33.44 11.42 15.68
CA VAL A 801 -33.47 12.71 16.37
C VAL A 801 -32.14 13.01 17.09
N LEU A 802 -31.48 11.99 17.66
CA LEU A 802 -30.34 12.17 18.58
C LEU A 802 -28.98 11.67 18.08
N ARG A 803 -28.85 10.99 16.93
CA ARG A 803 -27.57 10.50 16.39
C ARG A 803 -27.29 10.87 14.93
N SER A 804 -28.31 11.17 14.12
CA SER A 804 -28.09 11.59 12.73
C SER A 804 -27.37 12.94 12.66
N VAL A 805 -26.18 12.96 12.06
CA VAL A 805 -25.42 14.20 11.79
C VAL A 805 -26.28 15.18 10.99
N GLY A 806 -27.07 14.71 10.02
CA GLY A 806 -27.98 15.55 9.24
C GLY A 806 -29.09 16.18 10.08
N THR A 807 -29.70 15.42 10.99
CA THR A 807 -30.72 15.96 11.92
C THR A 807 -30.10 16.95 12.90
N TRP A 808 -28.93 16.65 13.45
CA TRP A 808 -28.21 17.59 14.32
C TRP A 808 -27.79 18.85 13.61
N ILE A 809 -27.37 18.79 12.33
CA ILE A 809 -27.10 19.96 11.51
C ILE A 809 -28.37 20.83 11.37
N LEU A 810 -29.53 20.21 11.16
CA LEU A 810 -30.81 20.92 11.00
C LEU A 810 -31.32 21.48 12.34
N VAL A 811 -31.19 20.74 13.44
CA VAL A 811 -31.49 21.19 14.82
C VAL A 811 -30.56 22.32 15.23
N LEU A 812 -29.26 22.19 14.96
CA LEU A 812 -28.29 23.27 15.13
C LEU A 812 -28.65 24.47 14.26
N GLY A 813 -29.16 24.24 13.04
CA GLY A 813 -29.70 25.29 12.18
C GLY A 813 -30.87 26.04 12.82
N ILE A 814 -31.84 25.33 13.41
CA ILE A 814 -32.96 25.95 14.17
C ILE A 814 -32.42 26.69 15.40
N ALA A 815 -31.52 26.07 16.17
CA ALA A 815 -30.91 26.67 17.35
C ALA A 815 -30.15 27.95 16.99
N LEU A 816 -29.37 27.94 15.91
CA LEU A 816 -28.65 29.11 15.39
C LEU A 816 -29.63 30.21 14.92
N LEU A 817 -30.76 29.86 14.29
CA LEU A 817 -31.80 30.83 13.91
C LEU A 817 -32.45 31.46 15.15
N VAL A 818 -32.73 30.66 16.19
CA VAL A 818 -33.31 31.11 17.47
C VAL A 818 -32.31 31.99 18.23
N VAL A 819 -31.07 31.52 18.39
CA VAL A 819 -29.97 32.26 19.03
C VAL A 819 -29.71 33.57 18.27
N ASN A 820 -29.71 33.55 16.93
CA ASN A 820 -29.63 34.78 16.16
C ASN A 820 -30.81 35.70 16.45
N ARG A 821 -32.05 35.21 16.47
CA ARG A 821 -33.21 36.05 16.74
C ARG A 821 -33.17 36.67 18.15
N LEU A 822 -32.68 35.94 19.14
CA LEU A 822 -32.60 36.38 20.55
C LEU A 822 -31.39 37.28 20.83
N TYR A 823 -30.24 37.02 20.20
CA TYR A 823 -28.95 37.65 20.51
C TYR A 823 -28.32 38.39 19.32
N HIS A 824 -29.10 38.70 18.28
CA HIS A 824 -28.64 39.34 17.05
C HIS A 824 -27.71 40.52 17.30
N ASP A 825 -28.12 41.42 18.20
CA ASP A 825 -27.42 42.68 18.43
C ASP A 825 -26.04 42.46 19.11
N ARG A 826 -25.82 41.32 19.79
CA ARG A 826 -24.52 40.90 20.34
C ARG A 826 -23.67 40.12 19.32
N LEU A 827 -24.32 39.32 18.47
CA LEU A 827 -23.66 38.48 17.47
C LEU A 827 -23.22 39.27 16.23
N ALA A 828 -23.99 40.27 15.79
CA ALA A 828 -23.69 41.05 14.59
C ALA A 828 -22.37 41.84 14.66
N PRO A 829 -21.98 42.46 15.80
CA PRO A 829 -20.65 43.05 15.97
C PRO A 829 -19.52 42.00 15.93
N MET A 830 -19.70 40.83 16.56
CA MET A 830 -18.72 39.74 16.52
C MET A 830 -18.55 39.19 15.10
N ALA A 831 -19.66 38.94 14.39
CA ALA A 831 -19.64 38.53 13.00
C ALA A 831 -18.92 39.55 12.10
N ARG A 832 -19.14 40.86 12.32
CA ARG A 832 -18.40 41.92 11.62
C ARG A 832 -16.91 41.95 11.93
N ARG A 833 -16.48 41.57 13.14
CA ARG A 833 -15.06 41.42 13.49
C ARG A 833 -14.46 40.16 12.84
N LEU A 834 -15.22 39.07 12.77
CA LEU A 834 -14.82 37.83 12.12
C LEU A 834 -14.63 37.97 10.60
N VAL A 835 -15.27 38.96 9.95
CA VAL A 835 -15.00 39.31 8.53
C VAL A 835 -13.53 39.62 8.26
N VAL A 836 -12.74 40.01 9.27
CA VAL A 836 -11.29 40.19 9.09
C VAL A 836 -10.60 38.88 8.72
N LEU A 837 -11.05 37.74 9.25
CA LEU A 837 -10.51 36.41 8.91
C LEU A 837 -10.78 36.01 7.44
N GLU A 838 -11.71 36.69 6.78
CA GLU A 838 -12.11 36.45 5.39
C GLU A 838 -11.26 37.23 4.38
N ARG A 839 -10.35 38.08 4.86
CA ARG A 839 -9.41 38.76 3.96
C ARG A 839 -8.59 37.68 3.27
N GLY A 840 -8.61 37.68 1.93
CA GLY A 840 -7.90 36.68 1.13
C GLY A 840 -6.44 36.41 1.55
N PRO A 841 -5.65 37.41 2.01
CA PRO A 841 -4.33 37.15 2.59
C PRO A 841 -4.33 36.24 3.83
N ILE A 842 -5.26 36.41 4.76
CA ILE A 842 -5.35 35.62 6.01
C ILE A 842 -5.76 34.18 5.68
N VAL A 843 -6.70 34.02 4.76
CA VAL A 843 -7.12 32.72 4.23
C VAL A 843 -5.93 31.96 3.66
N VAL A 844 -5.21 32.60 2.73
CA VAL A 844 -4.14 31.93 2.00
C VAL A 844 -3.01 31.59 2.96
N ALA A 845 -2.69 32.49 3.91
CA ALA A 845 -1.74 32.20 4.98
C ALA A 845 -2.18 31.00 5.83
N GLY A 846 -3.46 30.93 6.22
CA GLY A 846 -4.02 29.81 6.97
C GLY A 846 -3.97 28.48 6.19
N ALA A 847 -4.36 28.49 4.90
CA ALA A 847 -4.30 27.30 4.05
C ALA A 847 -2.87 26.82 3.84
N LEU A 848 -1.92 27.73 3.62
CA LEU A 848 -0.48 27.40 3.52
C LEU A 848 0.07 26.84 4.83
N PHE A 849 -0.26 27.44 5.97
CA PHE A 849 0.16 26.95 7.28
C PHE A 849 -0.36 25.54 7.53
N VAL A 850 -1.65 25.29 7.30
CA VAL A 850 -2.20 23.95 7.50
C VAL A 850 -1.63 22.94 6.51
N GLY A 851 -1.51 23.31 5.23
CA GLY A 851 -0.87 22.44 4.25
C GLY A 851 0.55 22.04 4.66
N LEU A 852 1.34 23.00 5.16
CA LEU A 852 2.68 22.74 5.69
C LEU A 852 2.65 21.82 6.91
N VAL A 853 1.81 22.08 7.91
CA VAL A 853 1.74 21.27 9.13
C VAL A 853 1.30 19.84 8.80
N VAL A 854 0.27 19.68 7.96
CA VAL A 854 -0.20 18.39 7.48
C VAL A 854 0.92 17.65 6.78
N THR A 855 1.59 18.27 5.79
CA THR A 855 2.71 17.62 5.09
C THR A 855 3.85 17.26 6.03
N VAL A 856 4.24 18.14 6.96
CA VAL A 856 5.33 17.85 7.92
C VAL A 856 4.94 16.69 8.83
N SER A 857 3.72 16.67 9.37
CA SER A 857 3.19 15.58 10.20
C SER A 857 3.23 14.25 9.44
N THR A 858 2.58 14.25 8.27
CA THR A 858 2.50 13.14 7.31
C THR A 858 3.90 12.59 6.97
N VAL A 859 4.81 13.45 6.50
CA VAL A 859 6.18 13.06 6.13
C VAL A 859 6.98 12.57 7.34
N SER A 860 6.83 13.19 8.51
CA SER A 860 7.56 12.78 9.71
C SER A 860 7.14 11.40 10.23
N GLY A 861 5.84 11.09 10.17
CA GLY A 861 5.31 9.75 10.49
C GLY A 861 5.78 8.73 9.47
N TYR A 862 5.52 8.96 8.18
CA TYR A 862 5.89 8.02 7.12
C TYR A 862 7.38 7.80 7.01
N GLN A 863 8.22 8.82 7.19
CA GLN A 863 9.67 8.65 7.09
C GLN A 863 10.20 7.70 8.17
N ARG A 864 9.66 7.75 9.39
CA ARG A 864 10.07 6.83 10.46
C ARG A 864 9.70 5.40 10.10
N ASP A 865 8.47 5.17 9.67
CA ASP A 865 7.97 3.82 9.43
C ASP A 865 8.51 3.21 8.12
N LEU A 866 8.70 4.03 7.07
CA LEU A 866 9.40 3.63 5.85
C LEU A 866 10.87 3.36 6.11
N GLY A 867 11.52 4.19 6.94
CA GLY A 867 12.89 3.97 7.38
C GLY A 867 13.05 2.64 8.09
N ALA A 868 12.17 2.31 9.04
CA ALA A 868 12.18 1.01 9.69
C ALA A 868 12.01 -0.12 8.66
N ASN A 869 10.93 -0.09 7.90
CA ASN A 869 10.54 -1.28 7.15
C ASN A 869 11.21 -1.48 5.79
N VAL A 870 11.64 -0.41 5.13
CA VAL A 870 12.23 -0.47 3.78
C VAL A 870 13.75 -0.52 3.84
N SER A 871 14.38 0.34 4.64
CA SER A 871 15.86 0.39 4.67
C SER A 871 16.45 -0.75 5.49
N GLN A 872 15.72 -1.29 6.48
CA GLN A 872 16.23 -2.25 7.45
C GLN A 872 17.45 -1.74 8.25
N LYS A 873 17.76 -0.43 8.18
CA LYS A 873 18.87 0.19 8.92
C LYS A 873 18.72 0.00 10.42
N HIS A 874 17.49 0.08 10.93
CA HIS A 874 17.19 -0.13 12.36
C HIS A 874 17.69 -1.49 12.87
N VAL A 875 17.70 -2.52 12.02
CA VAL A 875 18.19 -3.85 12.39
C VAL A 875 19.71 -3.83 12.61
N LEU A 876 20.45 -3.09 11.79
CA LEU A 876 21.88 -2.88 12.00
C LEU A 876 22.16 -1.93 13.16
N ASP A 877 21.35 -0.89 13.34
CA ASP A 877 21.45 -0.01 14.51
C ASP A 877 21.26 -0.84 15.80
N ALA A 878 20.27 -1.74 15.84
CA ALA A 878 20.04 -2.65 16.96
C ALA A 878 21.20 -3.63 17.17
N TYR A 879 21.81 -4.14 16.09
CA TYR A 879 23.03 -4.93 16.16
C TYR A 879 24.18 -4.12 16.76
N HIS A 880 24.45 -2.91 16.27
CA HIS A 880 25.53 -2.06 16.79
C HIS A 880 25.29 -1.63 18.24
N GLU A 881 24.05 -1.37 18.64
CA GLU A 881 23.70 -1.07 20.03
C GLU A 881 23.98 -2.28 20.95
N SER A 882 23.74 -3.50 20.46
CA SER A 882 23.85 -4.73 21.26
C SER A 882 25.25 -5.38 21.22
N PHE A 883 26.02 -5.17 20.14
CA PHE A 883 27.34 -5.79 19.90
C PHE A 883 28.49 -4.79 19.88
N GLY A 884 28.22 -3.48 19.94
CA GLY A 884 29.22 -2.43 19.82
C GLY A 884 29.70 -2.17 18.39
N ASP A 885 30.83 -1.47 18.29
CA ASP A 885 31.44 -1.02 17.03
C ASP A 885 32.42 -2.05 16.43
N ASP A 886 32.44 -3.30 16.90
CA ASP A 886 33.33 -4.39 16.44
C ASP A 886 33.05 -4.85 14.97
N GLY A 887 32.30 -4.04 14.23
CA GLY A 887 31.95 -4.25 12.83
C GLY A 887 30.96 -5.40 12.63
N LEU A 888 30.86 -5.86 11.37
CA LEU A 888 29.98 -6.96 10.98
C LEU A 888 30.57 -8.35 11.29
N ALA A 889 31.53 -8.46 12.21
CA ALA A 889 32.30 -9.68 12.45
C ALA A 889 31.46 -10.85 12.99
N HIS A 890 30.34 -10.55 13.67
CA HIS A 890 29.50 -11.51 14.38
C HIS A 890 28.06 -11.58 13.86
N ILE A 891 27.77 -10.91 12.75
CA ILE A 891 26.45 -10.98 12.08
C ILE A 891 26.55 -11.76 10.78
N TYR A 892 25.61 -12.68 10.63
CA TYR A 892 25.44 -13.47 9.41
C TYR A 892 24.01 -13.32 8.91
N LYS A 893 23.70 -13.83 7.72
CA LYS A 893 22.32 -13.98 7.26
C LYS A 893 22.03 -15.41 6.84
N HIS A 894 20.78 -15.84 6.99
CA HIS A 894 20.33 -17.15 6.55
C HIS A 894 18.90 -17.09 6.03
N GLY A 895 18.64 -17.71 4.89
CA GLY A 895 17.31 -17.85 4.32
C GLY A 895 17.20 -17.25 2.94
N ASN A 896 15.98 -16.93 2.51
CA ASN A 896 15.68 -16.60 1.13
C ASN A 896 16.04 -15.17 0.70
N PHE A 897 17.12 -14.61 1.25
CA PHE A 897 17.62 -13.28 0.87
C PHE A 897 18.05 -13.22 -0.60
N GLY A 898 18.45 -14.36 -1.17
CA GLY A 898 18.89 -14.50 -2.56
C GLY A 898 18.12 -15.52 -3.41
N ALA A 899 16.84 -15.79 -3.09
CA ALA A 899 15.99 -16.80 -3.75
C ALA A 899 16.31 -17.06 -5.23
N VAL A 900 16.78 -18.27 -5.54
CA VAL A 900 17.05 -18.87 -6.85
C VAL A 900 17.43 -17.84 -7.94
N GLY A 901 18.61 -17.24 -7.80
CA GLY A 901 19.24 -16.43 -8.85
C GLY A 901 19.18 -14.92 -8.65
N ARG A 902 18.72 -14.43 -7.50
CA ARG A 902 18.72 -12.99 -7.18
C ARG A 902 19.82 -12.66 -6.17
N LYS A 903 20.56 -11.58 -6.42
CA LYS A 903 21.47 -11.00 -5.42
C LYS A 903 20.63 -10.24 -4.39
N ASP A 904 21.02 -10.32 -3.12
CA ASP A 904 20.50 -9.43 -2.09
C ASP A 904 20.83 -7.98 -2.50
N ASN A 905 19.80 -7.23 -2.84
CA ASN A 905 19.94 -5.85 -3.33
C ASN A 905 19.85 -4.82 -2.20
N ASN A 906 19.59 -5.23 -0.96
CA ASN A 906 19.53 -4.27 0.14
C ASN A 906 20.94 -3.81 0.49
N PHE A 907 21.19 -2.52 0.32
CA PHE A 907 22.45 -1.86 0.62
C PHE A 907 23.02 -2.23 2.00
N TYR A 908 22.16 -2.38 3.00
CA TYR A 908 22.55 -2.66 4.37
C TYR A 908 22.90 -4.13 4.64
N THR A 909 22.26 -5.08 3.93
CA THR A 909 22.42 -6.51 4.19
C THR A 909 23.23 -7.25 3.13
N ALA A 910 23.45 -6.63 1.97
CA ALA A 910 24.17 -7.23 0.85
C ALA A 910 25.60 -7.64 1.24
N GLY A 911 26.28 -6.85 2.08
CA GLY A 911 27.63 -7.13 2.56
C GLY A 911 27.73 -8.16 3.70
N ILE A 912 26.60 -8.61 4.26
CA ILE A 912 26.60 -9.56 5.37
C ILE A 912 26.80 -10.98 4.82
N PRO A 913 27.78 -11.75 5.34
CA PRO A 913 28.03 -13.11 4.90
C PRO A 913 26.81 -14.03 5.10
N GLU A 914 26.50 -14.86 4.10
CA GLU A 914 25.36 -15.77 4.13
C GLU A 914 25.76 -17.20 4.50
N ILE A 915 25.02 -17.80 5.44
CA ILE A 915 25.10 -19.22 5.76
C ILE A 915 23.91 -19.90 5.08
N ARG A 916 24.15 -20.66 4.01
CA ARG A 916 23.08 -21.33 3.27
C ARG A 916 22.48 -22.53 3.98
N ASP A 917 23.33 -23.30 4.68
CA ASP A 917 22.86 -24.48 5.39
C ASP A 917 22.08 -24.08 6.65
N ARG A 918 20.83 -24.52 6.72
CA ARG A 918 19.93 -24.18 7.83
C ARG A 918 20.43 -24.77 9.15
N GLN A 919 20.92 -26.01 9.15
CA GLN A 919 21.37 -26.66 10.37
C GLN A 919 22.60 -25.94 10.93
N THR A 920 23.58 -25.64 10.09
CA THR A 920 24.75 -24.85 10.44
C THR A 920 24.37 -23.46 10.95
N ALA A 921 23.42 -22.76 10.31
CA ALA A 921 22.97 -21.45 10.78
C ALA A 921 22.35 -21.50 12.20
N LEU A 922 21.62 -22.57 12.50
CA LEU A 922 21.04 -22.80 13.83
C LEU A 922 22.10 -23.16 14.88
N GLU A 923 23.08 -23.97 14.51
CA GLU A 923 24.21 -24.33 15.38
C GLU A 923 25.11 -23.11 15.66
N VAL A 924 25.28 -22.23 14.66
CA VAL A 924 25.95 -20.95 14.83
C VAL A 924 25.23 -20.08 15.84
N LEU A 925 23.89 -20.02 15.78
CA LEU A 925 23.08 -19.32 16.79
C LEU A 925 23.17 -19.98 18.16
N LEU A 926 23.19 -21.31 18.28
CA LEU A 926 23.39 -21.96 19.58
C LEU A 926 24.74 -21.56 20.20
N ALA A 927 25.78 -21.46 19.37
CA ALA A 927 27.14 -21.09 19.77
C ALA A 927 27.73 -21.96 20.91
N SER A 928 27.22 -23.17 21.13
CA SER A 928 27.67 -24.08 22.18
C SER A 928 28.87 -24.92 21.78
N GLU A 929 29.01 -25.23 20.50
CA GLU A 929 30.12 -26.00 19.92
C GLU A 929 30.74 -25.22 18.76
N ASP A 930 32.01 -25.48 18.45
CA ASP A 930 32.69 -24.95 17.29
C ASP A 930 31.97 -25.35 16.00
N GLN A 931 31.75 -24.37 15.12
CA GLN A 931 31.05 -24.58 13.85
C GLN A 931 31.95 -24.27 12.67
N VAL A 932 32.13 -25.24 11.79
CA VAL A 932 32.78 -25.02 10.49
C VAL A 932 31.72 -24.55 9.51
N VAL A 933 31.76 -23.26 9.20
CA VAL A 933 30.77 -22.59 8.36
C VAL A 933 31.33 -22.30 6.98
N THR A 934 30.54 -22.57 5.96
CA THR A 934 30.78 -22.08 4.61
C THR A 934 29.97 -20.80 4.43
N LEU A 935 30.67 -19.67 4.29
CA LEU A 935 30.12 -18.33 4.16
C LEU A 935 30.16 -17.92 2.70
N ASP A 936 29.01 -17.53 2.16
CA ASP A 936 28.96 -16.84 0.87
C ASP A 936 29.09 -15.33 1.12
N THR A 937 30.19 -14.76 0.65
CA THR A 937 30.50 -13.33 0.71
C THR A 937 30.42 -12.70 -0.68
N ALA A 938 30.57 -11.38 -0.77
CA ALA A 938 30.67 -10.69 -2.05
C ALA A 938 31.90 -11.11 -2.87
N GLU A 939 32.96 -11.58 -2.20
CA GLU A 939 34.24 -11.99 -2.81
C GLU A 939 34.28 -13.48 -3.19
N GLY A 940 33.29 -14.26 -2.75
CA GLY A 940 33.17 -15.68 -3.06
C GLY A 940 32.76 -16.49 -1.83
N THR A 941 33.02 -17.79 -1.88
CA THR A 941 32.73 -18.68 -0.77
C THR A 941 33.98 -18.87 0.09
N GLU A 942 33.90 -18.52 1.36
CA GLU A 942 34.96 -18.72 2.37
C GLU A 942 34.54 -19.80 3.35
N THR A 943 35.47 -20.60 3.87
CA THR A 943 35.19 -21.45 5.03
C THR A 943 35.88 -20.92 6.28
N LYS A 944 35.12 -20.79 7.36
CA LYS A 944 35.60 -20.27 8.64
C LYS A 944 35.18 -21.22 9.77
N ALA A 945 36.03 -21.38 10.78
CA ALA A 945 35.64 -22.01 12.04
C ALA A 945 35.20 -20.93 13.03
N LEU A 946 33.95 -21.00 13.49
CA LEU A 946 33.39 -20.10 14.49
C LEU A 946 33.43 -20.81 15.86
N PRO A 947 34.25 -20.36 16.83
CA PRO A 947 34.44 -21.08 18.08
C PRO A 947 33.22 -20.99 19.00
N GLY A 948 32.73 -22.13 19.47
CA GLY A 948 31.63 -22.22 20.43
C GLY A 948 32.12 -22.13 21.87
N TRP A 949 31.23 -21.76 22.77
CA TRP A 949 31.51 -21.65 24.21
C TRP A 949 30.63 -22.62 25.00
N SER A 950 31.24 -23.34 25.94
CA SER A 950 30.55 -24.26 26.83
C SER A 950 30.83 -23.89 28.27
N ARG A 951 29.76 -23.65 29.04
CA ARG A 951 29.86 -23.40 30.49
C ARG A 951 30.50 -24.57 31.25
N ALA A 952 30.49 -25.76 30.66
CA ALA A 952 31.10 -26.93 31.28
C ALA A 952 32.63 -26.79 31.37
N ASP A 953 33.28 -26.00 30.51
CA ASP A 953 34.72 -25.76 30.53
C ASP A 953 35.14 -24.49 31.30
N ASP A 954 34.18 -23.84 31.96
CA ASP A 954 34.34 -22.70 32.87
C ASP A 954 33.94 -23.16 34.29
N THR A 955 34.85 -23.90 34.93
CA THR A 955 34.54 -24.59 36.20
C THR A 955 34.58 -23.67 37.41
N ASP A 956 35.28 -22.53 37.33
CA ASP A 956 35.30 -21.51 38.38
C ASP A 956 34.24 -20.42 38.19
N GLY A 957 33.60 -20.35 37.01
CA GLY A 957 32.49 -19.46 36.70
C GLY A 957 32.92 -18.02 36.45
N ASP A 958 34.18 -17.79 36.08
CA ASP A 958 34.72 -16.46 35.78
C ASP A 958 34.37 -15.97 34.36
N GLY A 959 33.71 -16.81 33.55
CA GLY A 959 33.33 -16.52 32.18
C GLY A 959 34.42 -16.83 31.17
N HIS A 960 35.54 -17.42 31.60
CA HIS A 960 36.62 -17.88 30.74
C HIS A 960 36.71 -19.41 30.71
N ARG A 961 37.17 -19.94 29.58
CA ARG A 961 37.54 -21.35 29.48
C ARG A 961 38.80 -21.58 30.33
N ASP A 962 38.74 -22.49 31.30
CA ASP A 962 39.85 -22.81 32.21
C ASP A 962 41.12 -23.29 31.49
N ARG A 963 40.97 -23.80 30.26
CA ARG A 963 42.02 -24.51 29.52
C ARG A 963 42.01 -24.14 28.05
N LEU A 964 43.17 -23.75 27.53
CA LEU A 964 43.33 -23.37 26.14
C LEU A 964 43.19 -24.58 25.20
N ALA A 965 42.15 -24.54 24.36
CA ALA A 965 41.98 -25.41 23.20
C ALA A 965 42.53 -24.71 21.94
N ILE A 966 43.19 -25.49 21.07
CA ILE A 966 43.71 -25.03 19.78
C ILE A 966 42.78 -25.55 18.69
N ARG A 967 42.53 -24.76 17.65
CA ARG A 967 41.74 -25.17 16.48
C ARG A 967 42.44 -24.75 15.20
N GLY A 968 42.18 -25.47 14.11
CA GLY A 968 42.71 -25.12 12.80
C GLY A 968 42.17 -25.99 11.68
N PHE A 969 42.77 -25.87 10.50
CA PHE A 969 42.43 -26.66 9.33
C PHE A 969 43.69 -27.36 8.81
N ALA A 970 43.70 -28.68 8.84
CA ALA A 970 44.80 -29.49 8.35
C ALA A 970 45.05 -29.19 6.86
N THR A 971 46.27 -28.78 6.54
CA THR A 971 46.74 -28.59 5.17
C THR A 971 47.14 -29.93 4.54
N ALA A 972 47.55 -30.90 5.36
CA ALA A 972 47.82 -32.27 4.94
C ALA A 972 47.55 -33.25 6.09
N ALA A 973 47.27 -34.51 5.77
CA ALA A 973 47.16 -35.57 6.77
C ALA A 973 47.64 -36.91 6.18
N THR A 974 48.39 -37.68 6.98
CA THR A 974 48.75 -39.07 6.73
C THR A 974 47.95 -39.99 7.67
N GLU A 975 48.26 -41.30 7.73
CA GLU A 975 47.57 -42.21 8.63
C GLU A 975 47.71 -41.85 10.11
N SER A 976 48.80 -41.18 10.50
CA SER A 976 49.17 -40.89 11.89
C SER A 976 49.69 -39.47 12.15
N THR A 977 49.80 -38.64 11.12
CA THR A 977 50.34 -37.28 11.25
C THR A 977 49.40 -36.28 10.58
N LEU A 978 49.01 -35.25 11.32
CA LEU A 978 48.29 -34.08 10.82
C LEU A 978 49.29 -32.94 10.60
N THR A 979 49.19 -32.21 9.51
CA THR A 979 50.02 -31.03 9.23
C THR A 979 49.12 -29.83 9.02
N ASP A 980 49.40 -28.72 9.69
CA ASP A 980 48.78 -27.42 9.47
C ASP A 980 49.89 -26.37 9.28
N ALA A 981 50.16 -26.05 8.02
CA ALA A 981 51.18 -25.05 7.66
C ALA A 981 50.80 -23.61 8.08
N THR A 982 49.56 -23.36 8.49
CA THR A 982 49.10 -22.04 8.93
C THR A 982 49.32 -21.78 10.42
N GLN A 983 49.60 -22.83 11.18
CA GLN A 983 49.86 -22.78 12.62
C GLN A 983 51.35 -22.99 12.90
N THR A 984 51.85 -22.44 14.00
CA THR A 984 53.22 -22.70 14.47
C THR A 984 53.19 -23.07 15.95
N TRP A 985 53.55 -24.30 16.26
CA TRP A 985 53.58 -24.83 17.64
C TRP A 985 55.00 -24.93 18.18
N THR A 986 55.13 -24.94 19.51
CA THR A 986 56.42 -25.30 20.12
C THR A 986 56.59 -26.82 20.04
N PRO A 987 57.70 -27.35 19.51
CA PRO A 987 57.91 -28.80 19.42
C PRO A 987 57.75 -29.50 20.78
N GLY A 988 57.00 -30.60 20.80
CA GLY A 988 56.66 -31.38 21.99
C GLY A 988 55.65 -30.77 22.96
N SER A 989 55.17 -29.53 22.74
CA SER A 989 54.23 -28.84 23.65
C SER A 989 52.80 -29.41 23.64
N LEU A 990 52.43 -30.15 22.59
CA LEU A 990 51.12 -30.77 22.43
C LEU A 990 51.13 -32.25 22.84
N LYS A 991 52.29 -32.81 23.22
CA LYS A 991 52.41 -34.21 23.63
C LYS A 991 51.51 -34.51 24.83
N GLY A 992 50.71 -35.57 24.71
CA GLY A 992 49.73 -35.97 25.73
C GLY A 992 48.43 -35.18 25.71
N ARG A 993 48.20 -34.32 24.71
CA ARG A 993 46.88 -33.72 24.40
C ARG A 993 46.03 -34.68 23.57
N VAL A 994 44.76 -34.36 23.39
CA VAL A 994 43.84 -35.05 22.49
C VAL A 994 43.59 -34.18 21.26
N LEU A 995 43.77 -34.78 20.09
CA LEU A 995 43.35 -34.25 18.80
C LEU A 995 41.94 -34.76 18.51
N LEU A 996 41.04 -33.88 18.11
CA LEU A 996 39.69 -34.20 17.67
C LEU A 996 39.49 -33.79 16.22
N ASP A 997 38.72 -34.58 15.47
CA ASP A 997 38.18 -34.16 14.17
C ASP A 997 36.79 -33.53 14.32
N ALA A 998 36.23 -33.00 13.23
CA ALA A 998 34.88 -32.42 13.21
C ALA A 998 33.75 -33.40 13.58
N SER A 999 34.00 -34.72 13.59
CA SER A 999 33.03 -35.73 14.05
C SER A 999 33.12 -36.00 15.57
N GLY A 1000 34.13 -35.43 16.23
CA GLY A 1000 34.45 -35.68 17.63
C GLY A 1000 35.19 -36.99 17.86
N ARG A 1001 35.83 -37.57 16.82
CA ARG A 1001 36.74 -38.71 17.02
C ARG A 1001 38.03 -38.20 17.64
N GLU A 1002 38.54 -38.92 18.63
CA GLU A 1002 39.69 -38.52 19.45
C GLU A 1002 40.94 -39.35 19.12
N TRP A 1003 42.11 -38.69 19.16
CA TRP A 1003 43.41 -39.33 19.10
C TRP A 1003 44.37 -38.70 20.11
N THR A 1004 45.15 -39.52 20.83
CA THR A 1004 46.19 -39.00 21.71
C THR A 1004 47.40 -38.54 20.91
N VAL A 1005 47.83 -37.31 21.13
CA VAL A 1005 49.02 -36.71 20.52
C VAL A 1005 50.27 -37.32 21.17
N VAL A 1006 51.07 -38.04 20.38
CA VAL A 1006 52.32 -38.68 20.86
C VAL A 1006 53.51 -37.75 20.75
N ASP A 1007 53.50 -36.85 19.76
CA ASP A 1007 54.54 -35.83 19.53
C ASP A 1007 54.02 -34.73 18.59
N ASN A 1008 54.70 -33.58 18.55
CA ASN A 1008 54.45 -32.53 17.56
C ASN A 1008 55.73 -31.76 17.24
N ASP A 1009 55.86 -31.26 16.02
CA ASP A 1009 56.87 -30.26 15.65
C ASP A 1009 56.23 -28.87 15.49
N ALA A 1010 56.86 -27.97 14.71
CA ALA A 1010 56.34 -26.64 14.46
C ALA A 1010 55.02 -26.62 13.66
N HIS A 1011 54.79 -27.57 12.75
CA HIS A 1011 53.65 -27.57 11.82
C HIS A 1011 52.93 -28.92 11.72
N SER A 1012 53.44 -29.96 12.39
CA SER A 1012 52.85 -31.29 12.37
C SER A 1012 52.57 -31.85 13.77
N VAL A 1013 51.51 -32.63 13.88
CA VAL A 1013 51.07 -33.34 15.09
C VAL A 1013 51.01 -34.82 14.75
N SER A 1014 51.76 -35.63 15.47
CA SER A 1014 51.72 -37.09 15.35
C SER A 1014 50.84 -37.69 16.44
N VAL A 1015 49.99 -38.63 16.07
CA VAL A 1015 49.06 -39.32 16.97
C VAL A 1015 49.32 -40.82 17.05
N ASP A 1016 48.80 -41.47 18.07
CA ASP A 1016 48.92 -42.93 18.22
C ASP A 1016 48.11 -43.68 17.15
N ALA A 1017 48.82 -44.15 16.11
CA ALA A 1017 48.24 -44.88 14.98
C ALA A 1017 47.59 -46.21 15.38
N ALA A 1018 47.90 -46.76 16.56
CA ALA A 1018 47.35 -48.03 17.01
C ALA A 1018 45.85 -47.96 17.33
N ALA A 1019 45.32 -46.75 17.61
CA ALA A 1019 43.93 -46.55 17.98
C ALA A 1019 42.99 -46.51 16.75
N SER A 1020 43.31 -45.69 15.74
CA SER A 1020 42.59 -45.63 14.46
C SER A 1020 43.29 -44.68 13.47
N ARG A 1021 43.06 -44.87 12.16
CA ARG A 1021 43.56 -43.94 11.13
C ARG A 1021 42.89 -42.58 11.23
N LEU A 1022 43.67 -41.52 11.04
CA LEU A 1022 43.19 -40.16 10.91
C LEU A 1022 42.12 -40.04 9.80
N SER A 1023 40.97 -39.43 10.09
CA SER A 1023 39.86 -39.25 9.13
C SER A 1023 40.03 -38.03 8.22
N PHE A 1024 41.12 -37.28 8.37
CA PHE A 1024 41.25 -35.95 7.78
C PHE A 1024 41.44 -36.01 6.26
N VAL A 1025 40.69 -35.18 5.53
CA VAL A 1025 40.77 -35.10 4.06
C VAL A 1025 41.11 -33.68 3.65
N PRO A 1026 42.35 -33.41 3.20
CA PRO A 1026 42.74 -32.11 2.67
C PRO A 1026 41.80 -31.65 1.55
N GLY A 1027 41.39 -30.38 1.58
CA GLY A 1027 40.47 -29.79 0.60
C GLY A 1027 38.98 -29.96 0.91
N SER A 1028 38.60 -30.73 1.92
CA SER A 1028 37.23 -30.71 2.47
C SER A 1028 37.23 -29.96 3.80
N PRO A 1029 36.62 -28.75 3.89
CA PRO A 1029 36.75 -27.93 5.09
C PRO A 1029 36.27 -28.60 6.38
N LEU A 1030 35.16 -29.33 6.30
CA LEU A 1030 34.65 -30.13 7.42
C LEU A 1030 35.59 -31.28 7.81
N ARG A 1031 36.28 -31.89 6.86
CA ARG A 1031 37.20 -33.00 7.13
C ARG A 1031 38.64 -32.57 7.34
N SER A 1032 38.98 -31.29 7.20
CA SER A 1032 40.30 -30.77 7.58
C SER A 1032 40.28 -30.07 8.92
N TYR A 1033 39.10 -29.67 9.42
CA TYR A 1033 38.98 -29.01 10.72
C TYR A 1033 39.33 -29.94 11.88
N TYR A 1034 40.20 -29.45 12.78
CA TYR A 1034 40.64 -30.17 13.97
C TYR A 1034 40.61 -29.27 15.21
N ILE A 1035 40.50 -29.93 16.37
CA ILE A 1035 40.66 -29.33 17.71
C ILE A 1035 41.78 -30.07 18.44
N ILE A 1036 42.63 -29.37 19.18
CA ILE A 1036 43.63 -29.96 20.09
C ILE A 1036 43.36 -29.44 21.49
N ASP A 1037 42.98 -30.34 22.39
CA ASP A 1037 42.60 -30.02 23.76
C ASP A 1037 43.29 -30.94 24.77
N VAL A 1038 43.13 -30.70 26.07
CA VAL A 1038 43.73 -31.51 27.13
C VAL A 1038 43.17 -32.94 27.16
N ALA A 1039 44.00 -33.96 27.38
CA ALA A 1039 43.57 -35.35 27.25
C ALA A 1039 42.64 -35.89 28.35
N SER A 1040 42.53 -35.19 29.48
CA SER A 1040 41.58 -35.57 30.52
C SER A 1040 41.07 -34.34 31.28
N GLY A 1041 39.75 -34.27 31.43
CA GLY A 1041 39.07 -33.35 32.34
C GLY A 1041 38.61 -32.01 31.76
N ALA A 1042 38.61 -31.80 30.43
CA ALA A 1042 37.74 -30.78 29.84
C ALA A 1042 36.36 -31.42 29.65
N PRO A 1043 35.29 -30.85 30.23
CA PRO A 1043 33.95 -31.42 30.09
C PRO A 1043 33.38 -31.38 28.67
N ASP A 1044 33.83 -30.45 27.82
CA ASP A 1044 33.35 -30.31 26.44
C ASP A 1044 34.48 -29.91 25.46
N HIS A 1045 35.04 -30.92 24.79
CA HIS A 1045 36.11 -30.72 23.81
C HIS A 1045 35.66 -30.03 22.51
N ARG A 1046 34.35 -29.87 22.29
CA ARG A 1046 33.82 -29.32 21.03
C ARG A 1046 33.67 -27.81 21.06
N ALA A 1047 33.67 -27.20 22.23
CA ALA A 1047 33.77 -25.76 22.40
C ALA A 1047 35.24 -25.36 22.49
N THR A 1048 35.69 -24.32 21.80
CA THR A 1048 37.08 -23.82 21.93
C THR A 1048 37.16 -22.31 22.18
N ALA A 1049 36.02 -21.62 22.29
CA ALA A 1049 36.02 -20.20 22.61
C ALA A 1049 36.52 -19.97 24.05
N GLU A 1050 37.44 -19.03 24.20
CA GLU A 1050 37.96 -18.62 25.51
C GLU A 1050 36.89 -17.90 26.34
N THR A 1051 35.97 -17.18 25.70
CA THR A 1051 34.87 -16.45 26.33
C THR A 1051 33.57 -16.67 25.55
N PRO A 1052 32.39 -16.48 26.19
CA PRO A 1052 31.13 -16.48 25.46
C PRO A 1052 31.13 -15.39 24.39
N ALA A 1053 31.04 -15.80 23.12
CA ALA A 1053 30.93 -14.88 22.00
C ALA A 1053 29.51 -14.92 21.45
N ARG A 1054 28.78 -13.82 21.61
CA ARG A 1054 27.43 -13.68 21.08
C ARG A 1054 27.49 -13.64 19.56
N ARG A 1055 26.50 -14.23 18.90
CA ARG A 1055 26.36 -14.16 17.43
C ARG A 1055 24.97 -13.71 17.04
N ALA A 1056 24.88 -13.03 15.91
CA ALA A 1056 23.64 -12.55 15.33
C ALA A 1056 23.38 -13.18 13.96
N LEU A 1057 22.11 -13.36 13.64
CA LEU A 1057 21.66 -13.89 12.37
C LEU A 1057 20.46 -13.08 11.87
N LEU A 1058 20.59 -12.50 10.69
CA LEU A 1058 19.45 -11.94 9.95
C LEU A 1058 18.66 -13.07 9.32
N LEU A 1059 17.35 -13.07 9.58
CA LEU A 1059 16.44 -14.09 9.11
C LEU A 1059 15.21 -13.46 8.44
N PRO A 1060 14.62 -14.10 7.41
CA PRO A 1060 13.33 -13.68 6.88
C PRO A 1060 12.23 -13.84 7.94
N ALA A 1061 11.41 -12.81 8.12
CA ALA A 1061 10.35 -12.81 9.13
C ALA A 1061 9.21 -13.81 8.83
N ASP A 1062 9.01 -14.16 7.55
CA ASP A 1062 8.07 -15.19 7.13
C ASP A 1062 8.57 -16.62 7.42
N ALA A 1063 9.89 -16.82 7.53
CA ALA A 1063 10.53 -18.08 7.91
C ALA A 1063 10.63 -18.30 9.44
N LEU A 1064 10.27 -17.29 10.26
CA LEU A 1064 10.43 -17.34 11.73
C LEU A 1064 9.85 -18.60 12.35
N SER A 1065 8.66 -19.05 11.92
CA SER A 1065 8.02 -20.24 12.50
C SER A 1065 8.84 -21.52 12.28
N GLU A 1066 9.38 -21.70 11.08
CA GLU A 1066 10.20 -22.86 10.74
C GLU A 1066 11.54 -22.84 11.48
N ILE A 1067 12.23 -21.71 11.45
CA ILE A 1067 13.54 -21.55 12.06
C ILE A 1067 13.44 -21.67 13.59
N ASN A 1068 12.44 -21.03 14.21
CA ASN A 1068 12.19 -21.15 15.64
C ASN A 1068 11.89 -22.60 16.04
N TYR A 1069 11.12 -23.35 15.26
CA TYR A 1069 10.85 -24.76 15.54
C TYR A 1069 12.12 -25.63 15.49
N ALA A 1070 12.93 -25.46 14.44
CA ALA A 1070 14.18 -26.18 14.29
C ALA A 1070 15.16 -25.82 15.43
N PHE A 1071 15.27 -24.53 15.77
CA PHE A 1071 16.06 -24.07 16.92
C PHE A 1071 15.57 -24.70 18.23
N ARG A 1072 14.27 -24.69 18.50
CA ARG A 1072 13.70 -25.27 19.74
C ARG A 1072 14.00 -26.75 19.87
N LYS A 1073 14.01 -27.51 18.77
CA LYS A 1073 14.36 -28.95 18.81
C LYS A 1073 15.78 -29.19 19.31
N ILE A 1074 16.73 -28.36 18.91
CA ILE A 1074 18.14 -28.49 19.29
C ILE A 1074 18.45 -27.79 20.62
N ALA A 1075 17.70 -26.73 20.97
CA ALA A 1075 17.87 -25.94 22.18
C ALA A 1075 17.06 -26.44 23.39
N GLY A 1076 16.55 -27.69 23.35
CA GLY A 1076 15.78 -28.27 24.46
C GLY A 1076 14.45 -27.58 24.74
N GLY A 1077 13.79 -27.04 23.72
CA GLY A 1077 12.48 -26.37 23.80
C GLY A 1077 12.56 -24.84 23.91
N ARG A 1078 13.75 -24.28 24.18
CA ARG A 1078 13.98 -22.82 24.28
C ARG A 1078 13.73 -22.12 22.94
N HIS A 1079 12.91 -21.07 22.95
CA HIS A 1079 12.63 -20.27 21.75
C HIS A 1079 13.86 -19.51 21.24
N LEU A 1080 13.86 -19.23 19.93
CA LEU A 1080 14.88 -18.43 19.28
C LEU A 1080 14.92 -17.01 19.90
N PRO A 1081 16.06 -16.53 20.40
CA PRO A 1081 16.19 -15.16 20.88
C PRO A 1081 16.20 -14.19 19.70
N VAL A 1082 15.32 -13.18 19.73
CA VAL A 1082 15.22 -12.15 18.69
C VAL A 1082 15.38 -10.78 19.34
N LEU A 1083 16.45 -10.09 18.95
CA LEU A 1083 16.82 -8.74 19.37
C LEU A 1083 15.87 -7.69 18.76
N ASP A 1084 15.63 -7.81 17.46
CA ASP A 1084 14.77 -6.91 16.70
C ASP A 1084 13.83 -7.72 15.82
N GLY A 1085 12.55 -7.63 16.14
CA GLY A 1085 11.43 -8.22 15.40
C GLY A 1085 10.47 -7.17 14.85
N THR A 1086 10.87 -5.90 14.82
CA THR A 1086 10.01 -4.78 14.41
C THR A 1086 9.80 -4.70 12.89
N SER A 1087 10.76 -5.20 12.11
CA SER A 1087 10.60 -5.32 10.66
C SER A 1087 9.69 -6.48 10.28
N TYR A 1088 8.78 -6.24 9.34
CA TYR A 1088 7.94 -7.30 8.79
C TYR A 1088 8.64 -8.22 7.80
N ARG A 1089 9.88 -7.89 7.38
CA ARG A 1089 10.63 -8.65 6.35
C ARG A 1089 11.77 -9.46 6.94
N VAL A 1090 12.49 -8.86 7.88
CA VAL A 1090 13.71 -9.43 8.45
C VAL A 1090 13.65 -9.33 9.96
N LEU A 1091 14.37 -10.19 10.63
CA LEU A 1091 14.53 -10.13 12.08
C LEU A 1091 15.99 -10.38 12.43
N LEU A 1092 16.44 -9.75 13.51
CA LEU A 1092 17.76 -9.97 14.10
C LEU A 1092 17.63 -11.02 15.20
N ALA A 1093 17.96 -12.26 14.87
CA ALA A 1093 18.12 -13.30 15.88
C ALA A 1093 19.51 -13.20 16.52
N ALA A 1094 19.62 -13.62 17.78
CA ALA A 1094 20.87 -13.69 18.50
C ALA A 1094 21.00 -15.01 19.27
N SER A 1095 22.23 -15.38 19.64
CA SER A 1095 22.50 -16.60 20.41
C SER A 1095 21.81 -16.64 21.78
N TRP A 1096 21.79 -15.48 22.44
CA TRP A 1096 21.06 -15.18 23.67
C TRP A 1096 20.69 -13.69 23.70
N LEU A 1097 19.90 -13.29 24.69
CA LEU A 1097 19.62 -11.88 25.02
C LEU A 1097 20.34 -11.53 26.31
N GLU A 1098 20.95 -10.35 26.37
CA GLU A 1098 21.58 -9.80 27.57
C GLU A 1098 20.53 -9.29 28.57
N GLU A 1099 20.95 -9.04 29.81
CA GLU A 1099 20.08 -8.46 30.82
C GLU A 1099 19.58 -7.07 30.37
N GLY A 1100 18.25 -6.89 30.35
CA GLY A 1100 17.59 -5.65 29.92
C GLY A 1100 17.13 -5.64 28.46
N GLU A 1101 17.63 -6.57 27.62
CA GLU A 1101 17.13 -6.74 26.26
C GLU A 1101 15.77 -7.45 26.26
N GLN A 1102 14.86 -6.98 25.42
CA GLN A 1102 13.52 -7.57 25.32
C GLN A 1102 13.47 -8.65 24.25
N GLN A 1103 12.85 -9.78 24.57
CA GLN A 1103 12.54 -10.82 23.59
C GLN A 1103 11.48 -10.31 22.61
N GLN A 1104 11.90 -10.05 21.37
CA GLN A 1104 11.00 -9.63 20.30
C GLN A 1104 10.49 -10.80 19.44
N ASN A 1105 10.81 -12.05 19.79
CA ASN A 1105 10.24 -13.22 19.13
C ASN A 1105 8.75 -13.33 19.48
N ARG A 1106 7.89 -12.85 18.59
CA ARG A 1106 6.43 -12.92 18.72
C ARG A 1106 5.88 -14.33 18.97
N LEU A 1107 6.57 -15.39 18.51
CA LEU A 1107 6.16 -16.76 18.75
C LEU A 1107 6.48 -17.20 20.18
N ALA A 1108 7.63 -16.77 20.71
CA ALA A 1108 7.99 -16.99 22.11
C ALA A 1108 7.00 -16.27 23.03
N ASN A 1109 6.70 -15.00 22.74
CA ASN A 1109 5.79 -14.19 23.55
C ASN A 1109 4.33 -14.68 23.54
N ALA A 1110 3.97 -15.49 22.53
CA ALA A 1110 2.66 -16.11 22.41
C ALA A 1110 2.63 -17.58 22.85
N THR A 1111 3.74 -18.14 23.33
CA THR A 1111 3.80 -19.53 23.81
C THR A 1111 4.01 -19.55 25.31
N LEU A 1112 3.10 -20.19 26.02
CA LEU A 1112 3.11 -20.33 27.47
C LEU A 1112 3.42 -21.78 27.85
N THR A 1113 4.09 -21.93 28.99
CA THR A 1113 4.14 -23.19 29.73
C THR A 1113 2.82 -23.41 30.48
N GLN A 1114 2.58 -24.65 30.90
CA GLN A 1114 1.43 -24.97 31.74
C GLN A 1114 1.40 -24.14 33.03
N ALA A 1115 2.56 -23.94 33.68
CA ALA A 1115 2.67 -23.17 34.91
C ALA A 1115 2.34 -21.68 34.71
N GLU A 1116 2.82 -21.07 33.63
CA GLU A 1116 2.50 -19.67 33.28
C GLU A 1116 1.00 -19.51 32.99
N TYR A 1117 0.42 -20.42 32.21
CA TYR A 1117 -1.00 -20.42 31.92
C TYR A 1117 -1.85 -20.60 33.18
N ASP A 1118 -1.45 -21.47 34.10
CA ASP A 1118 -2.15 -21.71 35.37
C ASP A 1118 -2.01 -20.53 36.35
N ALA A 1119 -0.91 -19.79 36.28
CA ALA A 1119 -0.70 -18.57 37.06
C ALA A 1119 -1.53 -17.37 36.55
N MET A 1120 -2.11 -17.44 35.34
CA MET A 1120 -2.97 -16.38 34.82
C MET A 1120 -4.24 -16.25 35.65
N SER A 1121 -4.43 -15.05 36.21
CA SER A 1121 -5.57 -14.68 37.07
C SER A 1121 -6.52 -13.66 36.42
N ASP A 1122 -6.40 -13.44 35.10
CA ASP A 1122 -7.32 -12.55 34.36
C ASP A 1122 -8.76 -13.11 34.47
N PRO A 1123 -9.72 -12.38 35.07
CA PRO A 1123 -11.08 -12.87 35.25
C PRO A 1123 -11.82 -13.10 33.93
N ARG A 1124 -11.29 -12.59 32.81
CA ARG A 1124 -11.83 -12.81 31.46
C ARG A 1124 -11.30 -14.08 30.81
N LEU A 1125 -10.36 -14.79 31.45
CA LEU A 1125 -9.87 -16.07 30.98
C LEU A 1125 -10.87 -17.18 31.37
N HIS A 1126 -11.56 -17.72 30.38
CA HIS A 1126 -12.46 -18.84 30.52
C HIS A 1126 -11.71 -20.12 30.16
N ARG A 1127 -11.57 -21.03 31.13
CA ARG A 1127 -10.93 -22.34 30.91
C ARG A 1127 -11.95 -23.32 30.37
N VAL A 1128 -11.60 -23.98 29.27
CA VAL A 1128 -12.43 -24.99 28.59
C VAL A 1128 -11.55 -26.16 28.14
N SER A 1129 -12.13 -27.31 27.80
CA SER A 1129 -11.35 -28.42 27.25
C SER A 1129 -12.02 -29.03 26.03
N GLY A 1130 -11.27 -29.14 24.95
CA GLY A 1130 -11.72 -29.69 23.69
C GLY A 1130 -10.57 -30.18 22.84
N VAL A 1131 -10.55 -31.45 22.47
CA VAL A 1131 -9.43 -32.12 21.80
C VAL A 1131 -9.76 -32.44 20.36
N TYR A 1132 -8.89 -32.00 19.46
CA TYR A 1132 -8.90 -32.26 18.02
C TYR A 1132 -7.84 -33.30 17.66
N ASP A 1133 -8.29 -34.43 17.09
CA ASP A 1133 -7.51 -35.59 16.63
C ASP A 1133 -6.50 -36.16 17.66
N GLY A 1134 -6.73 -35.84 18.94
CA GLY A 1134 -5.78 -36.17 20.01
C GLY A 1134 -4.46 -35.39 19.93
N GLU A 1135 -4.33 -34.37 19.07
CA GLU A 1135 -3.09 -33.60 18.89
C GLU A 1135 -3.17 -32.19 19.48
N ILE A 1136 -4.30 -31.51 19.32
CA ILE A 1136 -4.49 -30.12 19.78
C ILE A 1136 -5.64 -30.09 20.78
N GLU A 1137 -5.45 -29.43 21.92
CA GLU A 1137 -6.50 -29.15 22.89
C GLU A 1137 -6.75 -27.65 22.99
N VAL A 1138 -7.99 -27.17 22.81
CA VAL A 1138 -8.35 -25.83 23.27
C VAL A 1138 -8.46 -25.87 24.80
N VAL A 1139 -7.65 -25.07 25.49
CA VAL A 1139 -7.58 -25.05 26.97
C VAL A 1139 -8.26 -23.83 27.60
N GLY A 1140 -8.53 -22.81 26.79
CA GLY A 1140 -9.28 -21.64 27.23
C GLY A 1140 -9.40 -20.58 26.16
N TYR A 1141 -10.12 -19.51 26.50
CA TYR A 1141 -10.22 -18.31 25.68
C TYR A 1141 -10.38 -17.07 26.56
N ARG A 1142 -10.02 -15.92 26.01
CA ARG A 1142 -10.28 -14.60 26.56
C ARG A 1142 -10.94 -13.77 25.47
N VAL A 1143 -12.05 -13.13 25.81
CA VAL A 1143 -12.79 -12.28 24.89
C VAL A 1143 -13.24 -11.03 25.62
N GLU A 1144 -13.23 -9.91 24.90
CA GLU A 1144 -13.84 -8.66 25.37
C GLU A 1144 -15.20 -8.48 24.70
N ASP A 1145 -16.15 -7.88 25.39
CA ASP A 1145 -17.45 -7.55 24.81
C ASP A 1145 -17.27 -6.67 23.58
N GLY A 1146 -17.80 -7.13 22.44
CA GLY A 1146 -17.72 -6.40 21.19
C GLY A 1146 -18.71 -5.25 21.15
N LYS A 1147 -18.35 -4.20 20.42
CA LYS A 1147 -19.32 -3.18 19.98
C LYS A 1147 -19.67 -3.48 18.53
N LYS A 1148 -20.95 -3.37 18.20
CA LYS A 1148 -21.38 -3.45 16.81
C LYS A 1148 -20.61 -2.45 15.93
N GLY A 1149 -20.08 -2.90 14.79
CA GLY A 1149 -19.27 -2.07 13.89
C GLY A 1149 -17.79 -1.93 14.28
N GLY A 1150 -17.36 -2.51 15.40
CA GLY A 1150 -15.98 -2.45 15.88
C GLY A 1150 -15.20 -3.74 15.61
N THR A 1151 -13.88 -3.64 15.77
CA THR A 1151 -13.01 -4.79 16.01
C THR A 1151 -12.96 -5.08 17.51
N TYR A 1152 -12.80 -6.34 17.88
CA TYR A 1152 -12.57 -6.72 19.27
C TYR A 1152 -11.53 -7.84 19.36
N PRO A 1153 -10.69 -7.82 20.41
CA PRO A 1153 -9.65 -8.81 20.60
C PRO A 1153 -10.24 -10.11 21.12
N VAL A 1154 -9.94 -11.21 20.43
CA VAL A 1154 -10.16 -12.58 20.89
C VAL A 1154 -8.80 -13.21 21.11
N THR A 1155 -8.60 -13.90 22.23
CA THR A 1155 -7.41 -14.72 22.47
C THR A 1155 -7.83 -16.15 22.75
N ILE A 1156 -7.40 -17.10 21.94
CA ILE A 1156 -7.70 -18.52 22.15
C ILE A 1156 -6.40 -19.24 22.54
N TYR A 1157 -6.49 -20.09 23.56
CA TYR A 1157 -5.34 -20.82 24.08
C TYR A 1157 -5.41 -22.28 23.61
N PHE A 1158 -4.39 -22.71 22.86
CA PHE A 1158 -4.29 -24.05 22.32
C PHE A 1158 -3.09 -24.78 22.89
N LYS A 1159 -3.29 -25.98 23.41
CA LYS A 1159 -2.25 -26.86 23.90
C LYS A 1159 -1.90 -27.96 22.90
N ALA A 1160 -0.62 -28.10 22.56
CA ALA A 1160 -0.15 -29.26 21.80
C ALA A 1160 0.01 -30.47 22.72
N LEU A 1161 -0.72 -31.55 22.47
CA LEU A 1161 -0.69 -32.78 23.28
C LEU A 1161 0.39 -33.76 22.82
N LYS A 1162 0.67 -33.80 21.51
CA LYS A 1162 1.68 -34.64 20.86
C LYS A 1162 2.21 -33.91 19.62
N PRO A 1163 3.26 -34.40 18.94
CA PRO A 1163 3.72 -33.80 17.70
C PRO A 1163 2.60 -33.74 16.65
N ILE A 1164 2.40 -32.56 16.05
CA ILE A 1164 1.37 -32.31 15.05
C ILE A 1164 2.00 -32.45 13.67
N ASN A 1165 1.41 -33.27 12.79
CA ASN A 1165 2.04 -33.64 11.52
C ASN A 1165 1.64 -32.71 10.34
N LYS A 1166 0.69 -31.80 10.57
CA LYS A 1166 0.16 -30.91 9.53
C LYS A 1166 -0.10 -29.52 10.09
N SER A 1167 0.17 -28.50 9.27
CA SER A 1167 -0.25 -27.13 9.59
C SER A 1167 -1.74 -26.97 9.30
N TYR A 1168 -2.52 -26.61 10.32
CA TYR A 1168 -3.94 -26.38 10.22
C TYR A 1168 -4.25 -24.88 10.22
N LYS A 1169 -5.27 -24.48 9.46
CA LYS A 1169 -5.89 -23.15 9.55
C LYS A 1169 -7.06 -23.23 10.54
N LEU A 1170 -7.22 -22.20 11.35
CA LEU A 1170 -8.36 -22.09 12.27
C LEU A 1170 -9.56 -21.60 11.46
N PHE A 1171 -10.69 -22.29 11.56
CA PHE A 1171 -11.97 -21.71 11.21
C PHE A 1171 -12.69 -21.30 12.49
N MET A 1172 -13.16 -20.06 12.53
CA MET A 1172 -13.85 -19.48 13.67
C MET A 1172 -15.12 -18.81 13.18
N HIS A 1173 -16.25 -19.33 13.63
CA HIS A 1173 -17.56 -18.76 13.36
C HIS A 1173 -18.16 -18.33 14.68
N MET A 1174 -18.65 -17.09 14.75
CA MET A 1174 -19.46 -16.67 15.88
C MET A 1174 -20.89 -16.60 15.37
N ASP A 1175 -21.72 -17.57 15.80
CA ASP A 1175 -23.10 -17.73 15.35
C ASP A 1175 -24.04 -17.09 16.39
N LEU A 1176 -24.94 -16.20 15.95
CA LEU A 1176 -25.92 -15.57 16.85
C LEU A 1176 -26.85 -16.61 17.48
N GLU A 1177 -26.99 -16.60 18.81
CA GLU A 1177 -27.87 -17.54 19.50
C GLU A 1177 -29.34 -17.29 19.11
N GLY A 1178 -29.97 -18.32 18.50
CA GLY A 1178 -31.34 -18.21 17.98
C GLY A 1178 -31.47 -17.50 16.62
N GLY A 1179 -30.36 -17.10 15.99
CA GLY A 1179 -30.34 -16.43 14.68
C GLY A 1179 -29.53 -17.18 13.61
N THR A 1180 -29.48 -16.60 12.40
CA THR A 1180 -28.68 -17.11 11.26
C THR A 1180 -27.42 -16.29 10.98
N GLU A 1181 -27.23 -15.17 11.68
CA GLU A 1181 -26.11 -14.27 11.48
C GLU A 1181 -24.80 -14.87 12.00
N ARG A 1182 -23.73 -14.65 11.23
CA ARG A 1182 -22.41 -15.22 11.47
C ARG A 1182 -21.32 -14.18 11.29
N ILE A 1183 -20.44 -14.09 12.27
CA ILE A 1183 -19.15 -13.39 12.13
C ILE A 1183 -18.09 -14.42 11.78
N HIS A 1184 -17.36 -14.19 10.69
CA HIS A 1184 -16.25 -15.03 10.26
C HIS A 1184 -14.94 -14.51 10.85
N GLY A 1185 -14.15 -15.41 11.43
CA GLY A 1185 -12.82 -15.14 11.97
C GLY A 1185 -11.82 -16.19 11.54
N ASP A 1186 -11.93 -16.73 10.32
CA ASP A 1186 -11.04 -17.76 9.82
C ASP A 1186 -9.65 -17.17 9.55
N HIS A 1187 -8.62 -17.75 10.15
CA HIS A 1187 -7.25 -17.27 10.01
C HIS A 1187 -6.21 -18.34 10.30
N TRP A 1188 -4.98 -18.09 9.89
CA TRP A 1188 -3.81 -18.84 10.37
C TRP A 1188 -3.42 -18.37 11.77
N ILE A 1189 -3.03 -19.29 12.65
CA ILE A 1189 -2.64 -18.95 14.02
C ILE A 1189 -1.48 -17.94 14.02
N LEU A 1190 -1.65 -16.83 14.75
CA LEU A 1190 -0.69 -15.72 14.83
C LEU A 1190 -0.21 -15.24 13.44
N ASN A 1191 -1.13 -15.13 12.48
CA ASN A 1191 -0.79 -14.58 11.18
C ASN A 1191 -0.41 -13.09 11.29
N LEU A 1192 0.68 -12.71 10.62
CA LEU A 1192 1.09 -11.29 10.53
C LEU A 1192 0.19 -10.47 9.59
N THR A 1193 -0.61 -11.14 8.76
CA THR A 1193 -1.50 -10.50 7.80
C THR A 1193 -2.93 -10.89 8.08
N ARG A 1194 -3.85 -9.92 8.00
CA ARG A 1194 -5.28 -10.22 7.99
C ARG A 1194 -5.57 -11.10 6.78
N ASP A 1195 -5.98 -12.33 7.05
CA ASP A 1195 -6.23 -13.32 6.01
C ASP A 1195 -7.38 -12.87 5.10
N THR A 1196 -7.21 -13.10 3.80
CA THR A 1196 -8.32 -13.20 2.87
C THR A 1196 -8.75 -14.65 2.75
N GLU A 1197 -10.00 -14.89 2.37
CA GLU A 1197 -10.53 -16.23 2.14
C GLU A 1197 -9.70 -17.01 1.10
N ASP A 1198 -9.08 -16.29 0.15
CA ASP A 1198 -8.21 -16.82 -0.89
C ASP A 1198 -6.81 -17.24 -0.40
N GLN A 1199 -6.39 -16.83 0.81
CA GLN A 1199 -5.07 -17.15 1.34
C GLN A 1199 -5.01 -18.61 1.84
N LYS A 1200 -4.49 -19.47 0.98
CA LYS A 1200 -4.33 -20.92 1.22
C LYS A 1200 -2.97 -21.31 1.83
N SER A 1201 -2.02 -20.39 1.91
CA SER A 1201 -0.70 -20.64 2.50
C SER A 1201 -0.48 -19.77 3.73
N CYS A 1202 0.16 -20.36 4.74
CA CYS A 1202 0.68 -19.64 5.89
C CYS A 1202 1.94 -18.86 5.47
N VAL A 1203 1.89 -17.53 5.53
CA VAL A 1203 3.04 -16.66 5.22
C VAL A 1203 3.34 -15.79 6.44
N GLY A 1204 4.32 -16.21 7.25
CA GLY A 1204 4.59 -15.56 8.53
C GLY A 1204 3.52 -15.81 9.59
N CYS A 1205 2.84 -16.95 9.58
CA CYS A 1205 2.00 -17.40 10.70
C CYS A 1205 2.80 -18.33 11.65
N TYR A 1206 2.24 -18.70 12.81
CA TYR A 1206 2.76 -19.78 13.64
C TYR A 1206 2.12 -21.12 13.25
N ARG A 1207 2.77 -21.87 12.36
CA ARG A 1207 2.25 -23.14 11.87
C ARG A 1207 2.03 -24.15 13.00
N THR A 1208 0.92 -24.87 12.99
CA THR A 1208 0.58 -25.83 14.07
C THR A 1208 1.50 -27.05 14.10
N ASP A 1209 2.07 -27.46 12.96
CA ASP A 1209 3.09 -28.52 12.90
C ASP A 1209 4.45 -28.11 13.47
N HIS A 1210 4.60 -26.85 13.85
CA HIS A 1210 5.78 -26.28 14.49
C HIS A 1210 5.61 -26.10 16.01
N TRP A 1211 4.53 -26.61 16.59
CA TRP A 1211 4.33 -26.63 18.04
C TRP A 1211 4.98 -27.86 18.66
N LEU A 1212 5.61 -27.70 19.82
CA LEU A 1212 6.16 -28.80 20.60
C LEU A 1212 5.12 -29.30 21.62
N PRO A 1213 5.11 -30.60 21.96
CA PRO A 1213 4.22 -31.11 22.99
C PRO A 1213 4.40 -30.35 24.31
N GLY A 1214 3.28 -29.92 24.89
CA GLY A 1214 3.24 -29.11 26.10
C GLY A 1214 3.10 -27.60 25.86
N ASP A 1215 3.37 -27.11 24.65
CA ASP A 1215 3.17 -25.70 24.30
C ASP A 1215 1.72 -25.30 24.48
N ILE A 1216 1.47 -24.16 25.13
CA ILE A 1216 0.18 -23.48 25.15
C ILE A 1216 0.29 -22.19 24.33
N VAL A 1217 -0.17 -22.23 23.09
CA VAL A 1217 -0.13 -21.10 22.16
C VAL A 1217 -1.34 -20.20 22.38
N ALA A 1218 -1.10 -18.93 22.73
CA ALA A 1218 -2.08 -17.87 22.87
C ALA A 1218 -2.25 -17.15 21.54
N ASP A 1219 -3.26 -17.56 20.77
CA ASP A 1219 -3.59 -16.98 19.48
C ASP A 1219 -4.43 -15.71 19.66
N HIS A 1220 -3.80 -14.54 19.53
CA HIS A 1220 -4.46 -13.25 19.61
C HIS A 1220 -4.89 -12.78 18.23
N TYR A 1221 -6.20 -12.54 18.06
CA TYR A 1221 -6.79 -12.15 16.79
C TYR A 1221 -7.86 -11.08 16.99
N GLU A 1222 -7.80 -10.03 16.18
CA GLU A 1222 -8.85 -9.01 16.13
C GLU A 1222 -9.96 -9.45 15.18
N VAL A 1223 -11.14 -9.72 15.74
CA VAL A 1223 -12.30 -10.03 14.91
C VAL A 1223 -13.08 -8.76 14.63
N ASP A 1224 -13.39 -8.55 13.35
CA ASP A 1224 -14.26 -7.48 12.90
C ASP A 1224 -15.71 -7.94 12.98
N ALA A 1225 -16.46 -7.33 13.90
CA ALA A 1225 -17.90 -7.61 14.04
C ALA A 1225 -18.68 -7.26 12.77
N GLY A 1226 -18.09 -6.44 11.89
CA GLY A 1226 -18.77 -5.86 10.75
C GLY A 1226 -20.06 -5.18 11.18
N GLN A 1227 -21.13 -5.44 10.44
CA GLN A 1227 -22.44 -4.94 10.82
C GLN A 1227 -23.23 -5.86 11.74
N SER A 1228 -22.72 -7.01 12.18
CA SER A 1228 -23.48 -8.06 12.88
C SER A 1228 -24.37 -7.53 14.03
N PRO A 1229 -25.62 -8.02 14.17
CA PRO A 1229 -26.55 -7.56 15.19
C PRO A 1229 -26.02 -7.70 16.63
N ALA A 1230 -26.66 -6.99 17.55
CA ALA A 1230 -26.37 -7.13 18.97
C ALA A 1230 -26.99 -8.43 19.48
N GLY A 1231 -26.31 -9.08 20.41
CA GLY A 1231 -26.74 -10.36 20.95
C GLY A 1231 -25.56 -11.21 21.39
N ASP A 1232 -25.90 -12.39 21.91
CA ASP A 1232 -24.93 -13.39 22.32
C ASP A 1232 -24.58 -14.26 21.12
N TYR A 1233 -23.32 -14.24 20.71
CA TYR A 1233 -22.79 -15.07 19.65
C TYR A 1233 -22.00 -16.23 20.25
N MET A 1234 -22.41 -17.44 19.94
CA MET A 1234 -21.65 -18.64 20.29
C MET A 1234 -20.40 -18.73 19.40
N MET A 1235 -19.23 -18.69 20.00
CA MET A 1235 -17.94 -18.87 19.33
C MET A 1235 -17.70 -20.34 19.04
N TRP A 1236 -17.89 -20.72 17.78
CA TRP A 1236 -17.57 -22.04 17.24
C TRP A 1236 -16.20 -22.04 16.60
N ILE A 1237 -15.34 -22.95 17.02
CA ILE A 1237 -13.99 -23.10 16.47
C ILE A 1237 -13.73 -24.52 15.97
N GLY A 1238 -12.82 -24.63 15.00
CA GLY A 1238 -12.19 -25.87 14.64
C GLY A 1238 -11.03 -25.66 13.69
N PHE A 1239 -10.39 -26.76 13.31
CA PHE A 1239 -9.20 -26.76 12.45
C PHE A 1239 -9.49 -27.43 11.12
N TYR A 1240 -8.86 -26.95 10.05
CA TYR A 1240 -8.93 -27.58 8.74
C TYR A 1240 -7.63 -27.44 7.95
N ILE A 1241 -7.47 -28.28 6.93
CA ILE A 1241 -6.36 -28.20 5.97
C ILE A 1241 -6.85 -27.41 4.75
N PRO A 1242 -6.28 -26.23 4.44
CA PRO A 1242 -6.67 -25.46 3.26
C PRO A 1242 -6.29 -26.22 1.98
N GLY A 1243 -7.26 -26.39 1.08
CA GLY A 1243 -7.08 -27.16 -0.16
C GLY A 1243 -8.13 -28.26 -0.29
N PRO A 1244 -8.03 -29.37 0.49
CA PRO A 1244 -9.06 -30.39 0.53
C PRO A 1244 -10.24 -30.03 1.47
N ASP A 1245 -10.16 -28.89 2.18
CA ASP A 1245 -11.15 -28.38 3.14
C ASP A 1245 -11.61 -29.43 4.16
N THR A 1246 -10.67 -30.29 4.56
CA THR A 1246 -10.92 -31.39 5.49
C THR A 1246 -10.80 -30.90 6.92
N ARG A 1247 -11.90 -30.97 7.69
CA ARG A 1247 -11.94 -30.61 9.11
C ARG A 1247 -11.27 -31.68 9.99
N VAL A 1248 -10.55 -31.23 11.01
CA VAL A 1248 -9.93 -32.09 12.01
C VAL A 1248 -10.98 -32.61 12.98
N LYS A 1249 -10.99 -33.92 13.25
CA LYS A 1249 -12.02 -34.57 14.06
C LYS A 1249 -11.94 -34.14 15.53
N VAL A 1250 -13.07 -33.85 16.16
CA VAL A 1250 -13.13 -33.70 17.63
C VAL A 1250 -13.18 -35.08 18.28
N THR A 1251 -12.26 -35.39 19.19
CA THR A 1251 -12.16 -36.70 19.85
C THR A 1251 -12.64 -36.70 21.30
N ARG A 1252 -12.52 -35.57 22.00
CA ARG A 1252 -12.93 -35.41 23.40
C ARG A 1252 -13.28 -33.95 23.67
N PHE A 1253 -14.24 -33.67 24.55
CA PHE A 1253 -14.51 -32.30 25.03
C PHE A 1253 -15.22 -32.37 26.38
N ASP A 1254 -15.11 -31.30 27.18
CA ASP A 1254 -15.86 -31.16 28.42
C ASP A 1254 -17.31 -30.74 28.11
N GLN A 1255 -18.26 -31.65 28.34
CA GLN A 1255 -19.69 -31.41 28.11
C GLN A 1255 -20.26 -30.31 29.01
N GLY A 1256 -19.62 -30.02 30.15
CA GLY A 1256 -20.06 -28.97 31.08
C GLY A 1256 -19.76 -27.56 30.60
N SER A 1257 -18.67 -27.37 29.84
CA SER A 1257 -18.19 -26.05 29.43
C SER A 1257 -18.16 -25.83 27.91
N VAL A 1258 -18.27 -26.89 27.09
CA VAL A 1258 -18.12 -26.82 25.63
C VAL A 1258 -19.29 -27.54 24.93
N LYS A 1259 -19.79 -26.95 23.85
CA LYS A 1259 -20.80 -27.57 22.96
C LYS A 1259 -20.12 -28.21 21.74
N HIS A 1260 -20.65 -29.31 21.21
CA HIS A 1260 -20.21 -29.91 19.95
C HIS A 1260 -21.42 -30.10 19.03
N ASP A 1261 -21.35 -29.63 17.79
CA ASP A 1261 -22.50 -29.57 16.89
C ASP A 1261 -22.64 -30.78 15.94
N GLY A 1262 -21.69 -31.72 15.99
CA GLY A 1262 -21.64 -32.88 15.09
C GLY A 1262 -20.81 -32.67 13.82
N GLN A 1263 -20.33 -31.45 13.54
CA GLN A 1263 -19.54 -31.12 12.35
C GLN A 1263 -18.05 -30.84 12.67
N ASN A 1264 -17.54 -31.45 13.74
CA ASN A 1264 -16.18 -31.28 14.25
C ASN A 1264 -15.83 -29.81 14.60
N ARG A 1265 -16.79 -29.08 15.14
CA ARG A 1265 -16.57 -27.75 15.75
C ARG A 1265 -17.01 -27.73 17.19
N LEU A 1266 -16.31 -26.92 17.98
CA LEU A 1266 -16.54 -26.74 19.40
C LEU A 1266 -17.06 -25.32 19.67
N GLY A 1267 -18.21 -25.22 20.33
CA GLY A 1267 -18.74 -23.98 20.88
C GLY A 1267 -18.07 -23.73 22.22
N ILE A 1268 -17.04 -22.90 22.24
CA ILE A 1268 -16.16 -22.70 23.40
C ILE A 1268 -16.68 -21.64 24.37
N GLY A 1269 -17.53 -20.72 23.91
CA GLY A 1269 -18.02 -19.62 24.73
C GLY A 1269 -18.95 -18.70 23.97
N THR A 1270 -19.50 -17.72 24.66
CA THR A 1270 -20.34 -16.67 24.05
C THR A 1270 -19.63 -15.33 24.11
N ILE A 1271 -19.71 -14.56 23.04
CA ILE A 1271 -19.37 -13.14 23.04
C ILE A 1271 -20.66 -12.32 22.96
N HIS A 1272 -20.76 -11.29 23.80
CA HIS A 1272 -21.85 -10.34 23.74
C HIS A 1272 -21.48 -9.16 22.85
N ILE A 1273 -22.21 -8.98 21.75
CA ILE A 1273 -22.09 -7.79 20.89
C ILE A 1273 -23.13 -6.76 21.35
N ARG A 1274 -22.64 -5.56 21.71
CA ARG A 1274 -23.44 -4.45 22.24
C ARG A 1274 -23.89 -3.43 21.20
#